data_AF-A0A3N5AM06-F1
#
_entry.id   AF-A0A3N5AM06-F1
#
_cell.length_a   1.000
_cell.length_b   1.000
_cell.length_c   1.000
_cell.angle_alpha   90.00
_cell.angle_beta   90.00
_cell.angle_gamma   90.00
#
_symmetry.space_group_name_H-M   'P 1'
#
loop_
_entity.id
_entity.type
_entity.pdbx_description
1 polymer ?
#
loop_
_entity_poly.entity_id
_entity_poly.type
_entity_poly.pdbx_seq_one_letter_code
_entity_poly.pdbx_strand_id
1 'polypeptide(L)'
;MDVSGLTAPGARSPSAVAVVGVGPRGLSLLERLCANARTLPGDARITVHLIDPAEHGPGRVWATGQDRLLLMNTVASQVTVFSDSSVVMDGPVEPGPSLYAWARDLAAGAGAGGAQGHGADRELLAEARALTPDSYPSRAFYGAYLRWAADRVRAAAPPQVELVTHRSAAVACGTDPATGLPWVRLADGTRLPRLAGLVLAQGHVDAEPSALQRKFAAHAAGRGLLYVPPGNPAESDVAAVAAGEPVLLRGLGLNFFDHMTLFTHGRGGAFTQEGDRLVYHPSGREPQLYAGSRRGVPYQARGENQKGPHGRHTPAVLRPEVVESLVKRSAAEGGLDFRQDLWPLIAKETETVYYTGLITARDGREAGAAFRRTWLELPWDGPEERERLEAYGVPATARWDWSRLADGGREGGFGGTAEHRAWLLGRLRGDLARARAGNVDGPFKAALDVLRDLRNEIRLVVDHGGLTARSHRDDLERWYTPLNAFLSIGPPARRIAEMIALIEAGVLTVLGPGTRMDVDPVSGAFAAESAVPGSRVLARVLIEARLPDGDVRRTADPLLRGLLDTGQARPYRMTGGPEGMEYETGALAVTRRPYRVVAADGRPHPALYAFGVPTEGLHWVTAAGVRPGVDSVTVGDADALARQLLGLGEAGEEDPVEAHEAHEASGAAGAQPWPARAESGPARAEPEAARAASGSAPAASGAAAVQSGPARAEPGAARVASGSAPAASGSAAVQSGPARAEPGAARAASGSAPAASGAAAVQSGPVAARAGAGREESSSARAVSGAPAVAAPVAAGGAAGPGSGGDVGLLSPVRAGTAAEAATGDGAWLRALLDAEVALVRAQARLGVVPAAAAETVARVAGTAPLPAALLAVRARESANPVVALVEALTEAVAAVDPAAADYVHRGSTSQDIMDTAAVLVAARALETVLADLERCRTALAGLAARHRDTPMPGRTLALHAVPVTFGLKAAGWLEAVAVSAARLRRVRADLPVQLGGAAGTLAGYLEYARLDAPGESGEDYAVRLAEAFADETGLRAPVLPWHTVRTPVAELGAELALACGALGKIAVDVLSLARTEVAEVGEPGPAGRGASSAMPHKRNPVLATMVRSAALQVPAQAAVLAQCLLAEDERPAGVWHAEWQPLRECLRLTGGAAATAAELLEGLAVHPARMRENLALTGALTASERIAAALAPALGKAEARRLVTACSRRSADEGTALADLLAASARVTEVLDPAEIGALLDPAGYTGASAALVDRALAHYR
;
A
#
# COMPACT_ATOMS: atom_id res chain seq x y z
N MET A 1 -11.60 -11.80 75.17
CA MET A 1 -11.85 -10.40 74.81
C MET A 1 -10.68 -9.94 73.93
N ASP A 2 -10.57 -10.33 72.67
CA ASP A 2 -11.63 -10.65 71.69
C ASP A 2 -12.65 -9.53 71.52
N VAL A 3 -12.56 -8.85 70.39
CA VAL A 3 -13.64 -8.09 69.74
C VAL A 3 -13.56 -8.41 68.24
N SER A 4 -13.63 -9.70 67.91
CA SER A 4 -14.01 -10.14 66.56
C SER A 4 -15.51 -9.84 66.36
N GLY A 5 -15.89 -9.09 65.32
CA GLY A 5 -17.28 -8.62 65.26
C GLY A 5 -17.66 -7.60 64.21
N LEU A 6 -17.17 -7.69 62.97
CA LEU A 6 -17.83 -7.05 61.82
C LEU A 6 -17.49 -7.80 60.52
N THR A 7 -18.02 -9.01 60.39
CA THR A 7 -17.99 -9.79 59.15
C THR A 7 -18.86 -9.11 58.09
N ALA A 8 -18.21 -8.48 57.11
CA ALA A 8 -18.91 -8.03 55.90
C ALA A 8 -19.53 -9.25 55.17
N PRO A 9 -20.77 -9.14 54.65
CA PRO A 9 -21.43 -10.27 53.99
C PRO A 9 -20.64 -10.68 52.73
N GLY A 10 -20.50 -11.99 52.52
CA GLY A 10 -19.65 -12.55 51.48
C GLY A 10 -19.97 -11.99 50.09
N ALA A 11 -19.03 -11.26 49.51
CA ALA A 11 -19.09 -10.83 48.13
C ALA A 11 -19.02 -12.07 47.23
N ARG A 12 -20.18 -12.49 46.68
CA ARG A 12 -20.21 -13.43 45.56
C ARG A 12 -19.34 -12.86 44.44
N SER A 13 -18.43 -13.67 43.92
CA SER A 13 -17.58 -13.31 42.77
C SER A 13 -18.43 -12.73 41.63
N PRO A 14 -17.94 -11.70 40.91
CA PRO A 14 -18.69 -11.08 39.83
C PRO A 14 -19.13 -12.16 38.84
N SER A 15 -20.44 -12.33 38.72
CA SER A 15 -21.04 -13.54 38.13
C SER A 15 -21.55 -13.28 36.70
N ALA A 16 -21.12 -12.20 36.06
CA ALA A 16 -21.60 -11.77 34.76
C ALA A 16 -20.46 -11.53 33.77
N VAL A 17 -20.59 -12.01 32.54
CA VAL A 17 -19.65 -11.75 31.43
C VAL A 17 -20.43 -11.22 30.23
N ALA A 18 -19.75 -10.54 29.31
CA ALA A 18 -20.37 -9.98 28.11
C ALA A 18 -19.58 -10.32 26.83
N VAL A 19 -20.30 -10.67 25.76
CA VAL A 19 -19.75 -10.94 24.42
C VAL A 19 -20.37 -9.94 23.44
N VAL A 20 -19.53 -9.07 22.88
CA VAL A 20 -19.91 -8.06 21.88
C VAL A 20 -19.58 -8.60 20.49
N GLY A 21 -20.59 -8.67 19.63
CA GLY A 21 -20.50 -9.36 18.34
C GLY A 21 -20.82 -10.84 18.51
N VAL A 22 -22.05 -11.23 18.15
CA VAL A 22 -22.60 -12.59 18.31
C VAL A 22 -22.80 -13.24 16.94
N GLY A 23 -21.98 -12.86 15.94
CA GLY A 23 -21.79 -13.64 14.72
C GLY A 23 -21.02 -14.95 14.98
N PRO A 24 -20.48 -15.63 13.94
CA PRO A 24 -19.88 -16.95 14.08
C PRO A 24 -18.80 -17.11 15.17
N ARG A 25 -17.99 -16.08 15.46
CA ARG A 25 -16.96 -16.13 16.52
C ARG A 25 -17.59 -16.08 17.91
N GLY A 26 -18.49 -15.12 18.16
CA GLY A 26 -19.25 -15.02 19.40
C GLY A 26 -20.18 -16.23 19.62
N LEU A 27 -20.67 -16.87 18.56
CA LEU A 27 -21.39 -18.14 18.63
C LEU A 27 -20.47 -19.29 19.07
N SER A 28 -19.27 -19.43 18.50
CA SER A 28 -18.30 -20.43 18.99
C SER A 28 -17.92 -20.16 20.46
N LEU A 29 -17.68 -18.91 20.86
CA LEU A 29 -17.43 -18.59 22.28
C LEU A 29 -18.62 -18.93 23.19
N LEU A 30 -19.86 -18.67 22.77
CA LEU A 30 -21.05 -19.06 23.51
C LEU A 30 -21.17 -20.59 23.64
N GLU A 31 -20.88 -21.34 22.58
CA GLU A 31 -20.87 -22.81 22.60
C GLU A 31 -19.81 -23.34 23.59
N ARG A 32 -18.57 -22.82 23.51
CA ARG A 32 -17.48 -23.22 24.41
C ARG A 32 -17.73 -22.81 25.87
N LEU A 33 -18.39 -21.66 26.11
CA LEU A 33 -18.84 -21.23 27.44
C LEU A 33 -19.89 -22.21 28.01
N CYS A 34 -20.90 -22.58 27.24
CA CYS A 34 -21.89 -23.57 27.67
C CYS A 34 -21.25 -24.95 27.92
N ALA A 35 -20.31 -25.38 27.07
CA ALA A 35 -19.61 -26.66 27.21
C ALA A 35 -18.73 -26.72 28.47
N ASN A 36 -17.86 -25.73 28.69
CA ASN A 36 -17.01 -25.68 29.89
C ASN A 36 -17.83 -25.42 31.17
N ALA A 37 -18.93 -24.66 31.13
CA ALA A 37 -19.75 -24.43 32.32
C ALA A 37 -20.45 -25.71 32.85
N ARG A 38 -20.54 -26.79 32.05
CA ARG A 38 -21.02 -28.11 32.52
C ARG A 38 -20.05 -28.80 33.47
N THR A 39 -18.77 -28.41 33.51
CA THR A 39 -17.78 -28.95 34.47
C THR A 39 -17.73 -28.17 35.78
N LEU A 40 -18.46 -27.04 35.90
CA LEU A 40 -18.53 -26.26 37.13
C LEU A 40 -19.44 -26.92 38.18
N PRO A 41 -19.17 -26.71 39.49
CA PRO A 41 -20.05 -27.12 40.58
C PRO A 41 -21.52 -26.74 40.38
N GLY A 42 -22.44 -27.59 40.85
CA GLY A 42 -23.88 -27.46 40.58
C GLY A 42 -24.55 -26.21 41.17
N ASP A 43 -23.89 -25.53 42.10
CA ASP A 43 -24.27 -24.26 42.72
C ASP A 43 -23.66 -23.02 42.02
N ALA A 44 -22.63 -23.19 41.18
CA ALA A 44 -22.02 -22.10 40.41
C ALA A 44 -23.01 -21.51 39.40
N ARG A 45 -23.06 -20.18 39.28
CA ARG A 45 -23.94 -19.47 38.34
C ARG A 45 -23.18 -18.34 37.63
N ILE A 46 -23.34 -18.27 36.31
CA ILE A 46 -22.79 -17.21 35.46
C ILE A 46 -23.86 -16.69 34.49
N THR A 47 -24.03 -15.38 34.45
CA THR A 47 -24.87 -14.66 33.47
C THR A 47 -24.02 -14.26 32.27
N VAL A 48 -24.42 -14.65 31.06
CA VAL A 48 -23.73 -14.30 29.81
C VAL A 48 -24.59 -13.32 29.03
N HIS A 49 -24.12 -12.07 28.96
CA HIS A 49 -24.73 -11.02 28.14
C HIS A 49 -24.25 -11.12 26.69
N LEU A 50 -25.17 -11.43 25.78
CA LEU A 50 -24.92 -11.51 24.34
C LEU A 50 -25.37 -10.21 23.70
N ILE A 51 -24.45 -9.47 23.05
CA ILE A 51 -24.68 -8.11 22.56
C ILE A 51 -24.38 -8.02 21.05
N ASP A 52 -25.41 -7.89 20.23
CA ASP A 52 -25.28 -7.63 18.79
C ASP A 52 -26.55 -6.90 18.28
N PRO A 53 -26.45 -5.80 17.51
CA PRO A 53 -27.62 -5.20 16.86
C PRO A 53 -28.21 -6.14 15.78
N ALA A 54 -27.35 -6.89 15.08
CA ALA A 54 -27.75 -7.88 14.09
C ALA A 54 -28.22 -9.19 14.75
N GLU A 55 -28.56 -10.18 13.94
CA GLU A 55 -29.08 -11.44 14.46
C GLU A 55 -27.98 -12.31 15.09
N HIS A 56 -28.20 -12.81 16.30
CA HIS A 56 -27.22 -13.66 17.00
C HIS A 56 -27.13 -15.03 16.31
N GLY A 57 -25.90 -15.47 16.03
CA GLY A 57 -25.56 -16.56 15.12
C GLY A 57 -25.12 -16.02 13.75
N PRO A 58 -26.03 -15.54 12.89
CA PRO A 58 -25.70 -15.05 11.55
C PRO A 58 -24.84 -13.76 11.53
N GLY A 59 -25.06 -12.87 12.49
CA GLY A 59 -24.59 -11.49 12.45
C GLY A 59 -25.12 -10.72 11.22
N ARG A 60 -24.49 -9.56 10.95
CA ARG A 60 -24.79 -8.72 9.77
C ARG A 60 -24.42 -9.41 8.45
N VAL A 61 -23.26 -10.05 8.38
CA VAL A 61 -22.69 -10.61 7.14
C VAL A 61 -23.52 -11.79 6.59
N TRP A 62 -24.01 -12.69 7.45
CA TRP A 62 -24.75 -13.89 7.04
C TRP A 62 -26.26 -13.75 7.26
N ALA A 63 -26.78 -12.52 7.34
CA ALA A 63 -28.20 -12.24 7.57
C ALA A 63 -29.11 -13.07 6.64
N THR A 64 -30.11 -13.75 7.20
CA THR A 64 -30.86 -14.81 6.48
C THR A 64 -31.85 -14.27 5.45
N GLY A 65 -32.06 -12.96 5.39
CA GLY A 65 -32.92 -12.27 4.42
C GLY A 65 -32.16 -11.66 3.25
N GLN A 66 -30.85 -11.88 3.13
CA GLN A 66 -30.09 -11.44 1.96
C GLN A 66 -30.41 -12.29 0.73
N ASP A 67 -30.16 -11.74 -0.46
CA ASP A 67 -30.39 -12.42 -1.73
C ASP A 67 -29.66 -13.78 -1.80
N ARG A 68 -30.40 -14.86 -2.09
CA ARG A 68 -29.87 -16.24 -2.21
C ARG A 68 -28.86 -16.39 -3.36
N LEU A 69 -28.81 -15.45 -4.30
CA LEU A 69 -27.81 -15.40 -5.37
C LEU A 69 -26.39 -15.08 -4.85
N LEU A 70 -26.27 -14.58 -3.62
CA LEU A 70 -24.99 -14.42 -2.91
C LEU A 70 -24.57 -15.76 -2.31
N LEU A 71 -23.44 -16.31 -2.77
CA LEU A 71 -22.96 -17.64 -2.40
C LEU A 71 -21.81 -17.61 -1.38
N MET A 72 -21.64 -18.70 -0.65
CA MET A 72 -20.39 -19.01 0.06
C MET A 72 -19.25 -19.33 -0.90
N ASN A 73 -18.01 -19.18 -0.43
CA ASN A 73 -16.78 -19.58 -1.16
C ASN A 73 -16.11 -20.84 -0.57
N THR A 74 -16.90 -21.60 0.19
CA THR A 74 -16.58 -22.91 0.82
C THR A 74 -17.77 -23.85 0.55
N VAL A 75 -17.51 -25.14 0.36
CA VAL A 75 -18.56 -26.13 0.08
C VAL A 75 -19.30 -26.58 1.35
N ALA A 76 -20.57 -26.96 1.23
CA ALA A 76 -21.48 -27.23 2.35
C ALA A 76 -20.99 -28.34 3.31
N SER A 77 -20.24 -29.33 2.83
CA SER A 77 -19.67 -30.39 3.69
C SER A 77 -18.45 -29.94 4.52
N GLN A 78 -17.79 -28.84 4.12
CA GLN A 78 -16.59 -28.29 4.76
C GLN A 78 -16.91 -27.13 5.73
N VAL A 79 -18.16 -26.98 6.18
CA VAL A 79 -18.58 -25.88 7.08
C VAL A 79 -19.24 -26.44 8.33
N THR A 80 -18.84 -25.95 9.50
CA THR A 80 -19.51 -26.17 10.80
C THR A 80 -19.36 -24.92 11.69
N VAL A 81 -19.86 -24.99 12.92
CA VAL A 81 -19.48 -24.09 14.04
C VAL A 81 -19.15 -24.84 15.34
N PHE A 82 -19.34 -26.17 15.35
CA PHE A 82 -19.15 -27.02 16.53
C PHE A 82 -17.72 -27.57 16.60
N SER A 83 -17.32 -27.97 17.81
CA SER A 83 -16.07 -28.69 18.04
C SER A 83 -16.12 -30.13 17.53
N ASP A 84 -14.96 -30.72 17.27
CA ASP A 84 -14.79 -32.17 17.08
C ASP A 84 -13.40 -32.61 17.58
N SER A 85 -13.13 -33.92 17.58
CA SER A 85 -11.91 -34.51 18.15
C SER A 85 -10.61 -34.23 17.36
N SER A 86 -10.65 -33.39 16.32
CA SER A 86 -9.46 -32.89 15.62
C SER A 86 -9.00 -31.51 16.09
N VAL A 87 -9.78 -30.82 16.94
CA VAL A 87 -9.45 -29.51 17.50
C VAL A 87 -8.59 -29.66 18.75
N VAL A 88 -7.48 -28.92 18.84
CA VAL A 88 -6.63 -28.89 20.04
C VAL A 88 -7.22 -27.90 21.05
N MET A 89 -7.89 -28.44 22.08
CA MET A 89 -8.48 -27.68 23.20
C MET A 89 -8.63 -28.55 24.45
N ASP A 90 -8.76 -27.92 25.64
CA ASP A 90 -8.86 -28.62 26.93
C ASP A 90 -10.31 -28.90 27.35
N GLY A 91 -11.26 -28.06 26.89
CA GLY A 91 -12.67 -28.18 27.23
C GLY A 91 -13.35 -29.39 26.56
N PRO A 92 -14.53 -29.79 27.04
CA PRO A 92 -15.20 -30.99 26.54
C PRO A 92 -15.64 -30.83 25.08
N VAL A 93 -15.30 -31.81 24.24
CA VAL A 93 -15.71 -31.87 22.84
C VAL A 93 -17.21 -32.12 22.74
N GLU A 94 -17.93 -31.18 22.12
CA GLU A 94 -19.37 -31.27 21.86
C GLU A 94 -19.62 -31.25 20.34
N PRO A 95 -19.78 -32.42 19.70
CA PRO A 95 -19.93 -32.52 18.26
C PRO A 95 -21.33 -32.11 17.79
N GLY A 96 -21.38 -31.50 16.60
CA GLY A 96 -22.61 -31.16 15.90
C GLY A 96 -22.49 -31.36 14.39
N PRO A 97 -23.62 -31.32 13.66
CA PRO A 97 -23.63 -31.56 12.22
C PRO A 97 -22.93 -30.43 11.46
N SER A 98 -22.22 -30.79 10.39
CA SER A 98 -21.82 -29.85 9.35
C SER A 98 -23.05 -29.26 8.65
N LEU A 99 -22.87 -28.14 7.94
CA LEU A 99 -23.92 -27.46 7.20
C LEU A 99 -24.67 -28.40 6.24
N TYR A 100 -23.96 -29.30 5.54
CA TYR A 100 -24.57 -30.32 4.69
C TYR A 100 -25.29 -31.43 5.46
N ALA A 101 -24.78 -31.87 6.61
CA ALA A 101 -25.47 -32.86 7.43
C ALA A 101 -26.80 -32.30 7.97
N TRP A 102 -26.78 -31.08 8.49
CA TRP A 102 -27.98 -30.34 8.90
C TRP A 102 -28.97 -30.15 7.74
N ALA A 103 -28.49 -29.81 6.55
CA ALA A 103 -29.34 -29.67 5.35
C ALA A 103 -30.08 -30.97 5.02
N ARG A 104 -29.42 -32.14 5.16
CA ARG A 104 -30.06 -33.45 4.96
C ARG A 104 -31.14 -33.74 6.00
N ASP A 105 -30.86 -33.50 7.29
CA ASP A 105 -31.82 -33.74 8.38
C ASP A 105 -33.05 -32.85 8.23
N LEU A 106 -32.83 -31.58 7.88
CA LEU A 106 -33.88 -30.60 7.54
C LEU A 106 -34.70 -31.04 6.31
N ALA A 107 -34.05 -31.50 5.23
CA ALA A 107 -34.71 -31.97 4.02
C ALA A 107 -35.56 -33.23 4.24
N ALA A 108 -35.14 -34.11 5.15
CA ALA A 108 -35.84 -35.34 5.55
C ALA A 108 -37.00 -35.09 6.53
N GLY A 109 -37.16 -33.87 7.05
CA GLY A 109 -38.12 -33.57 8.13
C GLY A 109 -37.71 -34.12 9.50
N ALA A 110 -36.48 -34.64 9.63
CA ALA A 110 -35.92 -35.20 10.85
C ALA A 110 -35.41 -34.10 11.81
N GLY A 111 -36.28 -33.13 12.10
CA GLY A 111 -36.01 -31.96 12.92
C GLY A 111 -35.85 -32.28 14.41
N ALA A 112 -34.78 -33.00 14.77
CA ALA A 112 -34.49 -33.43 16.13
C ALA A 112 -34.35 -32.26 17.11
N GLY A 113 -35.40 -32.02 17.92
CA GLY A 113 -35.34 -31.13 19.08
C GLY A 113 -35.26 -29.63 18.76
N GLY A 114 -36.20 -29.09 17.99
CA GLY A 114 -36.41 -27.62 17.94
C GLY A 114 -37.15 -27.06 16.72
N ALA A 115 -37.06 -27.73 15.56
CA ALA A 115 -37.53 -27.20 14.27
C ALA A 115 -39.06 -27.15 14.08
N GLN A 116 -39.86 -27.20 15.16
CA GLN A 116 -41.32 -27.08 15.12
C GLN A 116 -41.83 -25.66 15.43
N GLY A 117 -40.97 -24.77 15.94
CA GLY A 117 -41.35 -23.38 16.29
C GLY A 117 -41.18 -22.34 15.18
N HIS A 118 -40.52 -22.68 14.06
CA HIS A 118 -40.24 -21.76 12.96
C HIS A 118 -40.69 -22.38 11.64
N GLY A 119 -41.61 -21.73 10.95
CA GLY A 119 -42.09 -22.17 9.64
C GLY A 119 -40.94 -22.19 8.63
N ALA A 120 -40.41 -23.38 8.35
CA ALA A 120 -39.32 -23.55 7.40
C ALA A 120 -39.78 -23.10 6.01
N ASP A 121 -39.23 -21.98 5.56
CA ASP A 121 -39.49 -21.37 4.26
C ASP A 121 -39.36 -22.42 3.13
N ARG A 122 -40.28 -22.37 2.17
CA ARG A 122 -40.29 -23.26 1.01
C ARG A 122 -38.98 -23.19 0.24
N GLU A 123 -38.36 -22.01 0.14
CA GLU A 123 -37.07 -21.87 -0.54
C GLU A 123 -35.92 -22.49 0.26
N LEU A 124 -35.93 -22.34 1.59
CA LEU A 124 -34.95 -22.99 2.48
C LEU A 124 -35.02 -24.53 2.35
N LEU A 125 -36.23 -25.09 2.33
CA LEU A 125 -36.44 -26.53 2.12
C LEU A 125 -36.11 -26.99 0.69
N ALA A 126 -36.30 -26.13 -0.31
CA ALA A 126 -35.90 -26.43 -1.69
C ALA A 126 -34.37 -26.45 -1.84
N GLU A 127 -33.67 -25.46 -1.29
CA GLU A 127 -32.21 -25.40 -1.27
C GLU A 127 -31.62 -26.59 -0.49
N ALA A 128 -32.14 -26.90 0.69
CA ALA A 128 -31.72 -28.06 1.50
C ALA A 128 -31.82 -29.41 0.74
N ARG A 129 -32.82 -29.57 -0.14
CA ARG A 129 -33.02 -30.76 -0.98
C ARG A 129 -32.15 -30.77 -2.25
N ALA A 130 -31.68 -29.62 -2.70
CA ALA A 130 -30.86 -29.48 -3.90
C ALA A 130 -29.34 -29.53 -3.62
N LEU A 131 -28.93 -29.26 -2.38
CA LEU A 131 -27.52 -29.29 -1.99
C LEU A 131 -26.90 -30.69 -2.05
N THR A 132 -25.68 -30.75 -2.56
CA THR A 132 -24.75 -31.88 -2.48
C THR A 132 -23.62 -31.56 -1.48
N PRO A 133 -22.76 -32.53 -1.08
CA PRO A 133 -21.65 -32.25 -0.16
C PRO A 133 -20.71 -31.14 -0.66
N ASP A 134 -20.54 -31.07 -1.98
CA ASP A 134 -19.59 -30.19 -2.67
C ASP A 134 -20.26 -28.96 -3.31
N SER A 135 -21.55 -28.76 -3.03
CA SER A 135 -22.29 -27.55 -3.41
C SER A 135 -21.82 -26.34 -2.60
N TYR A 136 -21.81 -25.16 -3.24
CA TYR A 136 -21.60 -23.87 -2.58
C TYR A 136 -22.96 -23.25 -2.24
N PRO A 137 -23.41 -23.27 -0.97
CA PRO A 137 -24.74 -22.80 -0.59
C PRO A 137 -24.85 -21.27 -0.60
N SER A 138 -26.07 -20.76 -0.56
CA SER A 138 -26.30 -19.32 -0.38
C SER A 138 -25.86 -18.85 1.01
N ARG A 139 -25.51 -17.56 1.12
CA ARG A 139 -25.19 -16.92 2.40
C ARG A 139 -26.39 -16.89 3.33
N ALA A 140 -27.60 -16.75 2.78
CA ALA A 140 -28.86 -16.85 3.52
C ALA A 140 -29.06 -18.25 4.14
N PHE A 141 -28.73 -19.31 3.40
CA PHE A 141 -28.82 -20.70 3.88
C PHE A 141 -27.83 -20.99 5.02
N TYR A 142 -26.57 -20.54 4.90
CA TYR A 142 -25.62 -20.62 6.01
C TYR A 142 -26.05 -19.76 7.20
N GLY A 143 -26.66 -18.59 6.96
CA GLY A 143 -27.35 -17.82 7.99
C GLY A 143 -28.41 -18.63 8.74
N ALA A 144 -29.26 -19.37 8.03
CA ALA A 144 -30.29 -20.21 8.66
C ALA A 144 -29.68 -21.34 9.53
N TYR A 145 -28.55 -21.92 9.12
CA TYR A 145 -27.77 -22.86 9.94
C TYR A 145 -27.17 -22.17 11.18
N LEU A 146 -26.61 -20.97 11.03
CA LEU A 146 -26.03 -20.19 12.14
C LEU A 146 -27.09 -19.79 13.18
N ARG A 147 -28.31 -19.40 12.75
CA ARG A 147 -29.48 -19.21 13.62
C ARG A 147 -29.79 -20.51 14.36
N TRP A 148 -30.01 -21.60 13.63
CA TRP A 148 -30.33 -22.92 14.22
C TRP A 148 -29.27 -23.38 15.22
N ALA A 149 -27.98 -23.17 14.95
CA ALA A 149 -26.90 -23.50 15.86
C ALA A 149 -26.93 -22.62 17.13
N ALA A 150 -27.17 -21.31 17.01
CA ALA A 150 -27.34 -20.42 18.15
C ALA A 150 -28.53 -20.82 19.02
N ASP A 151 -29.67 -21.16 18.42
CA ASP A 151 -30.88 -21.56 19.15
C ASP A 151 -30.72 -22.95 19.78
N ARG A 152 -30.00 -23.88 19.12
CA ARG A 152 -29.59 -25.17 19.72
C ARG A 152 -28.72 -24.98 20.95
N VAL A 153 -27.68 -24.12 20.87
CA VAL A 153 -26.77 -23.85 21.99
C VAL A 153 -27.51 -23.19 23.16
N ARG A 154 -28.46 -22.27 22.88
CA ARG A 154 -29.35 -21.67 23.90
C ARG A 154 -30.25 -22.69 24.56
N ALA A 155 -30.95 -23.53 23.78
CA ALA A 155 -31.86 -24.55 24.29
C ALA A 155 -31.13 -25.65 25.09
N ALA A 156 -29.84 -25.85 24.82
CA ALA A 156 -28.97 -26.78 25.53
C ALA A 156 -28.17 -26.13 26.68
N ALA A 157 -28.32 -24.83 26.95
CA ALA A 157 -27.51 -24.12 27.96
C ALA A 157 -27.68 -24.79 29.35
N PRO A 158 -26.58 -25.07 30.07
CA PRO A 158 -26.66 -25.79 31.34
C PRO A 158 -27.21 -24.91 32.47
N PRO A 159 -27.76 -25.48 33.57
CA PRO A 159 -28.32 -24.71 34.69
C PRO A 159 -27.34 -23.73 35.36
N GLN A 160 -26.03 -23.92 35.16
CA GLN A 160 -24.98 -22.99 35.57
C GLN A 160 -24.98 -21.66 34.77
N VAL A 161 -25.56 -21.62 33.57
CA VAL A 161 -25.48 -20.50 32.62
C VAL A 161 -26.84 -19.83 32.41
N GLU A 162 -26.97 -18.57 32.79
CA GLU A 162 -28.09 -17.69 32.45
C GLU A 162 -27.73 -16.90 31.18
N LEU A 163 -28.57 -16.94 30.14
CA LEU A 163 -28.33 -16.21 28.89
C LEU A 163 -29.23 -14.98 28.78
N VAL A 164 -28.63 -13.80 28.62
CA VAL A 164 -29.34 -12.52 28.47
C VAL A 164 -28.96 -11.89 27.13
N THR A 165 -29.94 -11.68 26.25
CA THR A 165 -29.69 -11.18 24.89
C THR A 165 -30.07 -9.71 24.73
N HIS A 166 -29.16 -8.92 24.17
CA HIS A 166 -29.34 -7.49 23.89
C HIS A 166 -29.23 -7.24 22.38
N ARG A 167 -30.36 -6.93 21.72
CA ARG A 167 -30.41 -6.62 20.28
C ARG A 167 -30.05 -5.15 20.02
N SER A 168 -28.82 -4.80 20.39
CA SER A 168 -28.35 -3.43 20.51
C SER A 168 -26.84 -3.34 20.29
N ALA A 169 -26.36 -2.20 19.80
CA ALA A 169 -24.92 -1.95 19.68
C ALA A 169 -24.33 -1.57 21.04
N ALA A 170 -23.19 -2.17 21.40
CA ALA A 170 -22.33 -1.58 22.42
C ALA A 170 -21.68 -0.31 21.85
N VAL A 171 -21.73 0.79 22.60
CA VAL A 171 -21.28 2.12 22.12
C VAL A 171 -20.22 2.77 23.02
N ALA A 172 -19.98 2.22 24.21
CA ALA A 172 -18.84 2.55 25.06
C ALA A 172 -18.63 1.46 26.10
N CYS A 173 -17.39 1.28 26.54
CA CYS A 173 -17.05 0.52 27.73
C CYS A 173 -16.01 1.28 28.57
N GLY A 174 -15.82 0.83 29.80
CA GLY A 174 -14.81 1.37 30.70
C GLY A 174 -14.50 0.42 31.84
N THR A 175 -13.41 0.63 32.55
CA THR A 175 -13.16 0.02 33.86
C THR A 175 -13.87 0.82 34.96
N ASP A 176 -14.34 0.13 36.00
CA ASP A 176 -14.85 0.75 37.24
C ASP A 176 -13.70 0.92 38.25
N PRO A 177 -13.29 2.15 38.63
CA PRO A 177 -12.11 2.36 39.46
C PRO A 177 -12.18 1.80 40.89
N ALA A 178 -13.38 1.50 41.39
CA ALA A 178 -13.56 0.96 42.74
C ALA A 178 -13.54 -0.58 42.78
N THR A 179 -13.60 -1.25 41.63
CA THR A 179 -13.65 -2.71 41.54
C THR A 179 -12.63 -3.32 40.56
N GLY A 180 -12.03 -2.51 39.66
CA GLY A 180 -11.17 -3.01 38.58
C GLY A 180 -11.91 -3.76 37.47
N LEU A 181 -13.25 -3.83 37.54
CA LEU A 181 -14.07 -4.63 36.63
C LEU A 181 -14.60 -3.79 35.46
N PRO A 182 -14.65 -4.34 34.24
CA PRO A 182 -15.25 -3.65 33.10
C PRO A 182 -16.77 -3.44 33.25
N TRP A 183 -17.25 -2.42 32.55
CA TRP A 183 -18.66 -2.13 32.29
C TRP A 183 -18.84 -1.82 30.81
N VAL A 184 -20.04 -2.07 30.26
CA VAL A 184 -20.41 -1.67 28.89
C VAL A 184 -21.74 -0.91 28.88
N ARG A 185 -21.88 0.02 27.94
CA ARG A 185 -23.10 0.81 27.67
C ARG A 185 -23.58 0.54 26.24
N LEU A 186 -24.88 0.30 26.11
CA LEU A 186 -25.56 0.00 24.85
C LEU A 186 -26.23 1.25 24.26
N ALA A 187 -26.56 1.20 22.97
CA ALA A 187 -27.15 2.32 22.23
C ALA A 187 -28.54 2.74 22.75
N ASP A 188 -29.30 1.80 23.33
CA ASP A 188 -30.59 2.03 24.01
C ASP A 188 -30.46 2.66 25.41
N GLY A 189 -29.24 2.88 25.91
CA GLY A 189 -28.96 3.46 27.22
C GLY A 189 -28.72 2.43 28.33
N THR A 190 -28.96 1.13 28.10
CA THR A 190 -28.64 0.07 29.06
C THR A 190 -27.15 0.09 29.43
N ARG A 191 -26.85 0.02 30.73
CA ARG A 191 -25.49 -0.11 31.25
C ARG A 191 -25.37 -1.42 32.04
N LEU A 192 -24.35 -2.22 31.70
CA LEU A 192 -24.02 -3.49 32.35
C LEU A 192 -22.72 -3.29 33.15
N PRO A 193 -22.77 -3.12 34.48
CA PRO A 193 -21.60 -2.85 35.33
C PRO A 193 -21.02 -4.11 35.98
N ARG A 194 -19.74 -4.06 36.36
CA ARG A 194 -19.03 -5.09 37.16
C ARG A 194 -19.02 -6.48 36.50
N LEU A 195 -18.67 -6.51 35.22
CA LEU A 195 -18.47 -7.75 34.48
C LEU A 195 -17.15 -8.41 34.89
N ALA A 196 -17.13 -9.74 35.07
CA ALA A 196 -15.91 -10.52 35.25
C ALA A 196 -15.08 -10.62 33.95
N GLY A 197 -15.71 -10.38 32.81
CA GLY A 197 -15.07 -10.38 31.50
C GLY A 197 -15.93 -9.71 30.43
N LEU A 198 -15.29 -8.93 29.57
CA LEU A 198 -15.87 -8.34 28.37
C LEU A 198 -15.05 -8.81 27.16
N VAL A 199 -15.70 -9.44 26.17
CA VAL A 199 -15.04 -9.96 24.97
C VAL A 199 -15.52 -9.25 23.72
N LEU A 200 -14.57 -8.78 22.92
CA LEU A 200 -14.79 -8.18 21.61
C LEU A 200 -14.61 -9.27 20.54
N ALA A 201 -15.74 -9.78 20.04
CA ALA A 201 -15.84 -10.83 19.01
C ALA A 201 -16.56 -10.31 17.74
N GLN A 202 -16.52 -8.98 17.54
CA GLN A 202 -17.09 -8.28 16.39
C GLN A 202 -16.58 -8.85 15.05
N GLY A 203 -17.43 -8.78 14.02
CA GLY A 203 -17.07 -9.18 12.65
C GLY A 203 -16.29 -8.07 11.92
N HIS A 204 -16.46 -8.01 10.60
CA HIS A 204 -16.10 -6.80 9.87
C HIS A 204 -16.99 -5.65 10.35
N VAL A 205 -16.37 -4.60 10.89
CA VAL A 205 -17.00 -3.34 11.26
C VAL A 205 -16.85 -2.32 10.13
N ASP A 206 -17.67 -1.28 10.12
CA ASP A 206 -17.52 -0.17 9.18
C ASP A 206 -16.24 0.62 9.47
N ALA A 207 -15.65 1.22 8.44
CA ALA A 207 -14.41 1.98 8.54
C ALA A 207 -14.54 3.38 7.90
N GLU A 208 -13.87 4.36 8.50
CA GLU A 208 -13.82 5.74 8.03
C GLU A 208 -13.33 5.82 6.58
N PRO A 209 -14.08 6.47 5.67
CA PRO A 209 -13.67 6.62 4.28
C PRO A 209 -12.30 7.30 4.16
N SER A 210 -11.38 6.66 3.46
CA SER A 210 -10.06 7.24 3.13
C SER A 210 -10.19 8.50 2.28
N ALA A 211 -9.12 9.30 2.16
CA ALA A 211 -9.14 10.56 1.41
C ALA A 211 -9.69 10.42 -0.03
N LEU A 212 -9.37 9.32 -0.73
CA LEU A 212 -9.90 9.04 -2.08
C LEU A 212 -11.38 8.67 -2.06
N GLN A 213 -11.85 7.95 -1.05
CA GLN A 213 -13.25 7.57 -0.89
C GLN A 213 -14.10 8.79 -0.50
N ARG A 214 -13.55 9.71 0.30
CA ARG A 214 -14.14 11.04 0.57
C ARG A 214 -14.19 11.91 -0.69
N LYS A 215 -13.15 11.89 -1.54
CA LYS A 215 -13.15 12.57 -2.86
C LYS A 215 -14.32 12.08 -3.72
N PHE A 216 -14.49 10.76 -3.86
CA PHE A 216 -15.57 10.19 -4.67
C PHE A 216 -16.96 10.46 -4.09
N ALA A 217 -17.15 10.30 -2.78
CA ALA A 217 -18.44 10.56 -2.12
C ALA A 217 -18.87 12.03 -2.24
N ALA A 218 -17.96 12.98 -1.94
CA ALA A 218 -18.26 14.41 -2.04
C ALA A 218 -18.53 14.86 -3.48
N HIS A 219 -17.76 14.34 -4.44
CA HIS A 219 -17.95 14.61 -5.87
C HIS A 219 -19.28 14.05 -6.40
N ALA A 220 -19.67 12.85 -5.96
CA ALA A 220 -20.93 12.23 -6.33
C ALA A 220 -22.14 13.01 -5.81
N ALA A 221 -22.13 13.35 -4.51
CA ALA A 221 -23.16 14.14 -3.86
C ALA A 221 -23.35 15.53 -4.53
N GLY A 222 -22.24 16.18 -4.91
CA GLY A 222 -22.28 17.47 -5.60
C GLY A 222 -22.75 17.45 -7.05
N ARG A 223 -23.03 16.28 -7.65
CA ARG A 223 -23.36 16.14 -9.09
C ARG A 223 -24.49 15.15 -9.42
N GLY A 224 -25.11 14.50 -8.43
CA GLY A 224 -26.13 13.47 -8.69
C GLY A 224 -25.55 12.24 -9.42
N LEU A 225 -24.34 11.83 -9.04
CA LEU A 225 -23.73 10.57 -9.44
C LEU A 225 -23.91 9.55 -8.31
N LEU A 226 -23.79 8.26 -8.61
CA LEU A 226 -23.84 7.20 -7.61
C LEU A 226 -22.43 6.72 -7.27
N TYR A 227 -22.06 6.81 -6.00
CA TYR A 227 -20.82 6.24 -5.48
C TYR A 227 -21.13 5.28 -4.32
N VAL A 228 -20.72 4.02 -4.45
CA VAL A 228 -20.87 3.00 -3.41
C VAL A 228 -19.48 2.71 -2.81
N PRO A 229 -19.26 2.99 -1.50
CA PRO A 229 -18.00 2.72 -0.81
C PRO A 229 -17.77 1.21 -0.61
N PRO A 230 -16.57 0.77 -0.17
CA PRO A 230 -16.33 -0.64 0.11
C PRO A 230 -17.28 -1.16 1.18
N GLY A 231 -17.83 -2.36 1.00
CA GLY A 231 -18.85 -2.88 1.88
C GLY A 231 -19.31 -4.29 1.50
N ASN A 232 -20.30 -4.78 2.23
CA ASN A 232 -20.97 -6.05 1.95
C ASN A 232 -21.92 -5.86 0.74
N PRO A 233 -21.79 -6.66 -0.35
CA PRO A 233 -22.69 -6.56 -1.50
C PRO A 233 -24.18 -6.79 -1.15
N ALA A 234 -24.48 -7.51 -0.07
CA ALA A 234 -25.84 -7.70 0.45
C ALA A 234 -26.50 -6.41 0.98
N GLU A 235 -25.71 -5.37 1.25
CA GLU A 235 -26.14 -4.09 1.83
C GLU A 235 -26.06 -2.93 0.82
N SER A 236 -25.62 -3.22 -0.40
CA SER A 236 -25.44 -2.21 -1.45
C SER A 236 -26.73 -2.01 -2.24
N ASP A 237 -27.23 -0.77 -2.33
CA ASP A 237 -28.36 -0.43 -3.19
C ASP A 237 -27.94 -0.46 -4.67
N VAL A 238 -27.92 -1.69 -5.20
CA VAL A 238 -27.76 -1.99 -6.62
C VAL A 238 -29.03 -1.69 -7.41
N ALA A 239 -30.18 -1.45 -6.77
CA ALA A 239 -31.47 -1.23 -7.44
C ALA A 239 -31.55 0.18 -8.06
N ALA A 240 -30.94 1.17 -7.41
CA ALA A 240 -30.81 2.55 -7.90
C ALA A 240 -30.09 2.71 -9.25
N VAL A 241 -29.37 1.68 -9.73
CA VAL A 241 -28.74 1.67 -11.05
C VAL A 241 -29.79 1.39 -12.15
N ALA A 242 -29.76 2.18 -13.22
CA ALA A 242 -30.65 2.01 -14.38
C ALA A 242 -30.15 0.95 -15.37
N ALA A 243 -31.06 0.41 -16.18
CA ALA A 243 -30.70 -0.49 -17.29
C ALA A 243 -29.86 0.26 -18.33
N GLY A 244 -28.84 -0.40 -18.87
CA GLY A 244 -27.88 0.18 -19.83
C GLY A 244 -26.91 1.22 -19.28
N GLU A 245 -27.06 1.68 -18.03
CA GLU A 245 -26.16 2.67 -17.42
C GLU A 245 -24.73 2.10 -17.28
N PRO A 246 -23.67 2.84 -17.68
CA PRO A 246 -22.30 2.45 -17.43
C PRO A 246 -21.95 2.42 -15.93
N VAL A 247 -21.43 1.28 -15.46
CA VAL A 247 -21.02 1.07 -14.06
C VAL A 247 -19.54 0.68 -13.98
N LEU A 248 -18.77 1.45 -13.22
CA LEU A 248 -17.38 1.11 -12.88
C LEU A 248 -17.32 0.25 -11.61
N LEU A 249 -16.79 -0.98 -11.73
CA LEU A 249 -16.56 -1.91 -10.63
C LEU A 249 -15.05 -1.93 -10.28
N ARG A 250 -14.68 -1.30 -9.16
CA ARG A 250 -13.29 -1.20 -8.71
C ARG A 250 -12.90 -2.40 -7.85
N GLY A 251 -12.42 -3.45 -8.51
CA GLY A 251 -12.05 -4.72 -7.90
C GLY A 251 -12.39 -5.91 -8.80
N LEU A 252 -11.64 -7.00 -8.68
CA LEU A 252 -11.88 -8.28 -9.35
C LEU A 252 -11.71 -9.47 -8.36
N GLY A 253 -12.00 -9.22 -7.08
CA GLY A 253 -12.03 -10.21 -6.01
C GLY A 253 -13.42 -10.81 -5.79
N LEU A 254 -13.68 -11.42 -4.64
CA LEU A 254 -14.94 -12.11 -4.36
C LEU A 254 -16.18 -11.17 -4.45
N ASN A 255 -16.13 -9.99 -3.83
CA ASN A 255 -17.24 -9.02 -3.88
C ASN A 255 -17.57 -8.53 -5.30
N PHE A 256 -16.65 -8.65 -6.27
CA PHE A 256 -16.95 -8.35 -7.67
C PHE A 256 -17.90 -9.39 -8.28
N PHE A 257 -17.73 -10.69 -7.97
CA PHE A 257 -18.63 -11.74 -8.46
C PHE A 257 -20.04 -11.64 -7.86
N ASP A 258 -20.16 -11.13 -6.63
CA ASP A 258 -21.45 -10.80 -6.02
C ASP A 258 -22.16 -9.69 -6.80
N HIS A 259 -21.51 -8.53 -7.00
CA HIS A 259 -22.05 -7.42 -7.80
C HIS A 259 -22.37 -7.86 -9.24
N MET A 260 -21.48 -8.62 -9.87
CA MET A 260 -21.71 -9.21 -11.19
C MET A 260 -23.00 -10.03 -11.21
N THR A 261 -23.28 -10.83 -10.18
CA THR A 261 -24.50 -11.65 -10.08
C THR A 261 -25.75 -10.79 -9.85
N LEU A 262 -25.68 -9.83 -8.92
CA LEU A 262 -26.78 -8.92 -8.60
C LEU A 262 -27.21 -8.07 -9.81
N PHE A 263 -26.25 -7.59 -10.61
CA PHE A 263 -26.52 -6.80 -11.82
C PHE A 263 -26.97 -7.63 -13.03
N THR A 264 -26.89 -8.96 -12.99
CA THR A 264 -27.20 -9.82 -14.15
C THR A 264 -28.36 -10.77 -13.87
N HIS A 265 -28.13 -11.79 -13.04
CA HIS A 265 -29.18 -12.72 -12.61
C HIS A 265 -30.16 -12.06 -11.62
N GLY A 266 -29.68 -11.17 -10.75
CA GLY A 266 -30.54 -10.32 -9.91
C GLY A 266 -31.37 -9.29 -10.70
N ARG A 267 -30.96 -8.98 -11.94
CA ARG A 267 -31.77 -8.23 -12.91
C ARG A 267 -32.62 -9.13 -13.82
N GLY A 268 -32.55 -10.45 -13.67
CA GLY A 268 -33.43 -11.42 -14.31
C GLY A 268 -32.96 -11.95 -15.67
N GLY A 269 -31.74 -11.63 -16.11
CA GLY A 269 -31.12 -12.31 -17.25
C GLY A 269 -30.69 -13.73 -16.87
N ALA A 270 -30.77 -14.65 -17.83
CA ALA A 270 -30.67 -16.09 -17.59
C ALA A 270 -29.39 -16.69 -18.19
N PHE A 271 -28.95 -17.84 -17.66
CA PHE A 271 -27.85 -18.62 -18.22
C PHE A 271 -28.36 -19.97 -18.76
N THR A 272 -28.03 -20.30 -20.01
CA THR A 272 -28.30 -21.62 -20.63
C THR A 272 -26.99 -22.40 -20.79
N GLN A 273 -27.07 -23.73 -20.63
CA GLN A 273 -25.95 -24.62 -20.93
C GLN A 273 -26.05 -25.09 -22.38
N GLU A 274 -25.02 -24.82 -23.17
CA GLU A 274 -24.94 -25.15 -24.60
C GLU A 274 -23.63 -25.93 -24.85
N GLY A 275 -23.75 -27.26 -24.88
CA GLY A 275 -22.57 -28.15 -24.86
C GLY A 275 -21.84 -28.06 -23.53
N ASP A 276 -20.54 -27.78 -23.56
CA ASP A 276 -19.68 -27.57 -22.39
C ASP A 276 -19.63 -26.10 -21.91
N ARG A 277 -20.16 -25.18 -22.73
CA ARG A 277 -20.18 -23.73 -22.54
C ARG A 277 -21.48 -23.24 -21.91
N LEU A 278 -21.39 -22.14 -21.16
CA LEU A 278 -22.53 -21.41 -20.64
C LEU A 278 -22.76 -20.18 -21.53
N VAL A 279 -24.02 -19.89 -21.87
CA VAL A 279 -24.44 -18.72 -22.65
C VAL A 279 -25.36 -17.86 -21.79
N TYR A 280 -25.21 -16.53 -21.88
CA TYR A 280 -26.02 -15.58 -21.13
C TYR A 280 -27.03 -14.87 -22.04
N HIS A 281 -28.27 -14.79 -21.55
CA HIS A 281 -29.41 -14.13 -22.19
C HIS A 281 -29.81 -12.92 -21.34
N PRO A 282 -29.44 -11.68 -21.75
CA PRO A 282 -29.82 -10.47 -21.04
C PRO A 282 -31.35 -10.30 -20.99
N SER A 283 -31.87 -9.80 -19.87
CA SER A 283 -33.29 -9.41 -19.74
C SER A 283 -33.59 -8.01 -20.31
N GLY A 284 -32.55 -7.22 -20.63
CA GLY A 284 -32.66 -5.81 -20.97
C GLY A 284 -32.77 -4.90 -19.75
N ARG A 285 -32.56 -5.44 -18.53
CA ARG A 285 -32.57 -4.70 -17.26
C ARG A 285 -31.19 -4.57 -16.62
N GLU A 286 -30.18 -5.15 -17.25
CA GLU A 286 -28.78 -5.11 -16.86
C GLU A 286 -28.15 -3.74 -17.14
N PRO A 287 -27.29 -3.20 -16.26
CA PRO A 287 -26.37 -2.12 -16.60
C PRO A 287 -25.19 -2.61 -17.44
N GLN A 288 -24.46 -1.68 -18.06
CA GLN A 288 -23.22 -2.00 -18.78
C GLN A 288 -22.05 -2.01 -17.80
N LEU A 289 -21.50 -3.20 -17.52
CA LEU A 289 -20.47 -3.38 -16.49
C LEU A 289 -19.05 -3.18 -17.04
N TYR A 290 -18.26 -2.36 -16.36
CA TYR A 290 -16.85 -2.11 -16.64
C TYR A 290 -16.01 -2.35 -15.39
N ALA A 291 -15.24 -3.44 -15.36
CA ALA A 291 -14.52 -3.88 -14.17
C ALA A 291 -12.99 -3.80 -14.33
N GLY A 292 -12.27 -3.55 -13.24
CA GLY A 292 -10.81 -3.50 -13.31
C GLY A 292 -10.10 -3.53 -11.95
N SER A 293 -8.82 -3.86 -11.99
CA SER A 293 -7.93 -3.94 -10.82
C SER A 293 -6.49 -3.63 -11.22
N ARG A 294 -5.58 -3.47 -10.24
CA ARG A 294 -4.14 -3.32 -10.48
C ARG A 294 -3.56 -4.45 -11.36
N ARG A 295 -4.02 -5.68 -11.15
CA ARG A 295 -3.54 -6.89 -11.86
C ARG A 295 -4.29 -7.15 -13.18
N GLY A 296 -5.44 -6.51 -13.41
CA GLY A 296 -6.25 -6.65 -14.64
C GLY A 296 -7.04 -7.94 -14.79
N VAL A 297 -6.71 -9.00 -14.05
CA VAL A 297 -7.41 -10.30 -14.06
C VAL A 297 -8.12 -10.58 -12.73
N PRO A 298 -9.20 -11.39 -12.74
CA PRO A 298 -9.88 -11.84 -11.53
C PRO A 298 -9.12 -12.95 -10.79
N TYR A 299 -9.51 -13.19 -9.54
CA TYR A 299 -8.99 -14.29 -8.72
C TYR A 299 -9.19 -15.65 -9.41
N GLN A 300 -8.23 -16.56 -9.21
CA GLN A 300 -8.28 -17.92 -9.77
C GLN A 300 -9.49 -18.69 -9.19
N ALA A 301 -10.22 -19.45 -10.01
CA ALA A 301 -11.30 -20.31 -9.50
C ALA A 301 -10.76 -21.37 -8.52
N ARG A 302 -11.58 -21.77 -7.55
CA ARG A 302 -11.34 -23.01 -6.81
C ARG A 302 -11.33 -24.20 -7.77
N GLY A 303 -10.46 -25.17 -7.51
CA GLY A 303 -10.67 -26.53 -8.03
C GLY A 303 -11.96 -27.10 -7.45
N GLU A 304 -12.66 -27.93 -8.23
CA GLU A 304 -13.81 -28.70 -7.73
C GLU A 304 -13.35 -29.65 -6.60
N ASN A 305 -14.17 -29.80 -5.56
CA ASN A 305 -13.71 -30.43 -4.32
C ASN A 305 -13.68 -31.96 -4.45
N GLN A 306 -12.49 -32.52 -4.32
CA GLN A 306 -12.21 -33.96 -4.31
C GLN A 306 -11.68 -34.42 -2.95
N LYS A 307 -11.35 -33.48 -2.05
CA LYS A 307 -10.89 -33.74 -0.67
C LYS A 307 -12.03 -34.15 0.30
N GLY A 308 -13.29 -34.15 -0.15
CA GLY A 308 -14.45 -34.43 0.69
C GLY A 308 -14.61 -33.42 1.85
N PRO A 309 -15.26 -33.79 2.97
CA PRO A 309 -15.45 -32.90 4.12
C PRO A 309 -14.15 -32.61 4.90
N HIS A 310 -13.31 -33.63 5.12
CA HIS A 310 -12.22 -33.57 6.11
C HIS A 310 -10.82 -33.42 5.51
N GLY A 311 -10.64 -33.61 4.20
CA GLY A 311 -9.31 -33.59 3.59
C GLY A 311 -8.65 -32.21 3.64
N ARG A 312 -7.39 -32.19 4.08
CA ARG A 312 -6.43 -31.07 3.93
C ARG A 312 -5.13 -31.62 3.36
N HIS A 313 -4.29 -30.74 2.81
CA HIS A 313 -2.88 -31.07 2.57
C HIS A 313 -2.16 -31.36 3.91
N THR A 314 -1.32 -32.40 3.92
CA THR A 314 -0.41 -32.67 5.05
C THR A 314 0.99 -32.19 4.65
N PRO A 315 1.58 -31.22 5.37
CA PRO A 315 2.90 -30.67 5.05
C PRO A 315 3.99 -31.75 5.00
N ALA A 316 4.88 -31.65 4.03
CA ALA A 316 6.10 -32.45 3.92
C ALA A 316 7.36 -31.64 4.26
N VAL A 317 7.31 -30.33 4.01
CA VAL A 317 8.37 -29.35 4.22
C VAL A 317 8.10 -28.57 5.51
N LEU A 318 6.95 -27.91 5.62
CA LEU A 318 6.51 -27.16 6.81
C LEU A 318 5.92 -28.10 7.89
N ARG A 319 6.72 -29.06 8.33
CA ARG A 319 6.36 -30.02 9.40
C ARG A 319 6.40 -29.35 10.79
N PRO A 320 5.73 -29.91 11.81
CA PRO A 320 5.72 -29.35 13.16
C PRO A 320 7.11 -29.04 13.72
N GLU A 321 8.09 -29.93 13.53
CA GLU A 321 9.48 -29.72 13.99
C GLU A 321 10.16 -28.51 13.33
N VAL A 322 9.80 -28.21 12.07
CA VAL A 322 10.33 -27.06 11.31
C VAL A 322 9.67 -25.78 11.79
N VAL A 323 8.35 -25.80 12.02
CA VAL A 323 7.60 -24.69 12.62
C VAL A 323 8.14 -24.35 14.02
N GLU A 324 8.36 -25.36 14.87
CA GLU A 324 8.94 -25.17 16.21
C GLU A 324 10.36 -24.57 16.15
N SER A 325 11.19 -25.01 15.21
CA SER A 325 12.53 -24.46 14.97
C SER A 325 12.48 -22.99 14.54
N LEU A 326 11.60 -22.64 13.59
CA LEU A 326 11.39 -21.27 13.13
C LEU A 326 10.93 -20.35 14.27
N VAL A 327 9.99 -20.80 15.10
CA VAL A 327 9.49 -20.04 16.27
C VAL A 327 10.61 -19.79 17.30
N LYS A 328 11.40 -20.81 17.64
CA LYS A 328 12.54 -20.68 18.56
C LYS A 328 13.58 -19.69 18.03
N ARG A 329 13.93 -19.78 16.74
CA ARG A 329 14.87 -18.87 16.11
C ARG A 329 14.33 -17.44 16.03
N SER A 330 13.04 -17.27 15.69
CA SER A 330 12.38 -15.96 15.70
C SER A 330 12.46 -15.26 17.04
N ALA A 331 12.34 -15.99 18.15
CA ALA A 331 12.45 -15.45 19.50
C ALA A 331 13.90 -15.06 19.87
N ALA A 332 14.90 -15.75 19.31
CA ALA A 332 16.31 -15.45 19.53
C ALA A 332 16.85 -14.30 18.64
N GLU A 333 16.26 -14.10 17.45
CA GLU A 333 16.76 -13.16 16.44
C GLU A 333 15.94 -11.86 16.32
N GLY A 334 14.81 -11.73 17.03
CA GLY A 334 13.95 -10.52 16.97
C GLY A 334 13.00 -10.48 15.78
N GLY A 335 12.52 -11.64 15.32
CA GLY A 335 11.64 -11.80 14.17
C GLY A 335 12.35 -12.25 12.89
N LEU A 336 11.67 -13.04 12.07
CA LEU A 336 12.21 -13.59 10.81
C LEU A 336 12.02 -12.67 9.58
N ASP A 337 12.64 -13.01 8.45
CA ASP A 337 12.31 -12.45 7.13
C ASP A 337 11.48 -13.46 6.32
N PHE A 338 10.24 -13.10 5.99
CA PHE A 338 9.29 -13.98 5.34
C PHE A 338 9.77 -14.47 3.95
N ARG A 339 10.55 -13.65 3.21
CA ARG A 339 11.06 -14.00 1.87
C ARG A 339 12.23 -14.97 1.95
N GLN A 340 13.03 -14.91 3.01
CA GLN A 340 14.19 -15.78 3.22
C GLN A 340 13.82 -17.08 3.95
N ASP A 341 12.99 -16.99 4.98
CA ASP A 341 12.80 -18.09 5.94
C ASP A 341 11.55 -18.94 5.69
N LEU A 342 10.43 -18.32 5.32
CA LEU A 342 9.14 -19.01 5.16
C LEU A 342 8.83 -19.29 3.70
N TRP A 343 9.07 -18.31 2.82
CA TRP A 343 8.68 -18.42 1.42
C TRP A 343 9.29 -19.62 0.68
N PRO A 344 10.61 -19.94 0.80
CA PRO A 344 11.16 -21.11 0.13
C PRO A 344 10.46 -22.42 0.53
N LEU A 345 10.04 -22.53 1.80
CA LEU A 345 9.35 -23.70 2.33
C LEU A 345 7.91 -23.80 1.78
N ILE A 346 7.19 -22.69 1.73
CA ILE A 346 5.84 -22.58 1.14
C ILE A 346 5.87 -22.89 -0.36
N ALA A 347 6.87 -22.36 -1.07
CA ALA A 347 7.06 -22.57 -2.49
C ALA A 347 7.40 -24.04 -2.79
N LYS A 348 8.40 -24.60 -2.11
CA LYS A 348 8.79 -26.02 -2.20
C LYS A 348 7.62 -26.97 -1.95
N GLU A 349 6.81 -26.73 -0.92
CA GLU A 349 5.63 -27.54 -0.61
C GLU A 349 4.61 -27.51 -1.76
N THR A 350 4.31 -26.31 -2.26
CA THR A 350 3.34 -26.10 -3.36
C THR A 350 3.81 -26.75 -4.67
N GLU A 351 5.08 -26.56 -5.02
CA GLU A 351 5.69 -27.12 -6.23
C GLU A 351 5.86 -28.64 -6.14
N THR A 352 6.15 -29.18 -4.95
CA THR A 352 6.15 -30.63 -4.71
C THR A 352 4.80 -31.23 -5.10
N VAL A 353 3.68 -30.62 -4.69
CA VAL A 353 2.33 -31.09 -5.06
C VAL A 353 2.10 -30.96 -6.57
N TYR A 354 2.50 -29.84 -7.18
CA TYR A 354 2.34 -29.62 -8.62
C TYR A 354 3.08 -30.68 -9.47
N TYR A 355 4.38 -30.85 -9.26
CA TYR A 355 5.20 -31.77 -10.05
C TYR A 355 4.89 -33.24 -9.74
N THR A 356 4.61 -33.59 -8.48
CA THR A 356 4.14 -34.95 -8.11
C THR A 356 2.84 -35.29 -8.84
N GLY A 357 1.88 -34.36 -8.89
CA GLY A 357 0.62 -34.56 -9.59
C GLY A 357 0.81 -34.66 -11.11
N LEU A 358 1.66 -33.81 -11.69
CA LEU A 358 1.97 -33.81 -13.13
C LEU A 358 2.58 -35.15 -13.59
N ILE A 359 3.57 -35.66 -12.83
CA ILE A 359 4.21 -36.95 -13.10
C ILE A 359 3.24 -38.11 -12.82
N THR A 360 2.43 -38.02 -11.74
CA THR A 360 1.40 -39.04 -11.44
C THR A 360 0.36 -39.17 -12.56
N ALA A 361 -0.06 -38.06 -13.16
CA ALA A 361 -1.03 -38.03 -14.25
C ALA A 361 -0.49 -38.55 -15.59
N ARG A 362 0.83 -38.49 -15.80
CA ARG A 362 1.49 -38.94 -17.05
C ARG A 362 2.02 -40.37 -16.95
N ASP A 363 2.71 -40.69 -15.86
CA ASP A 363 3.53 -41.91 -15.69
C ASP A 363 2.99 -42.85 -14.60
N GLY A 364 1.97 -42.41 -13.85
CA GLY A 364 1.33 -43.18 -12.79
C GLY A 364 1.88 -42.91 -11.38
N ARG A 365 1.11 -43.37 -10.37
CA ARG A 365 1.34 -43.06 -8.95
C ARG A 365 2.71 -43.48 -8.40
N GLU A 366 3.29 -44.56 -8.93
CA GLU A 366 4.60 -45.05 -8.46
C GLU A 366 5.74 -44.10 -8.89
N ALA A 367 5.72 -43.65 -10.16
CA ALA A 367 6.67 -42.66 -10.66
C ALA A 367 6.55 -41.31 -9.93
N GLY A 368 5.32 -40.84 -9.68
CA GLY A 368 5.08 -39.64 -8.87
C GLY A 368 5.57 -39.78 -7.43
N ALA A 369 5.35 -40.95 -6.79
CA ALA A 369 5.85 -41.21 -5.45
C ALA A 369 7.39 -41.35 -5.39
N ALA A 370 8.02 -41.88 -6.44
CA ALA A 370 9.47 -41.94 -6.57
C ALA A 370 10.08 -40.55 -6.74
N PHE A 371 9.52 -39.72 -7.64
CA PHE A 371 9.87 -38.32 -7.80
C PHE A 371 9.79 -37.59 -6.46
N ARG A 372 8.64 -37.64 -5.78
CA ARG A 372 8.38 -36.89 -4.54
C ARG A 372 9.41 -37.15 -3.45
N ARG A 373 9.90 -38.39 -3.30
CA ARG A 373 10.99 -38.71 -2.36
C ARG A 373 12.26 -37.95 -2.73
N THR A 374 12.77 -38.16 -3.95
CA THR A 374 14.01 -37.52 -4.43
C THR A 374 13.92 -36.00 -4.63
N TRP A 375 12.70 -35.45 -4.71
CA TRP A 375 12.46 -34.02 -4.84
C TRP A 375 12.53 -33.31 -3.48
N LEU A 376 11.94 -33.90 -2.43
CA LEU A 376 11.92 -33.32 -1.08
C LEU A 376 13.30 -33.27 -0.41
N GLU A 377 14.28 -34.01 -0.94
CA GLU A 377 15.68 -34.01 -0.52
C GLU A 377 16.47 -32.80 -1.07
N LEU A 378 15.95 -32.08 -2.06
CA LEU A 378 16.64 -30.97 -2.73
C LEU A 378 16.25 -29.60 -2.15
N PRO A 379 17.17 -28.61 -2.09
CA PRO A 379 16.82 -27.22 -1.80
C PRO A 379 15.89 -26.64 -2.88
N TRP A 380 15.15 -25.57 -2.54
CA TRP A 380 14.27 -24.86 -3.48
C TRP A 380 15.07 -23.90 -4.37
N ASP A 381 14.72 -23.83 -5.66
CA ASP A 381 15.38 -23.08 -6.74
C ASP A 381 16.87 -23.46 -6.98
N GLY A 382 17.31 -24.60 -6.42
CA GLY A 382 18.62 -25.17 -6.66
C GLY A 382 18.79 -25.65 -8.11
N PRO A 383 20.02 -25.67 -8.68
CA PRO A 383 20.27 -26.24 -9.99
C PRO A 383 19.82 -27.71 -10.11
N GLU A 384 19.91 -28.47 -9.02
CA GLU A 384 19.52 -29.88 -8.94
C GLU A 384 18.01 -30.08 -9.14
N GLU A 385 17.16 -29.09 -8.82
CA GLU A 385 15.73 -29.16 -9.12
C GLU A 385 15.48 -29.13 -10.64
N ARG A 386 16.23 -28.30 -11.38
CA ARG A 386 16.13 -28.22 -12.84
C ARG A 386 16.56 -29.54 -13.50
N GLU A 387 17.67 -30.11 -13.04
CA GLU A 387 18.12 -31.45 -13.47
C GLU A 387 17.11 -32.55 -13.11
N ARG A 388 16.52 -32.52 -11.92
CA ARG A 388 15.51 -33.50 -11.48
C ARG A 388 14.24 -33.43 -12.33
N LEU A 389 13.79 -32.23 -12.69
CA LEU A 389 12.66 -32.03 -13.60
C LEU A 389 12.97 -32.54 -15.01
N GLU A 390 14.21 -32.41 -15.48
CA GLU A 390 14.64 -32.89 -16.80
C GLU A 390 14.81 -34.41 -16.85
N ALA A 391 15.33 -35.02 -15.79
CA ALA A 391 15.39 -36.48 -15.63
C ALA A 391 13.99 -37.13 -15.61
N TYR A 392 12.99 -36.42 -15.07
CA TYR A 392 11.57 -36.81 -15.15
C TYR A 392 10.82 -36.14 -16.33
N GLY A 393 11.53 -35.62 -17.34
CA GLY A 393 10.96 -35.17 -18.60
C GLY A 393 9.91 -34.06 -18.49
N VAL A 394 10.04 -33.14 -17.53
CA VAL A 394 9.15 -31.97 -17.36
C VAL A 394 9.70 -30.81 -18.21
N PRO A 395 9.05 -30.46 -19.34
CA PRO A 395 9.53 -29.43 -20.24
C PRO A 395 9.44 -28.05 -19.59
N ALA A 396 10.31 -27.11 -19.99
CA ALA A 396 10.37 -25.75 -19.44
C ALA A 396 9.01 -25.03 -19.47
N THR A 397 8.20 -25.24 -20.52
CA THR A 397 6.84 -24.67 -20.68
C THR A 397 5.80 -25.20 -19.69
N ALA A 398 6.10 -26.29 -18.97
CA ALA A 398 5.28 -26.89 -17.91
C ALA A 398 5.94 -26.79 -16.53
N ARG A 399 6.99 -25.96 -16.36
CA ARG A 399 7.55 -25.62 -15.04
C ARG A 399 6.68 -24.57 -14.36
N TRP A 400 6.70 -24.60 -13.03
CA TRP A 400 6.01 -23.61 -12.20
C TRP A 400 6.76 -22.27 -12.25
N ASP A 401 6.01 -21.17 -12.25
CA ASP A 401 6.56 -19.82 -12.36
C ASP A 401 5.76 -18.87 -11.47
N TRP A 402 6.32 -18.53 -10.32
CA TRP A 402 5.70 -17.66 -9.34
C TRP A 402 5.53 -16.22 -9.83
N SER A 403 6.45 -15.72 -10.67
CA SER A 403 6.41 -14.36 -11.21
C SER A 403 5.27 -14.23 -12.22
N ARG A 404 5.19 -15.14 -13.18
CA ARG A 404 4.10 -15.21 -14.17
C ARG A 404 2.75 -15.43 -13.50
N LEU A 405 2.68 -16.22 -12.42
CA LEU A 405 1.46 -16.35 -11.62
C LEU A 405 1.10 -15.06 -10.87
N ALA A 406 2.08 -14.39 -10.24
CA ALA A 406 1.88 -13.14 -9.50
C ALA A 406 1.46 -11.97 -10.41
N ASP A 407 1.88 -11.96 -11.67
CA ASP A 407 1.45 -10.98 -12.69
C ASP A 407 0.20 -11.41 -13.49
N GLY A 408 -0.40 -12.55 -13.14
CA GLY A 408 -1.64 -13.03 -13.71
C GLY A 408 -1.50 -13.75 -15.07
N GLY A 409 -0.29 -13.97 -15.56
CA GLY A 409 0.02 -14.80 -16.74
C GLY A 409 0.19 -14.04 -18.06
N ARG A 410 0.45 -12.73 -18.02
CA ARG A 410 0.68 -11.90 -19.21
C ARG A 410 2.16 -11.87 -19.61
N GLU A 411 2.42 -11.74 -20.90
CA GLU A 411 3.73 -11.43 -21.48
C GLU A 411 3.56 -10.18 -22.35
N GLY A 412 4.36 -9.14 -22.09
CA GLY A 412 4.23 -7.86 -22.79
C GLY A 412 2.98 -7.04 -22.43
N GLY A 413 2.59 -6.17 -23.36
CA GLY A 413 1.37 -5.34 -23.32
C GLY A 413 0.47 -5.61 -24.52
N PHE A 414 -0.72 -5.01 -24.53
CA PHE A 414 -1.74 -5.22 -25.57
C PHE A 414 -1.80 -4.03 -26.52
N GLY A 415 -2.00 -4.27 -27.82
CA GLY A 415 -2.26 -3.24 -28.83
C GLY A 415 -3.66 -2.62 -28.74
N GLY A 416 -4.62 -3.26 -28.07
CA GLY A 416 -5.93 -2.68 -27.80
C GLY A 416 -6.92 -3.59 -27.05
N THR A 417 -8.11 -3.05 -26.76
CA THR A 417 -9.15 -3.71 -25.95
C THR A 417 -9.66 -5.03 -26.53
N ALA A 418 -9.71 -5.18 -27.86
CA ALA A 418 -10.15 -6.41 -28.51
C ALA A 418 -9.17 -7.57 -28.29
N GLU A 419 -7.86 -7.29 -28.36
CA GLU A 419 -6.80 -8.26 -28.09
C GLU A 419 -6.79 -8.68 -26.61
N HIS A 420 -6.89 -7.69 -25.70
CA HIS A 420 -7.02 -7.96 -24.26
C HIS A 420 -8.25 -8.83 -23.95
N ARG A 421 -9.41 -8.57 -24.57
CA ARG A 421 -10.63 -9.39 -24.42
C ARG A 421 -10.41 -10.82 -24.90
N ALA A 422 -9.74 -11.02 -26.04
CA ALA A 422 -9.44 -12.34 -26.59
C ALA A 422 -8.48 -13.13 -25.68
N TRP A 423 -7.38 -12.51 -25.24
CA TRP A 423 -6.43 -13.09 -24.28
C TRP A 423 -7.11 -13.46 -22.95
N LEU A 424 -7.91 -12.55 -22.39
CA LEU A 424 -8.61 -12.78 -21.13
C LEU A 424 -9.60 -13.94 -21.24
N LEU A 425 -10.38 -14.04 -22.32
CA LEU A 425 -11.29 -15.17 -22.55
C LEU A 425 -10.53 -16.51 -22.66
N GLY A 426 -9.38 -16.52 -23.36
CA GLY A 426 -8.49 -17.69 -23.40
C GLY A 426 -8.01 -18.09 -22.00
N ARG A 427 -7.54 -17.13 -21.22
CA ARG A 427 -7.08 -17.32 -19.82
C ARG A 427 -8.19 -17.86 -18.92
N LEU A 428 -9.39 -17.28 -18.97
CA LEU A 428 -10.52 -17.68 -18.13
C LEU A 428 -11.00 -19.10 -18.47
N ARG A 429 -11.09 -19.46 -19.76
CA ARG A 429 -11.40 -20.84 -20.18
C ARG A 429 -10.33 -21.83 -19.71
N GLY A 430 -9.05 -21.45 -19.80
CA GLY A 430 -7.94 -22.25 -19.27
C GLY A 430 -7.99 -22.46 -17.75
N ASP A 431 -8.35 -21.43 -16.98
CA ASP A 431 -8.50 -21.55 -15.53
C ASP A 431 -9.74 -22.37 -15.14
N LEU A 432 -10.85 -22.24 -15.89
CA LEU A 432 -12.06 -23.05 -15.73
C LEU A 432 -11.81 -24.53 -16.04
N ALA A 433 -11.05 -24.85 -17.09
CA ALA A 433 -10.65 -26.23 -17.39
C ALA A 433 -9.79 -26.84 -16.27
N ARG A 434 -8.84 -26.06 -15.74
CA ARG A 434 -8.04 -26.47 -14.56
C ARG A 434 -8.92 -26.62 -13.30
N ALA A 435 -9.95 -25.79 -13.13
CA ALA A 435 -10.88 -25.87 -12.02
C ALA A 435 -11.73 -27.15 -12.05
N ARG A 436 -12.27 -27.49 -13.24
CA ARG A 436 -13.00 -28.75 -13.52
C ARG A 436 -12.15 -30.01 -13.34
N ALA A 437 -10.82 -29.90 -13.39
CA ALA A 437 -9.90 -31.00 -13.08
C ALA A 437 -9.75 -31.28 -11.55
N GLY A 438 -10.37 -30.47 -10.69
CA GLY A 438 -10.45 -30.72 -9.25
C GLY A 438 -9.22 -30.33 -8.43
N ASN A 439 -9.35 -30.35 -7.10
CA ASN A 439 -8.29 -29.97 -6.14
C ASN A 439 -7.45 -31.15 -5.60
N VAL A 440 -7.50 -32.31 -6.23
CA VAL A 440 -6.62 -33.47 -5.96
C VAL A 440 -5.98 -33.96 -7.26
N ASP A 441 -6.79 -34.32 -8.26
CA ASP A 441 -6.28 -34.90 -9.52
C ASP A 441 -5.67 -33.84 -10.46
N GLY A 442 -6.27 -32.64 -10.49
CA GLY A 442 -5.79 -31.50 -11.28
C GLY A 442 -4.56 -30.83 -10.65
N PRO A 443 -3.33 -31.08 -11.13
CA PRO A 443 -2.11 -30.79 -10.34
C PRO A 443 -1.94 -29.31 -10.03
N PHE A 444 -2.35 -28.45 -10.96
CA PHE A 444 -2.29 -27.00 -10.81
C PHE A 444 -3.24 -26.47 -9.70
N LYS A 445 -4.45 -27.02 -9.59
CA LYS A 445 -5.40 -26.58 -8.56
C LYS A 445 -5.14 -27.27 -7.23
N ALA A 446 -4.68 -28.52 -7.22
CA ALA A 446 -4.16 -29.18 -6.02
C ALA A 446 -3.03 -28.36 -5.37
N ALA A 447 -2.07 -27.90 -6.17
CA ALA A 447 -0.99 -27.01 -5.72
C ALA A 447 -1.51 -25.68 -5.17
N LEU A 448 -2.40 -24.96 -5.87
CA LEU A 448 -2.94 -23.70 -5.34
C LEU A 448 -3.80 -23.87 -4.06
N ASP A 449 -4.35 -25.06 -3.82
CA ASP A 449 -5.07 -25.39 -2.59
C ASP A 449 -4.14 -25.62 -1.38
N VAL A 450 -2.83 -25.87 -1.60
CA VAL A 450 -1.79 -25.93 -0.55
C VAL A 450 -1.66 -24.58 0.15
N LEU A 451 -1.69 -23.46 -0.59
CA LEU A 451 -1.64 -22.09 -0.05
C LEU A 451 -2.85 -21.74 0.84
N ARG A 452 -3.95 -22.50 0.72
CA ARG A 452 -5.09 -22.43 1.63
C ARG A 452 -4.90 -23.33 2.86
N ASP A 453 -4.43 -24.55 2.65
CA ASP A 453 -4.33 -25.56 3.72
C ASP A 453 -3.18 -25.28 4.69
N LEU A 454 -2.04 -24.71 4.24
CA LEU A 454 -0.88 -24.30 5.06
C LEU A 454 -1.12 -23.14 6.05
N ARG A 455 -2.35 -22.63 6.18
CA ARG A 455 -2.59 -21.39 6.94
C ARG A 455 -2.42 -21.54 8.44
N ASN A 456 -2.60 -22.73 8.99
CA ASN A 456 -2.37 -22.95 10.41
C ASN A 456 -0.86 -22.96 10.69
N GLU A 457 -0.11 -23.66 9.86
CA GLU A 457 1.36 -23.81 9.95
C GLU A 457 2.08 -22.46 9.79
N ILE A 458 1.59 -21.58 8.91
CA ILE A 458 2.16 -20.23 8.74
C ILE A 458 1.83 -19.32 9.95
N ARG A 459 0.58 -19.31 10.44
CA ARG A 459 0.18 -18.51 11.63
C ARG A 459 1.06 -18.76 12.84
N LEU A 460 1.35 -20.04 13.11
CA LEU A 460 2.21 -20.46 14.22
C LEU A 460 3.60 -19.81 14.21
N VAL A 461 4.06 -19.33 13.04
CA VAL A 461 5.35 -18.63 12.89
C VAL A 461 5.19 -17.11 12.75
N VAL A 462 4.12 -16.59 12.13
CA VAL A 462 4.02 -15.13 11.82
C VAL A 462 3.20 -14.31 12.82
N ASP A 463 2.29 -14.94 13.57
CA ASP A 463 1.41 -14.24 14.52
C ASP A 463 2.22 -13.73 15.73
N HIS A 464 1.71 -12.70 16.43
CA HIS A 464 2.39 -12.08 17.59
C HIS A 464 3.83 -11.60 17.34
N GLY A 465 4.17 -11.22 16.11
CA GLY A 465 5.43 -10.56 15.80
C GLY A 465 6.60 -11.50 15.48
N GLY A 466 6.34 -12.74 15.05
CA GLY A 466 7.39 -13.66 14.59
C GLY A 466 8.07 -13.29 13.25
N LEU A 467 7.84 -12.08 12.75
CA LEU A 467 8.50 -11.46 11.60
C LEU A 467 9.07 -10.10 12.01
N THR A 468 10.17 -9.67 11.39
CA THR A 468 10.65 -8.29 11.53
C THR A 468 9.59 -7.27 11.06
N ALA A 469 9.61 -6.05 11.59
CA ALA A 469 8.64 -5.00 11.27
C ALA A 469 8.60 -4.67 9.75
N ARG A 470 9.77 -4.69 9.09
CA ARG A 470 9.91 -4.58 7.63
C ARG A 470 9.20 -5.73 6.91
N SER A 471 9.50 -6.98 7.26
CA SER A 471 9.03 -8.14 6.50
C SER A 471 7.53 -8.43 6.73
N HIS A 472 7.01 -8.17 7.93
CA HIS A 472 5.57 -8.24 8.17
C HIS A 472 4.81 -7.24 7.26
N ARG A 473 5.28 -5.99 7.19
CA ARG A 473 4.71 -4.94 6.34
C ARG A 473 4.78 -5.28 4.85
N ASP A 474 5.99 -5.53 4.34
CA ASP A 474 6.22 -5.56 2.89
C ASP A 474 6.02 -6.96 2.27
N ASP A 475 6.40 -8.01 2.99
CA ASP A 475 6.35 -9.38 2.46
C ASP A 475 5.06 -10.10 2.87
N LEU A 476 4.66 -10.08 4.15
CA LEU A 476 3.42 -10.75 4.58
C LEU A 476 2.17 -9.99 4.15
N GLU A 477 1.99 -8.74 4.59
CA GLU A 477 0.76 -7.96 4.34
C GLU A 477 0.66 -7.47 2.88
N ARG A 478 1.71 -6.85 2.34
CA ARG A 478 1.63 -6.16 1.03
C ARG A 478 1.84 -7.08 -0.17
N TRP A 479 2.56 -8.19 -0.01
CA TRP A 479 2.89 -9.12 -1.10
C TRP A 479 2.19 -10.49 -0.97
N TYR A 480 2.53 -11.30 0.04
CA TYR A 480 2.08 -12.69 0.15
C TYR A 480 0.58 -12.80 0.42
N THR A 481 0.00 -11.97 1.28
CA THR A 481 -1.44 -12.03 1.58
C THR A 481 -2.31 -11.73 0.33
N PRO A 482 -2.05 -10.67 -0.46
CA PRO A 482 -2.70 -10.45 -1.75
C PRO A 482 -2.39 -11.50 -2.83
N LEU A 483 -1.23 -12.16 -2.78
CA LEU A 483 -0.88 -13.25 -3.69
C LEU A 483 -1.68 -14.52 -3.35
N ASN A 484 -1.66 -14.95 -2.08
CA ASN A 484 -2.40 -16.08 -1.57
C ASN A 484 -3.92 -15.91 -1.79
N ALA A 485 -4.45 -14.71 -1.50
CA ALA A 485 -5.86 -14.40 -1.75
C ALA A 485 -6.24 -14.58 -3.24
N PHE A 486 -5.44 -14.01 -4.14
CA PHE A 486 -5.65 -14.12 -5.59
C PHE A 486 -5.56 -15.55 -6.13
N LEU A 487 -4.65 -16.36 -5.57
CA LEU A 487 -4.38 -17.73 -6.03
C LEU A 487 -5.30 -18.80 -5.41
N SER A 488 -5.67 -18.68 -4.14
CA SER A 488 -6.33 -19.76 -3.37
C SER A 488 -7.64 -19.37 -2.66
N ILE A 489 -8.08 -18.11 -2.75
CA ILE A 489 -9.35 -17.63 -2.13
C ILE A 489 -10.44 -17.31 -3.17
N GLY A 490 -10.15 -17.42 -4.47
CA GLY A 490 -11.10 -17.10 -5.54
C GLY A 490 -12.35 -17.98 -5.62
N PRO A 491 -13.25 -17.68 -6.58
CA PRO A 491 -14.65 -18.10 -6.54
C PRO A 491 -14.87 -19.56 -6.99
N PRO A 492 -16.08 -20.11 -6.81
CA PRO A 492 -16.48 -21.38 -7.44
C PRO A 492 -16.29 -21.36 -8.96
N ALA A 493 -15.91 -22.48 -9.56
CA ALA A 493 -15.68 -22.63 -11.01
C ALA A 493 -16.84 -22.08 -11.87
N ARG A 494 -18.09 -22.31 -11.43
CA ARG A 494 -19.32 -21.77 -12.04
C ARG A 494 -19.27 -20.25 -12.25
N ARG A 495 -18.71 -19.47 -11.33
CA ARG A 495 -18.63 -18.00 -11.46
C ARG A 495 -17.70 -17.54 -12.57
N ILE A 496 -16.67 -18.32 -12.90
CA ILE A 496 -15.80 -18.06 -14.05
C ILE A 496 -16.53 -18.40 -15.36
N ALA A 497 -17.34 -19.47 -15.39
CA ALA A 497 -18.21 -19.76 -16.54
C ALA A 497 -19.26 -18.65 -16.77
N GLU A 498 -19.91 -18.17 -15.71
CA GLU A 498 -20.83 -17.02 -15.76
C GLU A 498 -20.12 -15.73 -16.25
N MET A 499 -18.91 -15.45 -15.75
CA MET A 499 -18.09 -14.30 -16.18
C MET A 499 -17.67 -14.40 -17.67
N ILE A 500 -17.30 -15.58 -18.15
CA ILE A 500 -17.00 -15.82 -19.57
C ILE A 500 -18.23 -15.50 -20.43
N ALA A 501 -19.40 -16.05 -20.08
CA ALA A 501 -20.65 -15.83 -20.81
C ALA A 501 -21.04 -14.34 -20.86
N LEU A 502 -20.85 -13.61 -19.76
CA LEU A 502 -21.12 -12.17 -19.67
C LEU A 502 -20.14 -11.30 -20.50
N ILE A 503 -18.86 -11.69 -20.58
CA ILE A 503 -17.88 -11.03 -21.45
C ILE A 503 -18.18 -11.31 -22.92
N GLU A 504 -18.64 -12.52 -23.25
CA GLU A 504 -19.01 -12.92 -24.61
C GLU A 504 -20.29 -12.21 -25.07
N ALA A 505 -21.31 -12.11 -24.21
CA ALA A 505 -22.55 -11.35 -24.44
C ALA A 505 -22.37 -9.81 -24.41
N GLY A 506 -21.17 -9.31 -24.07
CA GLY A 506 -20.83 -7.88 -24.06
C GLY A 506 -21.26 -7.09 -22.82
N VAL A 507 -22.09 -7.67 -21.95
CA VAL A 507 -22.59 -7.05 -20.70
C VAL A 507 -21.46 -6.71 -19.73
N LEU A 508 -20.37 -7.48 -19.74
CA LEU A 508 -19.18 -7.24 -18.92
C LEU A 508 -17.94 -6.96 -19.78
N THR A 509 -17.31 -5.81 -19.56
CA THR A 509 -15.98 -5.48 -20.07
C THR A 509 -14.99 -5.42 -18.92
N VAL A 510 -13.84 -6.10 -19.05
CA VAL A 510 -12.71 -5.96 -18.11
C VAL A 510 -11.66 -5.08 -18.75
N LEU A 511 -11.28 -4.01 -18.07
CA LEU A 511 -10.48 -2.91 -18.65
C LEU A 511 -8.99 -3.26 -18.82
N GLY A 512 -8.44 -4.15 -18.00
CA GLY A 512 -7.07 -4.67 -18.13
C GLY A 512 -6.08 -4.25 -17.03
N PRO A 513 -4.80 -4.62 -17.17
CA PRO A 513 -3.79 -4.40 -16.14
C PRO A 513 -3.54 -2.91 -15.87
N GLY A 514 -3.17 -2.59 -14.63
CA GLY A 514 -2.92 -1.22 -14.21
C GLY A 514 -4.15 -0.32 -14.17
N THR A 515 -5.39 -0.86 -14.14
CA THR A 515 -6.61 -0.03 -14.15
C THR A 515 -6.60 0.98 -13.00
N ARG A 516 -6.71 2.26 -13.37
CA ARG A 516 -6.92 3.41 -12.48
C ARG A 516 -8.37 3.88 -12.65
N MET A 517 -8.92 4.47 -11.59
CA MET A 517 -10.24 5.10 -11.60
C MET A 517 -10.18 6.40 -10.83
N ASP A 518 -10.69 7.48 -11.41
CA ASP A 518 -10.77 8.80 -10.78
C ASP A 518 -11.94 9.63 -11.36
N VAL A 519 -12.07 10.89 -10.99
CA VAL A 519 -13.00 11.87 -11.58
C VAL A 519 -12.44 12.42 -12.89
N ASP A 520 -13.26 12.43 -13.94
CA ASP A 520 -12.93 13.08 -15.21
C ASP A 520 -13.03 14.62 -15.09
N PRO A 521 -11.99 15.40 -15.40
CA PRO A 521 -12.03 16.86 -15.22
C PRO A 521 -12.93 17.58 -16.23
N VAL A 522 -13.28 16.97 -17.37
CA VAL A 522 -14.07 17.61 -18.44
C VAL A 522 -15.57 17.38 -18.23
N SER A 523 -16.01 16.12 -18.20
CA SER A 523 -17.42 15.76 -17.98
C SER A 523 -17.83 15.86 -16.50
N GLY A 524 -16.88 15.70 -15.58
CA GLY A 524 -17.17 15.49 -14.17
C GLY A 524 -17.85 14.15 -13.87
N ALA A 525 -17.86 13.20 -14.80
CA ALA A 525 -18.22 11.80 -14.54
C ALA A 525 -17.08 11.07 -13.80
N PHE A 526 -17.28 9.81 -13.44
CA PHE A 526 -16.16 8.93 -13.09
C PHE A 526 -15.51 8.40 -14.38
N ALA A 527 -14.18 8.36 -14.41
CA ALA A 527 -13.38 7.76 -15.46
C ALA A 527 -12.68 6.49 -14.94
N ALA A 528 -12.54 5.51 -15.81
CA ALA A 528 -11.63 4.38 -15.64
C ALA A 528 -10.76 4.21 -16.89
N GLU A 529 -9.50 3.85 -16.70
CA GLU A 529 -8.51 3.65 -17.78
C GLU A 529 -7.43 2.67 -17.31
N SER A 530 -6.88 1.86 -18.21
CA SER A 530 -5.85 0.86 -17.92
C SER A 530 -4.64 1.02 -18.84
N ALA A 531 -3.62 0.17 -18.69
CA ALA A 531 -2.48 0.11 -19.62
C ALA A 531 -2.85 -0.40 -21.04
N VAL A 532 -4.11 -0.78 -21.30
CA VAL A 532 -4.60 -1.21 -22.60
C VAL A 532 -5.04 0.00 -23.44
N PRO A 533 -4.53 0.22 -24.65
CA PRO A 533 -4.96 1.30 -25.54
C PRO A 533 -6.47 1.26 -25.82
N GLY A 534 -7.13 2.41 -25.73
CA GLY A 534 -8.58 2.52 -25.93
C GLY A 534 -9.45 1.99 -24.79
N SER A 535 -8.88 1.71 -23.61
CA SER A 535 -9.62 1.22 -22.43
C SER A 535 -10.36 2.30 -21.64
N ARG A 536 -10.25 3.59 -22.01
CA ARG A 536 -10.85 4.69 -21.24
C ARG A 536 -12.39 4.72 -21.35
N VAL A 537 -13.06 4.62 -20.22
CA VAL A 537 -14.52 4.62 -20.09
C VAL A 537 -14.99 5.71 -19.12
N LEU A 538 -16.16 6.31 -19.38
CA LEU A 538 -16.85 7.25 -18.49
C LEU A 538 -18.16 6.64 -17.96
N ALA A 539 -18.52 6.97 -16.72
CA ALA A 539 -19.68 6.42 -16.02
C ALA A 539 -20.27 7.38 -14.98
N ARG A 540 -21.59 7.30 -14.73
CA ARG A 540 -22.23 7.98 -13.58
C ARG A 540 -22.18 7.16 -12.30
N VAL A 541 -21.80 5.89 -12.37
CA VAL A 541 -21.80 4.96 -11.23
C VAL A 541 -20.40 4.40 -11.00
N LEU A 542 -19.90 4.51 -9.76
CA LEU A 542 -18.65 3.90 -9.30
C LEU A 542 -18.88 3.10 -8.01
N ILE A 543 -18.48 1.83 -8.02
CA ILE A 543 -18.66 0.89 -6.90
C ILE A 543 -17.30 0.32 -6.51
N GLU A 544 -16.90 0.46 -5.25
CA GLU A 544 -15.76 -0.25 -4.67
C GLU A 544 -16.13 -1.73 -4.46
N ALA A 545 -15.86 -2.57 -5.45
CA ALA A 545 -16.18 -4.01 -5.45
C ALA A 545 -15.24 -4.85 -4.57
N ARG A 546 -15.09 -4.44 -3.30
CA ARG A 546 -14.24 -5.01 -2.25
C ARG A 546 -14.81 -4.69 -0.86
N LEU A 547 -14.33 -5.40 0.17
CA LEU A 547 -14.57 -5.02 1.57
C LEU A 547 -13.69 -3.81 1.98
N PRO A 548 -14.01 -3.12 3.08
CA PRO A 548 -13.07 -2.24 3.76
C PRO A 548 -11.79 -2.98 4.16
N ASP A 549 -10.68 -2.25 4.18
CA ASP A 549 -9.41 -2.74 4.70
C ASP A 549 -9.48 -2.73 6.25
N GLY A 550 -9.12 -3.84 6.90
CA GLY A 550 -9.22 -3.98 8.36
C GLY A 550 -8.14 -3.19 9.10
N ASP A 551 -8.51 -2.05 9.69
CA ASP A 551 -7.60 -1.18 10.45
C ASP A 551 -8.36 -0.47 11.59
N VAL A 552 -8.07 -0.81 12.84
CA VAL A 552 -8.76 -0.25 14.01
C VAL A 552 -8.58 1.25 14.16
N ARG A 553 -7.47 1.81 13.64
CA ARG A 553 -7.19 3.26 13.64
C ARG A 553 -8.15 4.04 12.73
N ARG A 554 -8.81 3.31 11.83
CA ARG A 554 -9.85 3.81 10.93
C ARG A 554 -11.23 3.23 11.23
N THR A 555 -11.43 2.54 12.36
CA THR A 555 -12.74 2.00 12.72
C THR A 555 -13.78 3.10 12.84
N ALA A 556 -14.97 2.89 12.28
CA ALA A 556 -16.15 3.74 12.53
C ALA A 556 -17.02 3.19 13.67
N ASP A 557 -16.67 2.02 14.23
CA ASP A 557 -17.35 1.42 15.38
C ASP A 557 -17.13 2.27 16.66
N PRO A 558 -18.19 2.77 17.32
CA PRO A 558 -18.05 3.65 18.48
C PRO A 558 -17.36 3.02 19.69
N LEU A 559 -17.50 1.70 19.88
CA LEU A 559 -16.87 0.99 21.00
C LEU A 559 -15.36 0.89 20.81
N LEU A 560 -14.91 0.41 19.64
CA LEU A 560 -13.50 0.31 19.31
C LEU A 560 -12.82 1.69 19.24
N ARG A 561 -13.51 2.71 18.70
CA ARG A 561 -13.03 4.10 18.72
C ARG A 561 -12.89 4.61 20.16
N GLY A 562 -13.92 4.45 20.99
CA GLY A 562 -13.90 4.90 22.39
C GLY A 562 -12.81 4.23 23.22
N LEU A 563 -12.49 2.95 22.96
CA LEU A 563 -11.37 2.24 23.59
C LEU A 563 -10.01 2.84 23.24
N LEU A 564 -9.79 3.20 21.97
CA LEU A 564 -8.56 3.86 21.50
C LEU A 564 -8.45 5.30 22.04
N ASP A 565 -9.53 6.09 21.90
CA ASP A 565 -9.58 7.50 22.33
C ASP A 565 -9.39 7.68 23.86
N THR A 566 -9.73 6.65 24.65
CA THR A 566 -9.52 6.63 26.11
C THR A 566 -8.25 5.92 26.56
N GLY A 567 -7.42 5.41 25.62
CA GLY A 567 -6.19 4.69 25.91
C GLY A 567 -6.38 3.31 26.56
N GLN A 568 -7.62 2.81 26.64
CA GLN A 568 -7.94 1.48 27.17
C GLN A 568 -7.55 0.34 26.21
N ALA A 569 -7.30 0.66 24.95
CA ALA A 569 -6.66 -0.21 23.97
C ALA A 569 -5.66 0.59 23.14
N ARG A 570 -4.71 -0.11 22.48
CA ARG A 570 -3.84 0.46 21.44
C ARG A 570 -3.84 -0.37 20.16
N PRO A 571 -3.47 0.21 19.00
CA PRO A 571 -3.11 -0.57 17.82
C PRO A 571 -1.89 -1.46 18.11
N TYR A 572 -1.78 -2.61 17.45
CA TYR A 572 -0.59 -3.43 17.54
C TYR A 572 0.59 -2.78 16.82
N ARG A 573 1.73 -2.72 17.51
CA ARG A 573 3.00 -2.20 17.01
C ARG A 573 4.07 -3.28 17.13
N MET A 574 4.89 -3.37 16.08
CA MET A 574 6.05 -4.22 15.94
C MET A 574 7.29 -3.34 15.85
N THR A 575 8.38 -3.79 16.47
CA THR A 575 9.67 -3.11 16.54
C THR A 575 10.75 -4.14 16.26
N GLY A 576 11.59 -3.94 15.23
CA GLY A 576 12.69 -4.87 14.96
C GLY A 576 13.17 -4.96 13.52
N GLY A 577 14.31 -5.61 13.35
CA GLY A 577 15.12 -5.61 12.13
C GLY A 577 16.31 -4.63 12.22
N PRO A 578 17.33 -4.77 11.34
CA PRO A 578 18.63 -4.10 11.48
C PRO A 578 18.61 -2.56 11.35
N GLU A 579 17.48 -1.98 10.97
CA GLU A 579 17.29 -0.53 10.81
C GLU A 579 16.55 0.12 12.01
N GLY A 580 16.18 -0.64 13.05
CA GLY A 580 15.40 -0.13 14.19
C GLY A 580 13.97 0.28 13.82
N MET A 581 13.41 -0.32 12.76
CA MET A 581 12.12 0.08 12.19
C MET A 581 10.94 -0.26 13.11
N GLU A 582 10.05 0.72 13.34
CA GLU A 582 8.71 0.47 13.84
C GLU A 582 7.71 0.22 12.70
N TYR A 583 6.74 -0.68 12.93
CA TYR A 583 5.54 -0.79 12.11
C TYR A 583 4.29 -0.99 12.96
N GLU A 584 3.17 -0.43 12.53
CA GLU A 584 1.90 -0.49 13.24
C GLU A 584 0.85 -1.05 12.28
N THR A 585 0.42 -2.28 12.51
CA THR A 585 -0.28 -3.10 11.50
C THR A 585 -1.73 -2.66 11.31
N GLY A 586 -2.35 -2.09 12.34
CA GLY A 586 -3.77 -1.74 12.36
C GLY A 586 -4.66 -2.79 13.04
N ALA A 587 -4.08 -3.88 13.57
CA ALA A 587 -4.77 -4.77 14.50
C ALA A 587 -5.01 -4.08 15.86
N LEU A 588 -5.97 -4.57 16.64
CA LEU A 588 -6.05 -4.30 18.07
C LEU A 588 -4.95 -5.10 18.81
N ALA A 589 -4.17 -4.44 19.67
CA ALA A 589 -3.14 -5.12 20.44
C ALA A 589 -3.76 -6.05 21.50
N VAL A 590 -3.37 -7.33 21.46
CA VAL A 590 -3.73 -8.33 22.49
C VAL A 590 -2.49 -9.14 22.92
N THR A 591 -2.52 -9.66 24.14
CA THR A 591 -1.56 -10.70 24.58
C THR A 591 -1.71 -11.97 23.74
N ARG A 592 -0.77 -12.92 23.88
CA ARG A 592 -1.03 -14.34 23.56
C ARG A 592 -2.25 -14.87 24.34
N ARG A 593 -2.74 -16.07 24.04
CA ARG A 593 -3.87 -16.73 24.75
C ARG A 593 -3.74 -16.49 26.27
N PRO A 594 -4.75 -15.90 26.95
CA PRO A 594 -6.15 -15.77 26.55
C PRO A 594 -6.54 -14.44 25.85
N TYR A 595 -5.65 -13.75 25.14
CA TYR A 595 -5.96 -12.57 24.32
C TYR A 595 -6.56 -11.37 25.08
N ARG A 596 -5.93 -10.99 26.20
CA ARG A 596 -6.25 -9.75 26.93
C ARG A 596 -5.89 -8.55 26.06
N VAL A 597 -6.80 -7.57 25.94
CA VAL A 597 -6.55 -6.30 25.23
C VAL A 597 -5.46 -5.51 25.95
N VAL A 598 -4.50 -5.00 25.19
CA VAL A 598 -3.38 -4.21 25.71
C VAL A 598 -3.72 -2.73 25.62
N ALA A 599 -3.63 -2.02 26.75
CA ALA A 599 -3.88 -0.60 26.86
C ALA A 599 -2.72 0.25 26.28
N ALA A 600 -2.93 1.56 26.17
CA ALA A 600 -1.94 2.49 25.63
C ALA A 600 -0.62 2.53 26.43
N ASP A 601 -0.68 2.29 27.75
CA ASP A 601 0.48 2.15 28.64
C ASP A 601 1.20 0.81 28.53
N GLY A 602 0.78 -0.07 27.61
CA GLY A 602 1.36 -1.39 27.39
C GLY A 602 0.86 -2.48 28.32
N ARG A 603 0.00 -2.18 29.31
CA ARG A 603 -0.49 -3.19 30.26
C ARG A 603 -1.65 -4.01 29.66
N PRO A 604 -1.65 -5.35 29.79
CA PRO A 604 -2.82 -6.17 29.52
C PRO A 604 -3.96 -5.85 30.48
N HIS A 605 -5.15 -5.54 29.96
CA HIS A 605 -6.33 -5.31 30.80
C HIS A 605 -6.82 -6.64 31.42
N PRO A 606 -7.07 -6.72 32.74
CA PRO A 606 -7.28 -7.99 33.43
C PRO A 606 -8.54 -8.77 33.00
N ALA A 607 -9.54 -8.07 32.48
CA ALA A 607 -10.86 -8.61 32.16
C ALA A 607 -11.46 -8.13 30.81
N LEU A 608 -10.63 -7.60 29.91
CA LEU A 608 -11.07 -7.18 28.56
C LEU A 608 -10.29 -7.98 27.53
N TYR A 609 -10.99 -8.63 26.62
CA TYR A 609 -10.43 -9.59 25.69
C TYR A 609 -10.90 -9.29 24.26
N ALA A 610 -10.11 -9.64 23.25
CA ALA A 610 -10.52 -9.51 21.85
C ALA A 610 -9.97 -10.65 21.00
N PHE A 611 -10.78 -11.22 20.11
CA PHE A 611 -10.33 -12.25 19.17
C PHE A 611 -11.13 -12.24 17.86
N GLY A 612 -10.55 -12.82 16.80
CA GLY A 612 -11.11 -12.73 15.46
C GLY A 612 -10.78 -11.39 14.77
N VAL A 613 -11.73 -10.87 13.99
CA VAL A 613 -11.49 -9.79 13.00
C VAL A 613 -10.83 -8.52 13.57
N PRO A 614 -11.12 -8.04 14.80
CA PRO A 614 -10.41 -6.90 15.39
C PRO A 614 -8.90 -7.12 15.60
N THR A 615 -8.40 -8.36 15.51
CA THR A 615 -6.99 -8.72 15.68
C THR A 615 -6.29 -9.11 14.37
N GLU A 616 -6.93 -8.93 13.21
CA GLU A 616 -6.29 -9.12 11.90
C GLU A 616 -5.10 -8.16 11.74
N GLY A 617 -3.92 -8.70 11.40
CA GLY A 617 -2.64 -7.95 11.42
C GLY A 617 -1.84 -8.10 12.73
N LEU A 618 -2.36 -8.85 13.68
CA LEU A 618 -1.61 -9.45 14.80
C LEU A 618 -1.72 -10.97 14.72
N HIS A 619 -2.91 -11.44 14.36
CA HIS A 619 -3.20 -12.76 13.82
C HIS A 619 -3.43 -12.68 12.30
N TRP A 620 -2.98 -13.68 11.56
CA TRP A 620 -3.11 -13.73 10.10
C TRP A 620 -4.36 -14.50 9.62
N VAL A 621 -5.20 -13.89 8.78
CA VAL A 621 -6.40 -14.49 8.17
C VAL A 621 -7.42 -14.98 9.22
N THR A 622 -7.76 -14.12 10.18
CA THR A 622 -8.81 -14.34 11.20
C THR A 622 -10.20 -14.56 10.59
N ALA A 623 -10.41 -14.10 9.36
CA ALA A 623 -11.66 -14.20 8.61
C ALA A 623 -12.10 -15.63 8.24
N ALA A 624 -11.24 -16.65 8.41
CA ALA A 624 -11.55 -18.06 8.15
C ALA A 624 -12.74 -18.61 8.99
N GLY A 625 -13.45 -19.61 8.45
CA GLY A 625 -14.54 -20.32 9.15
C GLY A 625 -14.13 -21.73 9.61
N VAL A 626 -14.87 -22.29 10.57
CA VAL A 626 -14.62 -23.61 11.16
C VAL A 626 -14.93 -24.72 10.14
N ARG A 627 -14.00 -25.69 10.00
CA ARG A 627 -14.10 -26.83 9.09
C ARG A 627 -14.17 -28.15 9.90
N PRO A 628 -15.06 -29.10 9.58
CA PRO A 628 -15.11 -30.40 10.26
C PRO A 628 -13.85 -31.23 10.02
N GLY A 629 -13.32 -31.87 11.06
CA GLY A 629 -12.21 -32.83 10.98
C GLY A 629 -10.85 -32.21 10.69
N VAL A 630 -10.68 -30.89 10.89
CA VAL A 630 -9.38 -30.23 10.93
C VAL A 630 -9.31 -29.25 12.10
N ASP A 631 -8.14 -29.20 12.75
CA ASP A 631 -7.85 -28.27 13.85
C ASP A 631 -8.17 -26.82 13.46
N SER A 632 -9.30 -26.33 13.97
CA SER A 632 -9.90 -25.07 13.56
C SER A 632 -9.66 -24.04 14.66
N VAL A 633 -8.54 -23.32 14.55
CA VAL A 633 -7.97 -22.40 15.55
C VAL A 633 -9.03 -21.59 16.31
N THR A 634 -10.02 -21.01 15.61
CA THR A 634 -11.14 -20.24 16.20
C THR A 634 -11.94 -20.97 17.30
N VAL A 635 -12.04 -22.30 17.26
CA VAL A 635 -12.70 -23.11 18.30
C VAL A 635 -11.79 -23.26 19.52
N GLY A 636 -10.49 -23.49 19.32
CA GLY A 636 -9.50 -23.54 20.41
C GLY A 636 -9.29 -22.18 21.09
N ASP A 637 -9.32 -21.08 20.31
CA ASP A 637 -9.29 -19.71 20.85
C ASP A 637 -10.51 -19.44 21.73
N ALA A 638 -11.69 -19.83 21.24
CA ALA A 638 -12.95 -19.71 21.95
C ALA A 638 -13.00 -20.58 23.22
N ASP A 639 -12.36 -21.76 23.22
CA ASP A 639 -12.28 -22.64 24.39
C ASP A 639 -11.33 -22.07 25.44
N ALA A 640 -10.14 -21.61 25.06
CA ALA A 640 -9.20 -20.93 25.96
C ALA A 640 -9.82 -19.68 26.61
N LEU A 641 -10.54 -18.87 25.82
CA LEU A 641 -11.32 -17.74 26.33
C LEU A 641 -12.44 -18.17 27.27
N ALA A 642 -13.24 -19.18 26.91
CA ALA A 642 -14.30 -19.70 27.75
C ALA A 642 -13.78 -20.19 29.11
N ARG A 643 -12.66 -20.93 29.11
CA ARG A 643 -12.00 -21.43 30.32
C ARG A 643 -11.49 -20.29 31.19
N GLN A 644 -10.84 -19.28 30.61
CA GLN A 644 -10.41 -18.08 31.35
C GLN A 644 -11.59 -17.34 32.00
N LEU A 645 -12.70 -17.17 31.28
CA LEU A 645 -13.91 -16.48 31.77
C LEU A 645 -14.66 -17.24 32.88
N LEU A 646 -14.49 -18.57 32.94
CA LEU A 646 -15.11 -19.45 33.94
C LEU A 646 -14.18 -19.76 35.13
N GLY A 647 -12.95 -19.24 35.14
CA GLY A 647 -11.96 -19.54 36.19
C GLY A 647 -11.38 -20.97 36.10
N LEU A 648 -11.39 -21.56 34.90
CA LEU A 648 -10.92 -22.93 34.61
C LEU A 648 -9.56 -22.98 33.89
N GLY A 649 -8.94 -21.83 33.61
CA GLY A 649 -7.58 -21.75 33.08
C GLY A 649 -6.52 -21.93 34.17
N GLU A 650 -5.36 -22.48 33.80
CA GLU A 650 -4.20 -22.51 34.70
C GLU A 650 -3.61 -21.11 34.89
N ALA A 651 -3.01 -20.86 36.06
CA ALA A 651 -2.26 -19.64 36.34
C ALA A 651 -0.86 -19.71 35.69
N GLY A 652 -0.83 -19.64 34.36
CA GLY A 652 0.42 -19.61 33.58
C GLY A 652 1.30 -18.41 33.91
N GLU A 653 2.61 -18.59 33.76
CA GLU A 653 3.62 -17.58 34.09
C GLU A 653 3.43 -16.30 33.25
N GLU A 654 3.57 -15.14 33.90
CA GLU A 654 3.40 -13.83 33.26
C GLU A 654 4.63 -13.47 32.42
N ASP A 655 4.66 -13.97 31.19
CA ASP A 655 5.67 -13.65 30.17
C ASP A 655 5.65 -12.13 29.87
N PRO A 656 6.69 -11.36 30.24
CA PRO A 656 6.64 -9.91 30.20
C PRO A 656 6.69 -9.40 28.75
N VAL A 657 5.64 -8.69 28.33
CA VAL A 657 5.67 -7.93 27.08
C VAL A 657 6.74 -6.84 27.21
N GLU A 658 7.89 -7.02 26.54
CA GLU A 658 9.03 -6.11 26.68
C GLU A 658 8.66 -4.66 26.35
N ALA A 659 8.69 -3.82 27.39
CA ALA A 659 8.61 -2.38 27.24
C ALA A 659 10.00 -1.85 26.83
N HIS A 660 10.25 -1.76 25.53
CA HIS A 660 11.35 -0.96 24.98
C HIS A 660 11.07 0.54 25.22
N GLU A 661 11.33 1.01 26.45
CA GLU A 661 11.23 2.43 26.81
C GLU A 661 12.44 3.23 26.31
N ALA A 662 12.24 4.54 26.13
CA ALA A 662 13.16 5.41 25.42
C ALA A 662 14.48 5.69 26.16
N HIS A 663 15.59 5.75 25.41
CA HIS A 663 16.81 6.40 25.84
C HIS A 663 16.74 7.91 25.56
N GLU A 664 16.40 8.72 26.58
CA GLU A 664 16.59 10.17 26.51
C GLU A 664 18.07 10.56 26.69
N ALA A 665 18.52 11.54 25.91
CA ALA A 665 19.93 11.95 25.88
C ALA A 665 20.26 13.08 26.88
N SER A 666 21.07 12.77 27.88
CA SER A 666 21.89 13.75 28.63
C SER A 666 23.16 13.07 29.15
N GLY A 667 24.30 13.75 29.35
CA GLY A 667 24.60 15.14 29.00
C GLY A 667 25.99 15.59 29.48
N ALA A 668 26.96 15.59 28.56
CA ALA A 668 28.29 16.23 28.64
C ALA A 668 29.35 15.76 29.69
N ALA A 669 30.57 15.52 29.16
CA ALA A 669 31.91 15.74 29.75
C ALA A 669 32.34 15.02 31.06
N GLY A 670 33.54 14.42 31.04
CA GLY A 670 34.26 14.02 32.26
C GLY A 670 35.39 13.01 32.04
N ALA A 671 36.61 13.38 32.44
CA ALA A 671 37.88 12.68 32.24
C ALA A 671 38.02 11.25 32.83
N GLN A 672 39.01 10.51 32.30
CA GLN A 672 39.72 9.39 32.97
C GLN A 672 40.34 9.83 34.33
N PRO A 673 40.68 8.94 35.30
CA PRO A 673 41.27 7.60 35.07
C PRO A 673 40.89 6.42 36.01
N TRP A 674 41.49 5.27 35.70
CA TRP A 674 41.63 4.00 36.47
C TRP A 674 42.47 4.15 37.77
N PRO A 675 42.74 3.14 38.65
CA PRO A 675 42.82 1.67 38.40
C PRO A 675 42.27 0.72 39.51
N ALA A 676 42.60 -0.59 39.39
CA ALA A 676 42.58 -1.69 40.40
C ALA A 676 41.21 -2.36 40.70
N ARG A 677 41.09 -3.67 41.01
CA ARG A 677 41.96 -4.88 41.05
C ARG A 677 41.03 -6.12 41.18
N ALA A 678 41.37 -7.41 40.98
CA ALA A 678 42.55 -8.14 40.47
C ALA A 678 42.13 -9.60 40.08
N GLU A 679 43.06 -10.37 39.47
CA GLU A 679 43.13 -11.85 39.40
C GLU A 679 42.01 -12.63 38.64
N SER A 680 42.28 -13.71 37.89
CA SER A 680 43.55 -14.34 37.48
C SER A 680 43.41 -15.12 36.16
N GLY A 681 44.50 -15.22 35.36
CA GLY A 681 44.64 -16.16 34.23
C GLY A 681 45.27 -17.50 34.68
N PRO A 682 45.89 -18.33 33.80
CA PRO A 682 46.33 -18.11 32.40
C PRO A 682 45.79 -19.23 31.44
N ALA A 683 46.23 -19.55 30.20
CA ALA A 683 47.16 -19.00 29.18
C ALA A 683 46.63 -19.46 27.78
N ARG A 684 46.73 -18.71 26.68
CA ARG A 684 47.78 -18.76 25.61
C ARG A 684 48.22 -20.20 25.18
N ALA A 685 48.36 -20.56 23.90
CA ALA A 685 48.63 -19.75 22.69
C ALA A 685 48.19 -20.39 21.35
N GLU A 686 48.15 -19.58 20.29
CA GLU A 686 48.27 -19.92 18.84
C GLU A 686 49.75 -20.30 18.48
N PRO A 687 50.13 -20.82 17.27
CA PRO A 687 49.58 -20.49 15.94
C PRO A 687 49.69 -21.55 14.79
N GLU A 688 49.52 -21.06 13.55
CA GLU A 688 50.06 -21.52 12.24
C GLU A 688 49.45 -22.72 11.46
N ALA A 689 48.81 -22.36 10.34
CA ALA A 689 49.02 -22.82 8.95
C ALA A 689 49.21 -24.32 8.59
N ALA A 690 48.33 -24.81 7.68
CA ALA A 690 48.68 -25.35 6.33
C ALA A 690 47.76 -26.50 5.81
N ARG A 691 47.23 -26.29 4.59
CA ARG A 691 46.85 -27.22 3.49
C ARG A 691 46.51 -28.72 3.74
N ALA A 692 45.49 -29.14 2.97
CA ALA A 692 45.32 -30.44 2.27
C ALA A 692 44.50 -31.59 2.90
N ALA A 693 43.21 -31.61 2.51
CA ALA A 693 42.54 -32.68 1.75
C ALA A 693 42.30 -34.12 2.32
N SER A 694 41.11 -34.62 1.96
CA SER A 694 40.66 -36.04 1.96
C SER A 694 40.36 -36.71 3.31
N GLY A 695 39.50 -37.74 3.29
CA GLY A 695 39.28 -38.63 4.44
C GLY A 695 37.81 -38.88 4.80
N SER A 696 37.27 -40.01 4.34
CA SER A 696 35.96 -40.58 4.69
C SER A 696 35.76 -40.89 6.19
N ALA A 697 34.47 -40.97 6.59
CA ALA A 697 33.93 -41.56 7.83
C ALA A 697 34.32 -43.07 8.02
N PRO A 698 33.94 -43.82 9.12
CA PRO A 698 32.86 -43.52 10.09
C PRO A 698 32.97 -44.03 11.57
N ALA A 699 31.91 -43.71 12.34
CA ALA A 699 31.26 -44.53 13.41
C ALA A 699 31.76 -44.57 14.88
N ALA A 700 30.81 -44.99 15.75
CA ALA A 700 30.90 -45.37 17.19
C ALA A 700 31.07 -44.24 18.25
N SER A 701 30.53 -44.33 19.48
CA SER A 701 29.44 -45.16 20.07
C SER A 701 29.08 -44.73 21.52
N GLY A 702 27.91 -45.14 22.05
CA GLY A 702 27.52 -45.06 23.49
C GLY A 702 26.23 -44.22 23.72
N ALA A 703 25.08 -44.67 24.23
CA ALA A 703 24.67 -45.61 25.30
C ALA A 703 24.59 -44.93 26.71
N ALA A 704 23.59 -45.15 27.59
CA ALA A 704 22.50 -46.13 27.61
C ALA A 704 21.27 -45.70 28.49
N ALA A 705 20.27 -46.60 28.63
CA ALA A 705 19.19 -46.66 29.65
C ALA A 705 17.98 -45.68 29.52
N VAL A 706 16.73 -46.01 29.91
CA VAL A 706 16.10 -47.29 30.34
C VAL A 706 14.59 -47.29 29.99
N GLN A 707 13.93 -48.46 30.01
CA GLN A 707 12.52 -48.65 29.57
C GLN A 707 11.45 -48.51 30.68
N SER A 708 10.24 -48.10 30.29
CA SER A 708 8.97 -48.68 30.79
C SER A 708 7.86 -48.56 29.72
N GLY A 709 6.77 -49.34 29.85
CA GLY A 709 5.63 -49.39 28.92
C GLY A 709 4.37 -49.93 29.61
N PRO A 710 3.20 -50.00 28.92
CA PRO A 710 2.92 -51.18 28.09
C PRO A 710 2.11 -50.94 26.80
N ALA A 711 1.99 -52.00 25.98
CA ALA A 711 1.57 -51.98 24.58
C ALA A 711 0.06 -52.20 24.29
N ARG A 712 -0.37 -51.83 23.06
CA ARG A 712 -1.35 -52.50 22.19
C ARG A 712 -0.91 -52.27 20.72
N ALA A 713 -0.47 -53.26 19.94
CA ALA A 713 -1.13 -54.47 19.43
C ALA A 713 -1.88 -54.23 18.10
N GLU A 714 -1.23 -54.56 16.97
CA GLU A 714 -1.86 -54.66 15.64
C GLU A 714 -2.57 -56.03 15.44
N PRO A 715 -3.60 -56.08 14.58
CA PRO A 715 -4.04 -57.30 13.91
C PRO A 715 -3.84 -57.22 12.38
N GLY A 716 -3.20 -58.25 11.80
CA GLY A 716 -3.03 -58.37 10.34
C GLY A 716 -3.64 -59.65 9.76
N ALA A 717 -3.73 -59.66 8.42
CA ALA A 717 -3.92 -60.80 7.52
C ALA A 717 -5.33 -61.41 7.29
N ALA A 718 -5.38 -62.15 6.17
CA ALA A 718 -6.41 -63.07 5.67
C ALA A 718 -7.66 -62.50 4.95
N ARG A 719 -8.02 -63.20 3.86
CA ARG A 719 -9.21 -62.97 3.03
C ARG A 719 -10.33 -63.93 3.45
N VAL A 720 -11.59 -63.52 3.25
CA VAL A 720 -12.72 -64.45 3.04
C VAL A 720 -13.43 -64.05 1.76
N ALA A 721 -13.88 -65.03 0.98
CA ALA A 721 -14.70 -64.83 -0.21
C ALA A 721 -15.75 -65.95 -0.29
N SER A 722 -17.01 -65.59 -0.51
CA SER A 722 -18.10 -66.52 -0.79
C SER A 722 -19.22 -65.81 -1.56
N GLY A 723 -19.82 -66.52 -2.53
CA GLY A 723 -21.12 -66.17 -3.10
C GLY A 723 -22.25 -66.96 -2.43
N SER A 724 -23.43 -67.16 -3.04
CA SER A 724 -23.84 -66.81 -4.41
C SER A 724 -25.35 -67.00 -4.65
N ALA A 725 -26.03 -65.98 -5.20
CA ALA A 725 -27.25 -66.06 -6.03
C ALA A 725 -28.52 -66.74 -5.40
N PRO A 726 -29.67 -66.94 -6.11
CA PRO A 726 -30.14 -66.37 -7.39
C PRO A 726 -31.61 -65.84 -7.38
N ALA A 727 -32.02 -65.21 -8.50
CA ALA A 727 -33.35 -65.30 -9.18
C ALA A 727 -34.67 -64.80 -8.48
N ALA A 728 -35.79 -64.52 -9.19
CA ALA A 728 -36.03 -64.03 -10.57
C ALA A 728 -37.54 -63.71 -10.81
N SER A 729 -37.84 -63.14 -12.00
CA SER A 729 -39.14 -63.01 -12.70
C SER A 729 -40.09 -61.86 -12.34
N GLY A 730 -40.78 -61.21 -13.31
CA GLY A 730 -40.58 -61.30 -14.77
C GLY A 730 -41.65 -60.65 -15.67
N SER A 731 -41.35 -60.58 -16.98
CA SER A 731 -42.16 -60.12 -18.15
C SER A 731 -42.31 -58.59 -18.37
N ALA A 732 -42.23 -58.05 -19.61
CA ALA A 732 -41.76 -58.62 -20.90
C ALA A 732 -41.42 -57.55 -21.99
N ALA A 733 -40.47 -57.90 -22.89
CA ALA A 733 -40.25 -57.44 -24.28
C ALA A 733 -39.94 -55.92 -24.54
N VAL A 734 -39.31 -55.48 -25.65
CA VAL A 734 -38.86 -56.06 -26.96
C VAL A 734 -37.39 -55.65 -27.26
N GLN A 735 -36.70 -56.31 -28.20
CA GLN A 735 -35.29 -56.06 -28.60
C GLN A 735 -35.11 -55.81 -30.12
N SER A 736 -33.98 -55.21 -30.54
CA SER A 736 -32.99 -55.84 -31.45
C SER A 736 -31.71 -55.00 -31.62
N GLY A 737 -30.56 -55.65 -31.87
CA GLY A 737 -29.23 -55.05 -32.08
C GLY A 737 -28.70 -55.24 -33.52
N PRO A 738 -27.36 -55.19 -33.78
CA PRO A 738 -26.47 -56.25 -33.24
C PRO A 738 -24.98 -55.91 -32.98
N ALA A 739 -24.26 -56.92 -32.44
CA ALA A 739 -22.83 -57.24 -32.62
C ALA A 739 -21.72 -56.49 -31.84
N ARG A 740 -20.55 -57.17 -31.76
CA ARG A 740 -19.27 -56.79 -31.12
C ARG A 740 -18.12 -56.90 -32.13
N ALA A 741 -17.01 -56.18 -31.91
CA ALA A 741 -15.65 -56.67 -32.17
C ALA A 741 -14.58 -55.82 -31.43
N GLU A 742 -13.50 -56.45 -30.95
CA GLU A 742 -12.17 -55.84 -30.88
C GLU A 742 -11.33 -56.40 -32.05
N PRO A 743 -10.24 -55.73 -32.49
CA PRO A 743 -8.93 -56.26 -32.07
C PRO A 743 -7.76 -55.24 -31.98
N GLY A 744 -6.72 -55.65 -31.26
CA GLY A 744 -5.35 -55.67 -31.79
C GLY A 744 -4.49 -54.41 -31.66
N ALA A 745 -3.25 -54.60 -31.20
CA ALA A 745 -2.23 -53.55 -31.10
C ALA A 745 -1.23 -53.57 -32.26
N ALA A 746 -0.78 -52.41 -32.71
CA ALA A 746 0.43 -52.24 -33.51
C ALA A 746 1.09 -50.88 -33.23
N ARG A 747 2.42 -50.84 -33.12
CA ARG A 747 3.21 -49.60 -33.17
C ARG A 747 3.53 -49.26 -34.62
N ALA A 748 3.42 -48.00 -34.99
CA ALA A 748 4.16 -47.41 -36.10
C ALA A 748 4.59 -46.00 -35.71
N ALA A 749 5.87 -45.67 -35.88
CA ALA A 749 6.38 -44.32 -35.66
C ALA A 749 6.70 -43.69 -37.03
N SER A 750 6.34 -42.42 -37.19
CA SER A 750 6.82 -41.57 -38.28
C SER A 750 6.84 -40.12 -37.81
N GLY A 751 8.04 -39.58 -37.62
CA GLY A 751 8.23 -38.15 -37.40
C GLY A 751 8.62 -37.44 -38.71
N SER A 752 8.38 -36.14 -38.78
CA SER A 752 9.09 -35.24 -39.69
C SER A 752 9.12 -33.82 -39.11
N ALA A 753 10.14 -33.05 -39.52
CA ALA A 753 10.48 -31.73 -38.98
C ALA A 753 9.54 -30.62 -39.52
N PRO A 754 9.47 -29.43 -38.88
CA PRO A 754 8.63 -28.34 -39.37
C PRO A 754 9.12 -27.79 -40.72
N ALA A 755 8.20 -27.57 -41.65
CA ALA A 755 8.48 -26.94 -42.93
C ALA A 755 8.42 -25.42 -42.82
N ALA A 756 9.46 -24.73 -43.28
CA ALA A 756 9.47 -23.28 -43.40
C ALA A 756 8.90 -22.83 -44.76
N SER A 757 7.99 -21.86 -44.73
CA SER A 757 7.61 -21.00 -45.85
C SER A 757 6.98 -19.72 -45.29
N GLY A 758 7.01 -18.58 -45.98
CA GLY A 758 7.70 -18.26 -47.22
C GLY A 758 7.20 -16.91 -47.71
N ALA A 759 8.07 -15.90 -47.80
CA ALA A 759 7.65 -14.55 -48.13
C ALA A 759 7.20 -14.45 -49.60
N ALA A 760 5.98 -13.96 -49.83
CA ALA A 760 5.45 -13.65 -51.16
C ALA A 760 4.97 -12.20 -51.18
N ALA A 761 5.61 -11.36 -52.00
CA ALA A 761 5.21 -9.98 -52.20
C ALA A 761 4.04 -9.89 -53.18
N VAL A 762 3.05 -9.04 -52.89
CA VAL A 762 2.01 -8.63 -53.84
C VAL A 762 2.02 -7.11 -53.92
N GLN A 763 2.22 -6.59 -55.12
CA GLN A 763 2.15 -5.15 -55.40
C GLN A 763 0.68 -4.72 -55.54
N SER A 764 0.33 -3.55 -54.99
CA SER A 764 -0.86 -2.81 -55.37
C SER A 764 -0.52 -1.33 -55.51
N GLY A 765 -0.88 -0.75 -56.66
CA GLY A 765 -0.63 0.66 -56.97
C GLY A 765 -1.73 1.60 -56.44
N PRO A 766 -1.49 2.92 -56.44
CA PRO A 766 -2.46 3.89 -55.96
C PRO A 766 -3.64 4.06 -56.92
N VAL A 767 -4.85 4.23 -56.37
CA VAL A 767 -6.05 4.63 -57.12
C VAL A 767 -6.55 5.95 -56.55
N ALA A 768 -6.75 6.95 -57.42
CA ALA A 768 -7.22 8.28 -57.04
C ALA A 768 -8.68 8.52 -57.48
N ALA A 769 -9.53 8.91 -56.54
CA ALA A 769 -10.85 9.51 -56.77
C ALA A 769 -11.04 10.61 -55.70
N ARG A 770 -10.87 11.88 -56.07
CA ARG A 770 -11.85 12.79 -56.71
C ARG A 770 -12.80 13.45 -55.70
N ALA A 771 -12.82 14.78 -55.74
CA ALA A 771 -13.54 15.63 -54.81
C ALA A 771 -15.06 15.61 -55.01
N GLY A 772 -15.80 15.88 -53.93
CA GLY A 772 -17.14 16.45 -53.95
C GLY A 772 -17.08 17.84 -53.31
N ALA A 773 -17.55 18.87 -54.01
CA ALA A 773 -17.55 20.25 -53.52
C ALA A 773 -18.95 20.65 -53.01
N GLY A 774 -18.99 21.32 -51.85
CA GLY A 774 -20.18 22.01 -51.33
C GLY A 774 -19.86 23.48 -51.14
N ARG A 775 -20.73 24.38 -51.65
CA ARG A 775 -20.53 25.84 -51.63
C ARG A 775 -21.20 26.50 -50.42
N GLU A 776 -20.53 27.55 -49.95
CA GLU A 776 -21.05 28.90 -49.65
C GLU A 776 -22.52 29.07 -49.21
N GLU A 777 -22.73 29.69 -48.04
CA GLU A 777 -23.19 31.09 -47.86
C GLU A 777 -22.91 31.48 -46.37
N SER A 778 -22.41 32.67 -45.98
CA SER A 778 -22.81 34.08 -46.19
C SER A 778 -24.04 34.52 -45.36
N SER A 779 -24.08 35.70 -44.69
CA SER A 779 -23.05 36.71 -44.34
C SER A 779 -23.60 37.82 -43.39
N SER A 780 -22.69 38.65 -42.82
CA SER A 780 -22.94 40.01 -42.23
C SER A 780 -23.75 40.09 -40.90
N ALA A 781 -23.75 41.16 -40.08
CA ALA A 781 -23.08 42.49 -40.03
C ALA A 781 -22.76 42.83 -38.53
N ARG A 782 -21.70 43.57 -38.12
CA ARG A 782 -21.44 45.05 -38.18
C ARG A 782 -22.61 45.91 -37.66
N ALA A 783 -22.46 47.00 -36.89
CA ALA A 783 -21.38 47.68 -36.11
C ALA A 783 -22.09 48.72 -35.16
N VAL A 784 -21.56 49.68 -34.36
CA VAL A 784 -20.26 50.27 -33.89
C VAL A 784 -20.63 51.09 -32.59
N SER A 785 -19.85 51.58 -31.60
CA SER A 785 -18.49 52.17 -31.42
C SER A 785 -17.94 51.78 -30.00
N GLY A 786 -16.97 52.42 -29.31
CA GLY A 786 -16.11 53.61 -29.56
C GLY A 786 -14.83 53.60 -28.68
N ALA A 787 -13.94 54.59 -28.86
CA ALA A 787 -12.49 54.55 -28.53
C ALA A 787 -12.12 55.40 -27.26
N PRO A 788 -10.83 55.62 -26.83
CA PRO A 788 -9.55 55.36 -27.53
C PRO A 788 -8.26 54.93 -26.73
N ALA A 789 -7.34 54.27 -27.47
CA ALA A 789 -5.84 54.32 -27.39
C ALA A 789 -5.11 53.94 -26.06
N VAL A 790 -3.79 53.66 -25.99
CA VAL A 790 -2.63 53.70 -26.93
C VAL A 790 -1.70 52.48 -26.68
N ALA A 791 -1.17 51.81 -27.71
CA ALA A 791 0.09 51.01 -27.64
C ALA A 791 0.67 50.70 -29.06
N ALA A 792 1.97 50.44 -29.15
CA ALA A 792 2.74 50.28 -30.40
C ALA A 792 2.88 48.79 -30.86
N PRO A 793 3.38 48.49 -32.09
CA PRO A 793 3.05 47.23 -32.78
C PRO A 793 4.02 46.06 -32.52
N VAL A 794 3.49 44.84 -32.70
CA VAL A 794 4.26 43.60 -32.87
C VAL A 794 4.54 43.38 -34.36
N ALA A 795 5.79 43.08 -34.72
CA ALA A 795 6.16 42.69 -36.08
C ALA A 795 6.10 41.17 -36.26
N ALA A 796 5.41 40.72 -37.31
CA ALA A 796 5.58 39.36 -37.85
C ALA A 796 6.79 39.34 -38.82
N GLY A 797 7.45 38.22 -39.08
CA GLY A 797 7.27 36.89 -38.50
C GLY A 797 8.06 35.84 -39.29
N GLY A 798 8.56 34.79 -38.63
CA GLY A 798 9.23 33.67 -39.27
C GLY A 798 8.31 32.44 -39.32
N ALA A 799 7.95 31.98 -40.52
CA ALA A 799 7.09 30.81 -40.67
C ALA A 799 7.88 29.51 -40.39
N ALA A 800 7.55 28.82 -39.30
CA ALA A 800 8.09 27.50 -39.02
C ALA A 800 7.56 26.47 -40.03
N GLY A 801 8.46 25.65 -40.59
CA GLY A 801 8.11 24.52 -41.45
C GLY A 801 7.44 23.37 -40.68
N PRO A 802 6.83 22.40 -41.37
CA PRO A 802 6.06 21.33 -40.74
C PRO A 802 6.93 20.25 -40.09
N GLY A 803 7.09 20.30 -38.76
CA GLY A 803 7.73 19.23 -37.98
C GLY A 803 7.72 19.46 -36.47
N SER A 804 7.07 18.56 -35.72
CA SER A 804 7.06 18.41 -34.24
C SER A 804 6.69 19.65 -33.38
N GLY A 805 5.68 19.48 -32.51
CA GLY A 805 5.42 20.42 -31.40
C GLY A 805 6.28 20.09 -30.19
N GLY A 806 7.02 21.08 -29.66
CA GLY A 806 7.91 20.91 -28.50
C GLY A 806 7.22 21.03 -27.13
N ASP A 807 7.96 20.75 -26.06
CA ASP A 807 7.51 20.96 -24.67
C ASP A 807 7.48 22.45 -24.32
N VAL A 808 6.32 23.07 -24.55
CA VAL A 808 6.02 24.48 -24.24
C VAL A 808 5.46 24.72 -22.83
N GLY A 809 5.63 23.77 -21.90
CA GLY A 809 5.26 23.97 -20.49
C GLY A 809 3.77 23.96 -20.16
N LEU A 810 2.89 23.62 -21.11
CA LEU A 810 1.43 23.60 -20.96
C LEU A 810 0.92 22.83 -19.72
N LEU A 811 1.63 21.76 -19.32
CA LEU A 811 1.28 20.92 -18.16
C LEU A 811 2.08 21.24 -16.89
N SER A 812 2.99 22.21 -16.95
CA SER A 812 3.85 22.63 -15.81
C SER A 812 4.02 24.15 -15.84
N PRO A 813 2.94 24.93 -15.58
CA PRO A 813 2.93 26.38 -15.76
C PRO A 813 3.86 27.12 -14.79
N VAL A 814 4.30 26.47 -13.70
CA VAL A 814 5.28 26.99 -12.75
C VAL A 814 6.64 27.31 -13.40
N ARG A 815 6.98 26.67 -14.52
CA ARG A 815 8.24 26.89 -15.27
C ARG A 815 8.05 27.47 -16.67
N ALA A 816 6.81 27.57 -17.16
CA ALA A 816 6.53 27.99 -18.53
C ALA A 816 6.92 29.47 -18.75
N GLY A 817 7.79 29.72 -19.74
CA GLY A 817 8.33 31.04 -20.04
C GLY A 817 9.43 31.53 -19.09
N THR A 818 9.99 30.66 -18.23
CA THR A 818 11.04 31.04 -17.26
C THR A 818 12.45 30.80 -17.79
N ALA A 819 13.44 31.53 -17.26
CA ALA A 819 14.85 31.33 -17.61
C ALA A 819 15.33 29.89 -17.32
N ALA A 820 14.80 29.25 -16.28
CA ALA A 820 15.12 27.87 -15.93
C ALA A 820 14.63 26.85 -16.98
N GLU A 821 13.51 27.10 -17.66
CA GLU A 821 13.03 26.27 -18.77
C GLU A 821 13.95 26.39 -19.99
N ALA A 822 14.35 27.62 -20.34
CA ALA A 822 15.32 27.86 -21.41
C ALA A 822 16.70 27.22 -21.11
N ALA A 823 17.16 27.28 -19.86
CA ALA A 823 18.43 26.70 -19.42
C ALA A 823 18.45 25.16 -19.33
N THR A 824 17.29 24.49 -19.37
CA THR A 824 17.18 23.03 -19.16
C THR A 824 16.53 22.25 -20.32
N GLY A 825 16.02 22.92 -21.36
CA GLY A 825 15.45 22.26 -22.54
C GLY A 825 16.49 21.54 -23.42
N ASP A 826 16.04 20.68 -24.33
CA ASP A 826 16.89 19.80 -25.15
C ASP A 826 17.98 20.55 -25.95
N GLY A 827 17.69 21.78 -26.39
CA GLY A 827 18.68 22.64 -27.07
C GLY A 827 19.81 23.13 -26.14
N ALA A 828 19.53 23.32 -24.85
CA ALA A 828 20.54 23.66 -23.85
C ALA A 828 21.41 22.45 -23.47
N TRP A 829 20.82 21.25 -23.43
CA TRP A 829 21.57 19.99 -23.29
C TRP A 829 22.47 19.74 -24.51
N LEU A 830 21.97 19.90 -25.74
CA LEU A 830 22.78 19.81 -26.95
C LEU A 830 23.93 20.82 -26.94
N ARG A 831 23.68 22.07 -26.53
CA ARG A 831 24.73 23.08 -26.38
C ARG A 831 25.77 22.66 -25.33
N ALA A 832 25.35 22.16 -24.17
CA ALA A 832 26.26 21.72 -23.11
C ALA A 832 27.11 20.49 -23.51
N LEU A 833 26.57 19.57 -24.31
CA LEU A 833 27.33 18.45 -24.88
C LEU A 833 28.41 18.95 -25.86
N LEU A 834 28.05 19.91 -26.73
CA LEU A 834 29.00 20.57 -27.64
C LEU A 834 30.04 21.40 -26.88
N ASP A 835 29.66 22.06 -25.78
CA ASP A 835 30.60 22.80 -24.92
C ASP A 835 31.62 21.87 -24.26
N ALA A 836 31.20 20.66 -23.84
CA ALA A 836 32.10 19.65 -23.28
C ALA A 836 33.09 19.09 -24.31
N GLU A 837 32.67 18.78 -25.54
CA GLU A 837 33.59 18.41 -26.63
C GLU A 837 34.60 19.53 -26.93
N VAL A 838 34.14 20.78 -26.99
CA VAL A 838 34.98 21.95 -27.28
C VAL A 838 35.97 22.25 -26.15
N ALA A 839 35.56 22.10 -24.89
CA ALA A 839 36.46 22.25 -23.76
C ALA A 839 37.51 21.12 -23.71
N LEU A 840 37.14 19.88 -24.07
CA LEU A 840 38.06 18.74 -24.08
C LEU A 840 39.16 18.93 -25.14
N VAL A 841 38.79 19.23 -26.39
CA VAL A 841 39.76 19.40 -27.49
C VAL A 841 40.69 20.60 -27.25
N ARG A 842 40.22 21.64 -26.55
CA ARG A 842 41.06 22.77 -26.10
C ARG A 842 41.98 22.42 -24.95
N ALA A 843 41.50 21.69 -23.94
CA ALA A 843 42.33 21.22 -22.83
C ALA A 843 43.49 20.35 -23.35
N GLN A 844 43.21 19.46 -24.32
CA GLN A 844 44.24 18.67 -25.00
C GLN A 844 45.19 19.53 -25.85
N ALA A 845 44.70 20.60 -26.50
CA ALA A 845 45.55 21.52 -27.27
C ALA A 845 46.46 22.38 -26.38
N ARG A 846 45.98 22.81 -25.21
CA ARG A 846 46.76 23.50 -24.16
C ARG A 846 47.88 22.64 -23.59
N LEU A 847 47.79 21.31 -23.74
CA LEU A 847 48.78 20.32 -23.34
C LEU A 847 49.52 19.69 -24.55
N GLY A 848 49.47 20.32 -25.73
CA GLY A 848 50.23 19.95 -26.92
C GLY A 848 49.74 18.72 -27.70
N VAL A 849 48.74 17.99 -27.22
CA VAL A 849 48.24 16.73 -27.83
C VAL A 849 47.35 16.98 -29.04
N VAL A 850 46.73 18.17 -29.13
CA VAL A 850 45.91 18.58 -30.29
C VAL A 850 46.49 19.87 -30.90
N PRO A 851 46.64 19.98 -32.24
CA PRO A 851 47.02 21.23 -32.87
C PRO A 851 46.00 22.34 -32.58
N ALA A 852 46.45 23.51 -32.13
CA ALA A 852 45.57 24.63 -31.76
C ALA A 852 44.56 25.01 -32.88
N ALA A 853 45.00 24.99 -34.15
CA ALA A 853 44.13 25.26 -35.30
C ALA A 853 43.01 24.21 -35.51
N ALA A 854 43.24 22.96 -35.11
CA ALA A 854 42.21 21.92 -35.11
C ALA A 854 41.18 22.19 -33.99
N ALA A 855 41.64 22.51 -32.78
CA ALA A 855 40.76 22.87 -31.66
C ALA A 855 39.93 24.15 -31.95
N GLU A 856 40.52 25.17 -32.60
CA GLU A 856 39.81 26.35 -33.10
C GLU A 856 38.74 25.98 -34.14
N THR A 857 39.05 25.07 -35.06
CA THR A 857 38.10 24.62 -36.09
C THR A 857 36.96 23.79 -35.51
N VAL A 858 37.24 22.84 -34.59
CA VAL A 858 36.19 22.10 -33.86
C VAL A 858 35.31 23.07 -33.06
N ALA A 859 35.90 24.02 -32.34
CA ALA A 859 35.16 25.05 -31.58
C ALA A 859 34.25 25.91 -32.48
N ARG A 860 34.76 26.33 -33.65
CA ARG A 860 34.02 27.13 -34.64
C ARG A 860 32.88 26.33 -35.26
N VAL A 861 33.11 25.07 -35.64
CA VAL A 861 32.08 24.20 -36.23
C VAL A 861 31.01 23.84 -35.20
N ALA A 862 31.38 23.45 -33.97
CA ALA A 862 30.46 23.25 -32.86
C ALA A 862 29.68 24.53 -32.46
N GLY A 863 30.13 25.71 -32.90
CA GLY A 863 29.40 26.98 -32.77
C GLY A 863 28.36 27.24 -33.87
N THR A 864 28.45 26.59 -35.03
CA THR A 864 27.67 26.94 -36.23
C THR A 864 26.99 25.77 -36.96
N ALA A 865 27.35 24.52 -36.66
CA ALA A 865 26.80 23.35 -37.33
C ALA A 865 25.29 23.18 -37.05
N PRO A 866 24.45 22.99 -38.08
CA PRO A 866 23.00 22.80 -37.90
C PRO A 866 22.71 21.35 -37.47
N LEU A 867 22.95 21.04 -36.19
CA LEU A 867 22.75 19.71 -35.61
C LEU A 867 21.31 19.57 -35.06
N PRO A 868 20.40 18.80 -35.72
CA PRO A 868 19.01 18.72 -35.29
C PRO A 868 18.85 17.80 -34.09
N ALA A 869 18.65 18.38 -32.90
CA ALA A 869 18.47 17.67 -31.62
C ALA A 869 17.46 16.50 -31.69
N ALA A 870 16.35 16.67 -32.42
CA ALA A 870 15.33 15.62 -32.58
C ALA A 870 15.84 14.38 -33.34
N LEU A 871 16.77 14.53 -34.29
CA LEU A 871 17.39 13.40 -34.99
C LEU A 871 18.39 12.68 -34.08
N LEU A 872 19.20 13.45 -33.36
CA LEU A 872 20.16 12.92 -32.38
C LEU A 872 19.44 12.13 -31.28
N ALA A 873 18.31 12.63 -30.78
CA ALA A 873 17.47 11.94 -29.79
C ALA A 873 16.85 10.63 -30.32
N VAL A 874 16.62 10.51 -31.64
CA VAL A 874 16.19 9.25 -32.27
C VAL A 874 17.37 8.27 -32.41
N ARG A 875 18.52 8.72 -32.91
CA ARG A 875 19.74 7.88 -33.03
C ARG A 875 20.26 7.41 -31.66
N ALA A 876 20.09 8.20 -30.60
CA ALA A 876 20.46 7.87 -29.22
C ALA A 876 19.85 6.56 -28.71
N ARG A 877 18.82 6.03 -29.38
CA ARG A 877 18.22 4.71 -29.08
C ARG A 877 19.13 3.53 -29.40
N GLU A 878 20.12 3.70 -30.28
CA GLU A 878 21.00 2.63 -30.75
C GLU A 878 22.16 2.36 -29.78
N SER A 879 22.60 3.39 -29.05
CA SER A 879 23.69 3.35 -28.05
C SER A 879 23.22 3.66 -26.61
N ALA A 880 21.90 3.78 -26.41
CA ALA A 880 21.22 4.27 -25.21
C ALA A 880 21.60 5.69 -24.73
N ASN A 881 22.48 6.41 -25.42
CA ASN A 881 22.97 7.74 -25.05
C ASN A 881 23.13 8.66 -26.27
N PRO A 882 23.03 10.00 -26.13
CA PRO A 882 23.08 10.91 -27.28
C PRO A 882 24.49 11.15 -27.84
N VAL A 883 25.56 10.77 -27.12
CA VAL A 883 26.92 11.23 -27.43
C VAL A 883 27.50 10.55 -28.67
N VAL A 884 27.25 9.25 -28.88
CA VAL A 884 27.76 8.55 -30.09
C VAL A 884 27.25 9.24 -31.36
N ALA A 885 25.94 9.45 -31.46
CA ALA A 885 25.31 10.12 -32.60
C ALA A 885 25.69 11.61 -32.73
N LEU A 886 26.00 12.29 -31.61
CA LEU A 886 26.51 13.65 -31.61
C LEU A 886 27.93 13.72 -32.16
N VAL A 887 28.81 12.83 -31.72
CA VAL A 887 30.21 12.75 -32.15
C VAL A 887 30.29 12.44 -33.63
N GLU A 888 29.53 11.45 -34.13
CA GLU A 888 29.38 11.19 -35.58
C GLU A 888 29.06 12.47 -36.37
N ALA A 889 27.98 13.16 -35.99
CA ALA A 889 27.50 14.34 -36.71
C ALA A 889 28.42 15.56 -36.56
N LEU A 890 29.15 15.68 -35.45
CA LEU A 890 30.16 16.72 -35.24
C LEU A 890 31.41 16.43 -36.08
N THR A 891 31.89 15.19 -36.10
CA THR A 891 33.03 14.74 -36.92
C THR A 891 32.74 14.90 -38.41
N GLU A 892 31.54 14.53 -38.87
CA GLU A 892 31.08 14.81 -40.25
C GLU A 892 31.11 16.31 -40.57
N ALA A 893 30.60 17.16 -39.67
CA ALA A 893 30.56 18.61 -39.85
C ALA A 893 31.95 19.27 -39.80
N VAL A 894 32.89 18.72 -39.02
CA VAL A 894 34.29 19.17 -38.96
C VAL A 894 35.03 18.73 -40.23
N ALA A 895 34.89 17.46 -40.64
CA ALA A 895 35.55 16.93 -41.83
C ALA A 895 35.13 17.65 -43.12
N ALA A 896 33.90 18.17 -43.19
CA ALA A 896 33.41 19.00 -44.30
C ALA A 896 34.10 20.38 -44.41
N VAL A 897 34.90 20.77 -43.41
CA VAL A 897 35.61 22.06 -43.33
C VAL A 897 37.12 21.88 -43.25
N ASP A 898 37.57 20.93 -42.43
CA ASP A 898 38.96 20.50 -42.29
C ASP A 898 38.99 19.00 -41.96
N PRO A 899 39.31 18.13 -42.95
CA PRO A 899 39.42 16.69 -42.74
C PRO A 899 40.45 16.28 -41.68
N ALA A 900 41.52 17.06 -41.47
CA ALA A 900 42.55 16.73 -40.49
C ALA A 900 42.14 17.13 -39.06
N ALA A 901 41.29 18.16 -38.91
CA ALA A 901 40.72 18.51 -37.61
C ALA A 901 39.70 17.48 -37.09
N ALA A 902 39.12 16.66 -37.97
CA ALA A 902 38.10 15.68 -37.62
C ALA A 902 38.64 14.54 -36.74
N ASP A 903 39.88 14.11 -36.95
CA ASP A 903 40.58 13.08 -36.17
C ASP A 903 40.87 13.48 -34.70
N TYR A 904 40.54 14.72 -34.32
CA TYR A 904 40.69 15.25 -32.95
C TYR A 904 39.36 15.42 -32.19
N VAL A 905 38.21 15.16 -32.82
CA VAL A 905 36.90 15.15 -32.13
C VAL A 905 36.81 13.92 -31.21
N HIS A 906 36.32 14.07 -29.98
CA HIS A 906 36.19 13.00 -28.98
C HIS A 906 37.49 12.19 -28.67
N ARG A 907 38.68 12.71 -29.01
CA ARG A 907 39.95 11.96 -29.00
C ARG A 907 40.29 11.40 -27.60
N GLY A 908 40.28 10.07 -27.48
CA GLY A 908 40.55 9.33 -26.24
C GLY A 908 39.39 9.25 -25.24
N SER A 909 38.23 9.82 -25.58
CA SER A 909 37.09 10.04 -24.68
C SER A 909 36.11 8.85 -24.58
N THR A 910 35.02 9.06 -23.85
CA THR A 910 33.89 8.14 -23.80
C THR A 910 32.56 8.90 -23.67
N SER A 911 31.45 8.26 -24.03
CA SER A 911 30.11 8.88 -23.99
C SER A 911 29.75 9.50 -22.65
N GLN A 912 30.19 8.89 -21.54
CA GLN A 912 29.85 9.37 -20.20
C GLN A 912 30.63 10.63 -19.77
N ASP A 913 31.88 10.81 -20.22
CA ASP A 913 32.66 12.01 -19.90
C ASP A 913 31.98 13.29 -20.40
N ILE A 914 31.52 13.23 -21.65
CA ILE A 914 30.82 14.32 -22.31
C ILE A 914 29.40 14.51 -21.73
N MET A 915 28.66 13.42 -21.50
CA MET A 915 27.27 13.48 -21.01
C MET A 915 27.16 13.95 -19.56
N ASP A 916 28.00 13.44 -18.65
CA ASP A 916 27.97 13.88 -17.24
C ASP A 916 28.53 15.30 -17.10
N THR A 917 29.59 15.66 -17.83
CA THR A 917 30.06 17.06 -17.86
C THR A 917 28.99 18.00 -18.41
N ALA A 918 28.25 17.61 -19.46
CA ALA A 918 27.12 18.38 -19.98
C ALA A 918 25.96 18.50 -18.99
N ALA A 919 25.62 17.43 -18.27
CA ALA A 919 24.61 17.45 -17.21
C ALA A 919 25.01 18.43 -16.09
N VAL A 920 26.29 18.45 -15.71
CA VAL A 920 26.85 19.40 -14.73
C VAL A 920 26.89 20.84 -15.28
N LEU A 921 27.21 21.05 -16.55
CA LEU A 921 27.13 22.38 -17.20
C LEU A 921 25.69 22.91 -17.25
N VAL A 922 24.69 22.06 -17.54
CA VAL A 922 23.26 22.41 -17.46
C VAL A 922 22.88 22.75 -16.02
N ALA A 923 23.29 21.94 -15.04
CA ALA A 923 23.05 22.21 -13.63
C ALA A 923 23.67 23.55 -13.19
N ALA A 924 24.92 23.82 -13.58
CA ALA A 924 25.63 25.07 -13.25
C ALA A 924 24.86 26.31 -13.74
N ARG A 925 24.47 26.31 -15.02
CA ARG A 925 23.74 27.41 -15.68
C ARG A 925 22.32 27.57 -15.13
N ALA A 926 21.63 26.47 -14.85
CA ALA A 926 20.31 26.51 -14.24
C ALA A 926 20.37 27.04 -12.79
N LEU A 927 21.34 26.61 -11.98
CA LEU A 927 21.54 27.08 -10.61
C LEU A 927 21.85 28.57 -10.53
N GLU A 928 22.52 29.16 -11.51
CA GLU A 928 22.74 30.62 -11.59
C GLU A 928 21.41 31.38 -11.67
N THR A 929 20.43 30.89 -12.44
CA THR A 929 19.08 31.49 -12.48
C THR A 929 18.31 31.28 -11.17
N VAL A 930 18.35 30.06 -10.61
CA VAL A 930 17.73 29.73 -9.31
C VAL A 930 18.29 30.62 -8.20
N LEU A 931 19.61 30.81 -8.12
CA LEU A 931 20.27 31.58 -7.07
C LEU A 931 20.01 33.08 -7.18
N ALA A 932 19.83 33.62 -8.39
CA ALA A 932 19.40 35.00 -8.59
C ALA A 932 17.97 35.22 -8.06
N ASP A 933 17.03 34.33 -8.39
CA ASP A 933 15.65 34.43 -7.93
C ASP A 933 15.50 34.13 -6.43
N LEU A 934 16.33 33.27 -5.84
CA LEU A 934 16.39 33.09 -4.38
C LEU A 934 16.95 34.34 -3.65
N GLU A 935 17.84 35.12 -4.26
CA GLU A 935 18.31 36.38 -3.66
C GLU A 935 17.28 37.52 -3.82
N ARG A 936 16.50 37.52 -4.91
CA ARG A 936 15.28 38.35 -5.02
C ARG A 936 14.28 38.00 -3.91
N CYS A 937 14.02 36.70 -3.69
CA CYS A 937 13.20 36.23 -2.57
C CYS A 937 13.74 36.72 -1.22
N ARG A 938 15.04 36.55 -0.94
CA ARG A 938 15.68 37.05 0.30
C ARG A 938 15.49 38.55 0.47
N THR A 939 15.75 39.33 -0.57
CA THR A 939 15.62 40.80 -0.54
C THR A 939 14.18 41.24 -0.27
N ALA A 940 13.20 40.64 -0.95
CA ALA A 940 11.78 40.90 -0.73
C ALA A 940 11.33 40.51 0.70
N LEU A 941 11.79 39.36 1.19
CA LEU A 941 11.48 38.84 2.53
C LEU A 941 12.10 39.69 3.65
N ALA A 942 13.34 40.15 3.50
CA ALA A 942 13.95 41.12 4.43
C ALA A 942 13.16 42.44 4.45
N GLY A 943 12.72 42.92 3.29
CA GLY A 943 11.82 44.07 3.17
C GLY A 943 10.47 43.88 3.88
N LEU A 944 9.83 42.72 3.70
CA LEU A 944 8.57 42.37 4.38
C LEU A 944 8.76 42.23 5.90
N ALA A 945 9.82 41.55 6.34
CA ALA A 945 10.16 41.36 7.75
C ALA A 945 10.39 42.71 8.46
N ALA A 946 11.14 43.62 7.83
CA ALA A 946 11.36 44.97 8.35
C ALA A 946 10.07 45.82 8.39
N ARG A 947 9.29 45.86 7.30
CA ARG A 947 8.05 46.66 7.23
C ARG A 947 6.97 46.18 8.19
N HIS A 948 6.93 44.88 8.49
CA HIS A 948 5.88 44.26 9.32
C HIS A 948 6.38 43.72 10.66
N ARG A 949 7.60 44.13 11.08
CA ARG A 949 8.26 43.78 12.36
C ARG A 949 7.27 43.72 13.53
N ASP A 950 6.45 44.76 13.65
CA ASP A 950 5.48 44.99 14.72
C ASP A 950 4.01 44.95 14.23
N THR A 951 3.71 44.30 13.10
CA THR A 951 2.33 44.07 12.63
C THR A 951 1.75 42.82 13.31
N PRO A 952 0.83 42.93 14.29
CA PRO A 952 0.31 41.77 15.01
C PRO A 952 -0.70 40.97 14.16
N MET A 953 -0.68 39.65 14.33
CA MET A 953 -1.60 38.70 13.73
C MET A 953 -1.81 37.50 14.68
N PRO A 954 -2.89 36.72 14.56
CA PRO A 954 -3.02 35.49 15.35
C PRO A 954 -1.96 34.46 14.92
N GLY A 955 -1.20 33.95 15.89
CA GLY A 955 -0.42 32.73 15.70
C GLY A 955 -1.36 31.56 15.43
N ARG A 956 -0.98 30.65 14.53
CA ARG A 956 -1.83 29.52 14.13
C ARG A 956 -1.10 28.19 14.28
N THR A 957 -1.66 27.29 15.09
CA THR A 957 -1.12 25.95 15.40
C THR A 957 -2.24 24.93 15.25
N LEU A 958 -2.00 23.82 14.55
CA LEU A 958 -3.03 22.80 14.26
C LEU A 958 -4.34 23.43 13.70
N ALA A 959 -4.18 24.42 12.81
CA ALA A 959 -5.23 25.26 12.21
C ALA A 959 -6.07 26.15 13.16
N LEU A 960 -5.82 26.15 14.47
CA LEU A 960 -6.49 27.01 15.46
C LEU A 960 -5.64 28.24 15.81
N HIS A 961 -6.27 29.28 16.36
CA HIS A 961 -5.56 30.42 16.95
C HIS A 961 -4.85 30.01 18.25
N ALA A 962 -3.63 30.51 18.43
CA ALA A 962 -2.78 30.31 19.60
C ALA A 962 -2.47 31.66 20.26
N VAL A 963 -1.23 31.90 20.68
CA VAL A 963 -0.77 33.24 21.11
C VAL A 963 -0.59 34.19 19.90
N PRO A 964 -0.59 35.52 20.11
CA PRO A 964 -0.30 36.50 19.06
C PRO A 964 1.15 36.40 18.57
N VAL A 965 1.37 36.67 17.28
CA VAL A 965 2.70 36.79 16.66
C VAL A 965 2.73 38.03 15.76
N THR A 966 3.87 38.39 15.17
CA THR A 966 3.89 39.40 14.11
C THR A 966 4.06 38.80 12.72
N PHE A 967 3.51 39.45 11.70
CA PHE A 967 3.76 39.05 10.31
C PHE A 967 5.24 39.22 9.93
N GLY A 968 5.93 40.20 10.53
CA GLY A 968 7.38 40.35 10.43
C GLY A 968 8.12 39.09 10.87
N LEU A 969 7.74 38.47 12.00
CA LEU A 969 8.34 37.21 12.46
C LEU A 969 8.09 36.07 11.47
N LYS A 970 6.89 36.00 10.88
CA LYS A 970 6.58 35.00 9.85
C LYS A 970 7.45 35.19 8.59
N ALA A 971 7.64 36.44 8.14
CA ALA A 971 8.51 36.77 7.02
C ALA A 971 10.00 36.55 7.32
N ALA A 972 10.45 36.79 8.56
CA ALA A 972 11.81 36.45 9.00
C ALA A 972 12.05 34.93 9.00
N GLY A 973 11.06 34.12 9.42
CA GLY A 973 11.14 32.66 9.33
C GLY A 973 11.12 32.12 7.89
N TRP A 974 10.52 32.85 6.95
CA TRP A 974 10.65 32.57 5.51
C TRP A 974 12.04 32.98 4.98
N LEU A 975 12.55 34.15 5.38
CA LEU A 975 13.86 34.67 4.99
C LEU A 975 14.97 33.66 5.33
N GLU A 976 14.97 33.14 6.56
CA GLU A 976 15.95 32.16 7.04
C GLU A 976 15.95 30.87 6.21
N ALA A 977 14.77 30.31 5.91
CA ALA A 977 14.65 29.08 5.13
C ALA A 977 15.17 29.24 3.70
N VAL A 978 14.91 30.39 3.06
CA VAL A 978 15.45 30.74 1.74
C VAL A 978 16.96 31.02 1.83
N ALA A 979 17.43 31.68 2.90
CA ALA A 979 18.83 32.00 3.11
C ALA A 979 19.72 30.75 3.24
N VAL A 980 19.31 29.77 4.05
CA VAL A 980 20.02 28.50 4.22
C VAL A 980 20.03 27.70 2.91
N SER A 981 18.90 27.66 2.19
CA SER A 981 18.79 26.95 0.91
C SER A 981 19.69 27.57 -0.17
N ALA A 982 19.72 28.91 -0.27
CA ALA A 982 20.59 29.63 -1.21
C ALA A 982 22.08 29.44 -0.88
N ALA A 983 22.46 29.42 0.40
CA ALA A 983 23.84 29.15 0.81
C ALA A 983 24.28 27.72 0.45
N ARG A 984 23.41 26.73 0.64
CA ARG A 984 23.68 25.32 0.27
C ARG A 984 23.81 25.12 -1.24
N LEU A 985 22.88 25.68 -2.04
CA LEU A 985 22.96 25.63 -3.50
C LEU A 985 24.19 26.38 -4.05
N ARG A 986 24.65 27.46 -3.39
CA ARG A 986 25.94 28.12 -3.73
C ARG A 986 27.13 27.21 -3.51
N ARG A 987 27.16 26.45 -2.40
CA ARG A 987 28.21 25.44 -2.15
C ARG A 987 28.19 24.36 -3.23
N VAL A 988 27.04 23.73 -3.48
CA VAL A 988 26.94 22.67 -4.51
C VAL A 988 27.36 23.19 -5.88
N ARG A 989 26.92 24.39 -6.30
CA ARG A 989 27.33 25.03 -7.57
C ARG A 989 28.86 25.20 -7.69
N ALA A 990 29.58 25.39 -6.59
CA ALA A 990 31.05 25.49 -6.59
C ALA A 990 31.74 24.11 -6.55
N ASP A 991 31.13 23.12 -5.89
CA ASP A 991 31.66 21.76 -5.78
C ASP A 991 31.44 20.90 -7.05
N LEU A 992 30.56 21.35 -7.96
CA LEU A 992 30.20 20.70 -9.24
C LEU A 992 31.45 20.37 -10.11
N PRO A 993 31.75 19.09 -10.39
CA PRO A 993 32.96 18.69 -11.10
C PRO A 993 32.76 18.38 -12.59
N VAL A 994 33.84 18.45 -13.38
CA VAL A 994 33.90 17.75 -14.69
C VAL A 994 33.87 16.23 -14.50
N GLN A 995 33.45 15.50 -15.53
CA GLN A 995 33.61 14.04 -15.62
C GLN A 995 34.63 13.74 -16.73
N LEU A 996 35.79 13.23 -16.35
CA LEU A 996 36.85 12.80 -17.26
C LEU A 996 37.47 11.49 -16.75
N GLY A 997 37.35 10.41 -17.51
CA GLY A 997 37.79 9.07 -17.11
C GLY A 997 38.13 8.13 -18.26
N GLY A 998 37.79 8.46 -19.51
CA GLY A 998 37.91 7.53 -20.65
C GLY A 998 37.01 6.31 -20.49
N ALA A 999 37.24 5.27 -21.30
CA ALA A 999 36.32 4.13 -21.46
C ALA A 999 35.74 3.54 -20.15
N ALA A 1000 36.59 3.33 -19.14
CA ALA A 1000 36.25 2.74 -17.83
C ALA A 1000 37.09 3.36 -16.69
N GLY A 1001 37.11 4.70 -16.57
CA GLY A 1001 37.75 5.42 -15.46
C GLY A 1001 39.29 5.41 -15.39
N THR A 1002 39.99 4.82 -16.35
CA THR A 1002 41.47 4.69 -16.35
C THR A 1002 42.24 5.77 -17.13
N LEU A 1003 41.53 6.63 -17.88
CA LEU A 1003 42.09 7.63 -18.81
C LEU A 1003 43.09 7.08 -19.85
N ALA A 1004 43.17 5.75 -20.04
CA ALA A 1004 44.20 5.10 -20.85
C ALA A 1004 44.22 5.56 -22.32
N GLY A 1005 43.05 5.85 -22.91
CA GLY A 1005 42.95 6.40 -24.27
C GLY A 1005 43.60 7.78 -24.40
N TYR A 1006 43.36 8.68 -23.44
CA TYR A 1006 43.98 10.01 -23.42
C TYR A 1006 45.51 9.93 -23.25
N LEU A 1007 45.99 9.02 -22.39
CA LEU A 1007 47.42 8.81 -22.16
C LEU A 1007 48.14 8.26 -23.40
N GLU A 1008 47.51 7.36 -24.16
CA GLU A 1008 48.13 6.80 -25.37
C GLU A 1008 48.20 7.82 -26.51
N TYR A 1009 47.15 8.61 -26.73
CA TYR A 1009 47.24 9.75 -27.67
C TYR A 1009 48.31 10.76 -27.23
N ALA A 1010 48.40 11.08 -25.94
CA ALA A 1010 49.46 11.96 -25.44
C ALA A 1010 50.88 11.44 -25.75
N ARG A 1011 51.13 10.12 -25.63
CA ARG A 1011 52.42 9.50 -25.98
C ARG A 1011 52.74 9.57 -27.48
N LEU A 1012 51.71 9.49 -28.33
CA LEU A 1012 51.88 9.52 -29.79
C LEU A 1012 52.08 10.94 -30.31
N ASP A 1013 51.25 11.88 -29.85
CA ASP A 1013 51.20 13.26 -30.35
C ASP A 1013 52.18 14.20 -29.59
N ALA A 1014 52.40 13.98 -28.29
CA ALA A 1014 53.22 14.83 -27.43
C ALA A 1014 54.10 14.02 -26.42
N PRO A 1015 55.00 13.13 -26.89
CA PRO A 1015 55.83 12.26 -26.03
C PRO A 1015 56.74 12.99 -25.03
N GLY A 1016 56.96 14.30 -25.19
CA GLY A 1016 57.68 15.14 -24.22
C GLY A 1016 56.83 15.65 -23.06
N GLU A 1017 55.49 15.56 -23.16
CA GLU A 1017 54.55 16.04 -22.14
C GLU A 1017 53.65 14.92 -21.55
N SER A 1018 53.71 13.71 -22.11
CA SER A 1018 52.93 12.54 -21.68
C SER A 1018 53.48 11.86 -20.41
N GLY A 1019 53.74 12.64 -19.36
CA GLY A 1019 54.19 12.15 -18.05
C GLY A 1019 53.11 11.37 -17.30
N GLU A 1020 53.47 10.74 -16.17
CA GLU A 1020 52.50 10.06 -15.29
C GLU A 1020 51.46 11.04 -14.70
N ASP A 1021 51.78 12.33 -14.66
CA ASP A 1021 50.92 13.43 -14.22
C ASP A 1021 49.98 13.96 -15.32
N TYR A 1022 50.14 13.56 -16.59
CA TYR A 1022 49.35 14.08 -17.71
C TYR A 1022 47.83 13.90 -17.49
N ALA A 1023 47.41 12.78 -16.91
CA ALA A 1023 46.01 12.51 -16.59
C ALA A 1023 45.40 13.55 -15.62
N VAL A 1024 46.20 14.02 -14.65
CA VAL A 1024 45.80 15.06 -13.69
C VAL A 1024 45.78 16.42 -14.39
N ARG A 1025 46.86 16.77 -15.11
CA ARG A 1025 46.97 18.02 -15.88
C ARG A 1025 45.83 18.19 -16.89
N LEU A 1026 45.37 17.10 -17.52
CA LEU A 1026 44.24 17.12 -18.44
C LEU A 1026 42.90 17.34 -17.72
N ALA A 1027 42.68 16.71 -16.56
CA ALA A 1027 41.48 16.96 -15.74
C ALA A 1027 41.43 18.40 -15.22
N GLU A 1028 42.57 18.98 -14.84
CA GLU A 1028 42.70 20.39 -14.45
C GLU A 1028 42.47 21.34 -15.64
N ALA A 1029 43.09 21.10 -16.80
CA ALA A 1029 42.90 21.91 -17.99
C ALA A 1029 41.45 21.85 -18.53
N PHE A 1030 40.77 20.71 -18.38
CA PHE A 1030 39.36 20.54 -18.75
C PHE A 1030 38.40 21.21 -17.74
N ALA A 1031 38.75 21.22 -16.45
CA ALA A 1031 38.06 22.00 -15.43
C ALA A 1031 38.17 23.52 -15.69
N ASP A 1032 39.36 24.01 -16.04
CA ASP A 1032 39.61 25.40 -16.44
C ASP A 1032 38.75 25.81 -17.66
N GLU A 1033 38.76 25.02 -18.74
CA GLU A 1033 38.00 25.33 -19.98
C GLU A 1033 36.48 25.27 -19.79
N THR A 1034 35.98 24.52 -18.80
CA THR A 1034 34.54 24.40 -18.50
C THR A 1034 34.05 25.36 -17.41
N GLY A 1035 34.94 25.92 -16.58
CA GLY A 1035 34.56 26.68 -15.39
C GLY A 1035 33.94 25.81 -14.28
N LEU A 1036 34.33 24.54 -14.22
CA LEU A 1036 33.90 23.54 -13.23
C LEU A 1036 35.10 23.10 -12.38
N ARG A 1037 34.87 22.23 -11.39
CA ARG A 1037 35.93 21.71 -10.52
C ARG A 1037 36.60 20.46 -11.11
N ALA A 1038 37.92 20.32 -10.95
CA ALA A 1038 38.59 19.04 -11.19
C ALA A 1038 38.21 18.03 -10.09
N PRO A 1039 37.71 16.81 -10.41
CA PRO A 1039 37.48 15.77 -9.43
C PRO A 1039 38.80 15.09 -9.01
N VAL A 1040 38.81 14.45 -7.83
CA VAL A 1040 39.98 13.68 -7.34
C VAL A 1040 40.13 12.35 -8.09
N LEU A 1041 39.00 11.76 -8.51
CA LEU A 1041 38.91 10.55 -9.33
C LEU A 1041 37.71 10.69 -10.28
N PRO A 1042 37.69 9.97 -11.41
CA PRO A 1042 36.49 9.82 -12.24
C PRO A 1042 35.33 9.27 -11.40
N TRP A 1043 34.12 9.81 -11.60
CA TRP A 1043 32.93 9.53 -10.80
C TRP A 1043 31.81 8.85 -11.63
N HIS A 1044 32.19 8.07 -12.65
CA HIS A 1044 31.28 7.34 -13.54
C HIS A 1044 30.21 6.53 -12.77
N THR A 1045 30.58 5.94 -11.62
CA THR A 1045 29.67 5.22 -10.72
C THR A 1045 29.60 5.79 -9.30
N VAL A 1046 30.44 6.78 -8.97
CA VAL A 1046 30.39 7.51 -7.68
C VAL A 1046 29.41 8.69 -7.81
N ARG A 1047 28.10 8.40 -7.89
CA ARG A 1047 27.05 9.36 -8.29
C ARG A 1047 26.70 10.45 -7.25
N THR A 1048 27.56 10.66 -6.23
CA THR A 1048 27.40 11.64 -5.17
C THR A 1048 27.07 13.07 -5.64
N PRO A 1049 27.70 13.63 -6.71
CA PRO A 1049 27.39 14.99 -7.16
C PRO A 1049 25.93 15.16 -7.63
N VAL A 1050 25.35 14.11 -8.22
CA VAL A 1050 23.96 14.11 -8.72
C VAL A 1050 22.97 13.96 -7.57
N ALA A 1051 23.26 13.08 -6.61
CA ALA A 1051 22.43 12.87 -5.42
C ALA A 1051 22.41 14.09 -4.48
N GLU A 1052 23.57 14.71 -4.22
CA GLU A 1052 23.66 15.92 -3.38
C GLU A 1052 22.90 17.10 -4.01
N LEU A 1053 23.07 17.32 -5.33
CA LEU A 1053 22.32 18.32 -6.07
C LEU A 1053 20.80 18.05 -6.04
N GLY A 1054 20.38 16.80 -6.19
CA GLY A 1054 18.97 16.41 -6.07
C GLY A 1054 18.38 16.74 -4.70
N ALA A 1055 19.11 16.44 -3.62
CA ALA A 1055 18.70 16.71 -2.24
C ALA A 1055 18.58 18.21 -1.95
N GLU A 1056 19.54 19.03 -2.39
CA GLU A 1056 19.54 20.48 -2.13
C GLU A 1056 18.50 21.24 -2.98
N LEU A 1057 18.22 20.77 -4.20
CA LEU A 1057 17.08 21.27 -4.99
C LEU A 1057 15.74 20.95 -4.31
N ALA A 1058 15.59 19.74 -3.74
CA ALA A 1058 14.39 19.38 -2.98
C ALA A 1058 14.24 20.22 -1.69
N LEU A 1059 15.33 20.53 -0.98
CA LEU A 1059 15.32 21.42 0.19
C LEU A 1059 14.88 22.84 -0.20
N ALA A 1060 15.50 23.41 -1.24
CA ALA A 1060 15.15 24.75 -1.72
C ALA A 1060 13.70 24.85 -2.20
N CYS A 1061 13.23 23.88 -3.00
CA CYS A 1061 11.85 23.84 -3.46
C CYS A 1061 10.86 23.63 -2.30
N GLY A 1062 11.26 22.87 -1.26
CA GLY A 1062 10.49 22.71 -0.02
C GLY A 1062 10.38 24.00 0.79
N ALA A 1063 11.46 24.78 0.91
CA ALA A 1063 11.46 26.09 1.57
C ALA A 1063 10.50 27.07 0.88
N LEU A 1064 10.50 27.13 -0.46
CA LEU A 1064 9.53 27.92 -1.23
C LEU A 1064 8.09 27.37 -1.08
N GLY A 1065 7.94 26.04 -1.06
CA GLY A 1065 6.66 25.37 -0.79
C GLY A 1065 6.05 25.74 0.57
N LYS A 1066 6.89 25.94 1.61
CA LYS A 1066 6.47 26.41 2.94
C LYS A 1066 5.86 27.82 2.86
N ILE A 1067 6.52 28.74 2.16
CA ILE A 1067 6.00 30.10 1.90
C ILE A 1067 4.64 30.01 1.19
N ALA A 1068 4.56 29.18 0.14
CA ALA A 1068 3.34 29.01 -0.63
C ALA A 1068 2.15 28.49 0.20
N VAL A 1069 2.34 27.48 1.07
CA VAL A 1069 1.22 26.99 1.91
C VAL A 1069 0.81 27.98 3.00
N ASP A 1070 1.73 28.78 3.55
CA ASP A 1070 1.34 29.90 4.43
C ASP A 1070 0.52 30.94 3.64
N VAL A 1071 0.96 31.36 2.44
CA VAL A 1071 0.22 32.34 1.61
C VAL A 1071 -1.17 31.82 1.25
N LEU A 1072 -1.31 30.55 0.86
CA LEU A 1072 -2.61 29.92 0.60
C LEU A 1072 -3.52 29.92 1.85
N SER A 1073 -2.94 29.77 3.04
CA SER A 1073 -3.65 29.81 4.33
C SER A 1073 -4.07 31.23 4.73
N LEU A 1074 -3.29 32.25 4.34
CA LEU A 1074 -3.53 33.66 4.66
C LEU A 1074 -4.43 34.37 3.63
N ALA A 1075 -4.42 33.93 2.37
CA ALA A 1075 -5.20 34.52 1.27
C ALA A 1075 -6.59 33.92 1.05
N ARG A 1076 -6.97 32.87 1.81
CA ARG A 1076 -8.32 32.29 1.77
C ARG A 1076 -9.39 33.30 2.22
N THR A 1077 -10.59 33.18 1.67
CA THR A 1077 -11.71 34.15 1.83
C THR A 1077 -12.01 34.53 3.27
N GLU A 1078 -11.99 33.58 4.21
CA GLU A 1078 -12.34 33.83 5.61
C GLU A 1078 -11.24 34.59 6.36
N VAL A 1079 -9.98 34.46 5.91
CA VAL A 1079 -8.79 35.05 6.54
C VAL A 1079 -8.46 36.39 5.86
N ALA A 1080 -8.15 36.38 4.56
CA ALA A 1080 -7.84 37.55 3.75
C ALA A 1080 -6.73 38.48 4.33
N GLU A 1081 -5.73 37.91 5.01
CA GLU A 1081 -4.62 38.65 5.64
C GLU A 1081 -3.55 39.07 4.62
N VAL A 1082 -3.45 38.37 3.49
CA VAL A 1082 -2.58 38.71 2.36
C VAL A 1082 -3.29 38.49 1.03
N GLY A 1083 -2.78 39.10 -0.04
CA GLY A 1083 -3.21 38.87 -1.43
C GLY A 1083 -2.03 38.83 -2.40
N GLU A 1084 -2.16 38.06 -3.49
CA GLU A 1084 -1.11 37.95 -4.51
C GLU A 1084 -1.07 39.17 -5.46
N PRO A 1085 0.12 39.53 -6.00
CA PRO A 1085 0.25 40.58 -7.00
C PRO A 1085 -0.28 40.21 -8.37
N GLY A 1086 -0.93 41.17 -9.02
CA GLY A 1086 -1.21 41.10 -10.45
C GLY A 1086 -2.09 42.23 -10.98
N PRO A 1087 -2.14 42.42 -12.31
CA PRO A 1087 -3.12 43.29 -12.96
C PRO A 1087 -4.55 42.76 -12.78
N ALA A 1088 -5.53 43.62 -13.01
CA ALA A 1088 -6.95 43.26 -12.96
C ALA A 1088 -7.26 42.13 -13.96
N GLY A 1089 -7.35 40.90 -13.45
CA GLY A 1089 -7.54 39.68 -14.26
C GLY A 1089 -6.65 38.51 -13.86
N ARG A 1090 -5.48 38.73 -13.23
CA ARG A 1090 -4.64 37.60 -12.76
C ARG A 1090 -5.40 36.79 -11.70
N GLY A 1091 -5.44 35.48 -11.89
CA GLY A 1091 -6.19 34.55 -11.04
C GLY A 1091 -7.71 34.73 -11.08
N ALA A 1092 -8.26 35.60 -11.93
CA ALA A 1092 -9.71 35.81 -12.01
C ALA A 1092 -10.43 34.58 -12.58
N SER A 1093 -11.61 34.27 -12.05
CA SER A 1093 -12.46 33.20 -12.60
C SER A 1093 -13.40 33.74 -13.67
N SER A 1094 -13.41 33.11 -14.85
CA SER A 1094 -14.36 33.40 -15.94
C SER A 1094 -15.83 33.27 -15.55
N ALA A 1095 -16.15 32.51 -14.48
CA ALA A 1095 -17.50 32.36 -13.95
C ALA A 1095 -17.79 33.23 -12.71
N MET A 1096 -16.79 33.86 -12.09
CA MET A 1096 -16.93 34.64 -10.85
C MET A 1096 -16.00 35.86 -10.87
N PRO A 1097 -16.49 37.03 -11.33
CA PRO A 1097 -15.65 38.22 -11.54
C PRO A 1097 -14.89 38.74 -10.31
N HIS A 1098 -15.40 38.47 -9.09
CA HIS A 1098 -14.73 38.86 -7.84
C HIS A 1098 -13.67 37.84 -7.37
N LYS A 1099 -13.68 36.60 -7.90
CA LYS A 1099 -12.85 35.51 -7.39
C LYS A 1099 -11.42 35.60 -7.94
N ARG A 1100 -10.51 36.14 -7.13
CA ARG A 1100 -9.05 36.09 -7.37
C ARG A 1100 -8.48 34.84 -6.69
N ASN A 1101 -8.04 33.87 -7.48
CA ASN A 1101 -7.38 32.66 -6.99
C ASN A 1101 -5.87 32.96 -6.77
N PRO A 1102 -5.26 32.46 -5.66
CA PRO A 1102 -3.83 32.57 -5.43
C PRO A 1102 -3.05 31.59 -6.33
N VAL A 1103 -2.72 32.04 -7.55
CA VAL A 1103 -2.12 31.22 -8.60
C VAL A 1103 -0.61 31.06 -8.46
N LEU A 1104 0.11 32.08 -7.99
CA LEU A 1104 1.57 32.03 -7.84
C LEU A 1104 1.95 31.03 -6.74
N ALA A 1105 1.32 31.13 -5.57
CA ALA A 1105 1.49 30.16 -4.49
C ALA A 1105 1.00 28.75 -4.87
N THR A 1106 -0.06 28.64 -5.68
CA THR A 1106 -0.49 27.33 -6.22
C THR A 1106 0.58 26.72 -7.13
N MET A 1107 1.23 27.51 -7.99
CA MET A 1107 2.31 27.06 -8.86
C MET A 1107 3.57 26.65 -8.08
N VAL A 1108 4.05 27.49 -7.15
CA VAL A 1108 5.18 27.15 -6.26
C VAL A 1108 4.91 25.86 -5.47
N ARG A 1109 3.71 25.70 -4.91
CA ARG A 1109 3.30 24.47 -4.21
C ARG A 1109 3.29 23.26 -5.15
N SER A 1110 2.93 23.43 -6.42
CA SER A 1110 2.91 22.32 -7.40
C SER A 1110 4.32 21.76 -7.67
N ALA A 1111 5.36 22.60 -7.71
CA ALA A 1111 6.75 22.17 -7.82
C ALA A 1111 7.22 21.48 -6.52
N ALA A 1112 6.91 22.05 -5.36
CA ALA A 1112 7.28 21.49 -4.04
C ALA A 1112 6.68 20.09 -3.76
N LEU A 1113 5.60 19.71 -4.45
CA LEU A 1113 4.99 18.38 -4.39
C LEU A 1113 5.59 17.38 -5.42
N GLN A 1114 6.48 17.82 -6.31
CA GLN A 1114 7.06 17.01 -7.39
C GLN A 1114 8.57 16.82 -7.25
N VAL A 1115 9.33 17.88 -6.94
CA VAL A 1115 10.81 17.82 -6.84
C VAL A 1115 11.30 16.75 -5.85
N PRO A 1116 10.71 16.57 -4.64
CA PRO A 1116 11.15 15.51 -3.72
C PRO A 1116 11.03 14.09 -4.29
N ALA A 1117 10.05 13.83 -5.16
CA ALA A 1117 9.88 12.52 -5.79
C ALA A 1117 10.91 12.28 -6.91
N GLN A 1118 11.30 13.33 -7.65
CA GLN A 1118 12.38 13.26 -8.64
C GLN A 1118 13.75 13.11 -7.96
N ALA A 1119 13.99 13.86 -6.89
CA ALA A 1119 15.21 13.75 -6.08
C ALA A 1119 15.37 12.36 -5.43
N ALA A 1120 14.28 11.69 -5.06
CA ALA A 1120 14.32 10.32 -4.55
C ALA A 1120 14.82 9.31 -5.61
N VAL A 1121 14.57 9.54 -6.91
CA VAL A 1121 15.15 8.72 -7.99
C VAL A 1121 16.66 8.96 -8.07
N LEU A 1122 17.11 10.23 -8.03
CA LEU A 1122 18.54 10.58 -8.04
C LEU A 1122 19.31 10.00 -6.85
N ALA A 1123 18.68 9.90 -5.68
CA ALA A 1123 19.25 9.23 -4.51
C ALA A 1123 19.36 7.70 -4.70
N GLN A 1124 18.42 7.07 -5.41
CA GLN A 1124 18.51 5.65 -5.76
C GLN A 1124 19.60 5.39 -6.82
N CYS A 1125 19.92 6.37 -7.65
CA CYS A 1125 21.02 6.29 -8.63
C CYS A 1125 22.43 6.19 -8.00
N LEU A 1126 22.56 6.31 -6.67
CA LEU A 1126 23.80 5.97 -5.95
C LEU A 1126 24.16 4.47 -6.03
N LEU A 1127 23.19 3.60 -6.36
CA LEU A 1127 23.39 2.16 -6.50
C LEU A 1127 23.90 1.78 -7.91
N ALA A 1128 24.98 2.42 -8.36
CA ALA A 1128 25.58 2.20 -9.68
C ALA A 1128 26.62 1.09 -9.65
N GLU A 1129 26.41 0.05 -10.47
CA GLU A 1129 27.32 -1.09 -10.63
C GLU A 1129 28.50 -0.84 -11.59
N ASP A 1130 29.60 -1.56 -11.33
CA ASP A 1130 30.85 -1.62 -12.12
C ASP A 1130 31.44 -0.22 -12.45
N GLU A 1131 32.08 -0.06 -13.62
CA GLU A 1131 32.59 1.23 -14.11
C GLU A 1131 31.58 2.01 -14.97
N ARG A 1132 30.42 1.41 -15.32
CA ARG A 1132 29.27 2.10 -15.95
C ARG A 1132 27.98 1.26 -15.84
N PRO A 1133 26.94 1.74 -15.15
CA PRO A 1133 25.76 0.92 -14.86
C PRO A 1133 24.77 0.82 -16.02
N ALA A 1134 24.20 -0.36 -16.21
CA ALA A 1134 23.30 -0.77 -17.28
C ALA A 1134 21.83 -0.30 -17.08
N GLY A 1135 21.65 0.93 -16.58
CA GLY A 1135 20.35 1.58 -16.46
C GLY A 1135 20.28 2.67 -15.39
N VAL A 1136 21.07 2.51 -14.32
CA VAL A 1136 21.06 3.41 -13.15
C VAL A 1136 21.44 4.85 -13.55
N TRP A 1137 22.53 5.00 -14.30
CA TRP A 1137 22.99 6.28 -14.87
C TRP A 1137 21.97 6.88 -15.84
N HIS A 1138 21.40 6.06 -16.73
CA HIS A 1138 20.38 6.46 -17.71
C HIS A 1138 19.09 7.01 -17.04
N ALA A 1139 18.81 6.59 -15.80
CA ALA A 1139 17.67 7.07 -15.02
C ALA A 1139 17.89 8.45 -14.39
N GLU A 1140 19.11 9.01 -14.38
CA GLU A 1140 19.42 10.29 -13.75
C GLU A 1140 18.96 11.51 -14.58
N TRP A 1141 19.16 11.45 -15.91
CA TRP A 1141 19.19 12.66 -16.75
C TRP A 1141 17.86 13.42 -16.75
N GLN A 1142 16.74 12.70 -16.84
CA GLN A 1142 15.39 13.28 -16.89
C GLN A 1142 14.89 13.76 -15.50
N PRO A 1143 15.02 13.00 -14.40
CA PRO A 1143 14.74 13.53 -13.06
C PRO A 1143 15.61 14.73 -12.67
N LEU A 1144 16.91 14.72 -12.97
CA LEU A 1144 17.82 15.85 -12.72
C LEU A 1144 17.36 17.12 -13.46
N ARG A 1145 17.06 16.98 -14.75
CA ARG A 1145 16.49 18.05 -15.57
C ARG A 1145 15.21 18.62 -14.98
N GLU A 1146 14.30 17.76 -14.52
CA GLU A 1146 13.01 18.21 -13.97
C GLU A 1146 13.16 18.82 -12.56
N CYS A 1147 14.06 18.32 -11.71
CA CYS A 1147 14.45 18.96 -10.44
C CYS A 1147 14.91 20.40 -10.65
N LEU A 1148 15.84 20.62 -11.58
CA LEU A 1148 16.35 21.95 -11.92
C LEU A 1148 15.23 22.85 -12.47
N ARG A 1149 14.48 22.35 -13.46
CA ARG A 1149 13.43 23.09 -14.17
C ARG A 1149 12.25 23.51 -13.27
N LEU A 1150 11.77 22.60 -12.42
CA LEU A 1150 10.70 22.90 -11.46
C LEU A 1150 11.17 23.83 -10.33
N THR A 1151 12.39 23.63 -9.80
CA THR A 1151 12.91 24.47 -8.71
C THR A 1151 13.18 25.90 -9.18
N GLY A 1152 13.73 26.08 -10.38
CA GLY A 1152 13.93 27.41 -10.97
C GLY A 1152 12.61 28.12 -11.29
N GLY A 1153 11.63 27.41 -11.86
CA GLY A 1153 10.28 27.95 -12.03
C GLY A 1153 9.62 28.36 -10.71
N ALA A 1154 9.78 27.55 -9.66
CA ALA A 1154 9.32 27.87 -8.32
C ALA A 1154 10.03 29.09 -7.72
N ALA A 1155 11.34 29.25 -7.93
CA ALA A 1155 12.10 30.40 -7.46
C ALA A 1155 11.63 31.70 -8.16
N ALA A 1156 11.52 31.70 -9.50
CA ALA A 1156 11.01 32.83 -10.27
C ALA A 1156 9.58 33.24 -9.85
N THR A 1157 8.70 32.24 -9.69
CA THR A 1157 7.30 32.46 -9.26
C THR A 1157 7.23 32.97 -7.82
N ALA A 1158 8.09 32.47 -6.92
CA ALA A 1158 8.16 32.93 -5.54
C ALA A 1158 8.71 34.36 -5.43
N ALA A 1159 9.69 34.73 -6.27
CA ALA A 1159 10.21 36.09 -6.33
C ALA A 1159 9.10 37.08 -6.73
N GLU A 1160 8.37 36.80 -7.81
CA GLU A 1160 7.22 37.62 -8.22
C GLU A 1160 6.15 37.73 -7.10
N LEU A 1161 5.81 36.61 -6.46
CA LEU A 1161 4.86 36.57 -5.36
C LEU A 1161 5.29 37.44 -4.18
N LEU A 1162 6.57 37.38 -3.79
CA LEU A 1162 7.10 38.04 -2.59
C LEU A 1162 7.39 39.53 -2.80
N GLU A 1163 7.87 39.92 -3.99
CA GLU A 1163 8.10 41.32 -4.35
C GLU A 1163 6.81 42.14 -4.33
N GLY A 1164 5.68 41.53 -4.71
CA GLY A 1164 4.37 42.18 -4.78
C GLY A 1164 3.34 41.72 -3.75
N LEU A 1165 3.71 40.96 -2.72
CA LEU A 1165 2.76 40.42 -1.73
C LEU A 1165 2.01 41.55 -1.01
N ALA A 1166 0.70 41.67 -1.25
CA ALA A 1166 -0.15 42.61 -0.54
C ALA A 1166 -0.42 42.09 0.88
N VAL A 1167 -0.10 42.88 1.90
CA VAL A 1167 -0.34 42.55 3.31
C VAL A 1167 -1.45 43.45 3.85
N HIS A 1168 -2.35 42.90 4.68
CA HIS A 1168 -3.52 43.62 5.20
C HIS A 1168 -3.50 43.72 6.75
N PRO A 1169 -2.71 44.63 7.35
CA PRO A 1169 -2.59 44.79 8.80
C PRO A 1169 -3.92 45.02 9.55
N ALA A 1170 -4.87 45.73 8.93
CA ALA A 1170 -6.20 45.91 9.51
C ALA A 1170 -6.93 44.57 9.65
N ARG A 1171 -6.92 43.74 8.60
CA ARG A 1171 -7.54 42.41 8.59
C ARG A 1171 -6.84 41.42 9.53
N MET A 1172 -5.52 41.51 9.68
CA MET A 1172 -4.78 40.74 10.69
C MET A 1172 -5.22 41.09 12.13
N ARG A 1173 -5.50 42.38 12.40
CA ARG A 1173 -6.02 42.84 13.69
C ARG A 1173 -7.48 42.45 13.92
N GLU A 1174 -8.33 42.52 12.90
CA GLU A 1174 -9.71 41.99 12.95
C GLU A 1174 -9.70 40.49 13.28
N ASN A 1175 -8.89 39.70 12.57
CA ASN A 1175 -8.81 38.26 12.76
C ASN A 1175 -8.24 37.87 14.12
N LEU A 1176 -7.29 38.65 14.66
CA LEU A 1176 -6.76 38.47 16.01
C LEU A 1176 -7.86 38.59 17.08
N ALA A 1177 -8.90 39.39 16.84
CA ALA A 1177 -10.04 39.57 17.74
C ALA A 1177 -11.16 38.52 17.58
N LEU A 1178 -11.11 37.62 16.59
CA LEU A 1178 -12.17 36.60 16.37
C LEU A 1178 -12.38 35.64 17.55
N THR A 1179 -11.33 35.43 18.34
CA THR A 1179 -11.33 34.62 19.57
C THR A 1179 -11.40 35.48 20.83
N GLY A 1180 -11.77 36.76 20.70
CA GLY A 1180 -11.65 37.75 21.77
C GLY A 1180 -10.25 37.75 22.38
N ALA A 1181 -10.18 37.93 23.70
CA ALA A 1181 -8.93 37.91 24.43
C ALA A 1181 -8.41 36.49 24.83
N LEU A 1182 -9.02 35.41 24.33
CA LEU A 1182 -8.60 34.04 24.67
C LEU A 1182 -7.13 33.77 24.29
N THR A 1183 -6.63 34.41 23.24
CA THR A 1183 -5.21 34.34 22.80
C THR A 1183 -4.23 34.95 23.81
N ALA A 1184 -4.70 35.79 24.73
CA ALA A 1184 -3.92 36.41 25.80
C ALA A 1184 -4.15 35.73 27.18
N SER A 1185 -4.95 34.66 27.25
CA SER A 1185 -5.28 33.97 28.50
C SER A 1185 -4.04 33.47 29.28
N GLU A 1186 -3.00 32.99 28.58
CA GLU A 1186 -1.73 32.59 29.19
C GLU A 1186 -1.05 33.75 29.94
N ARG A 1187 -1.12 34.98 29.41
CA ARG A 1187 -0.55 36.18 30.03
C ARG A 1187 -1.18 36.49 31.38
N ILE A 1188 -2.50 36.35 31.52
CA ILE A 1188 -3.18 36.53 32.81
C ILE A 1188 -2.92 35.36 33.75
N ALA A 1189 -2.86 34.12 33.24
CA ALA A 1189 -2.48 32.98 34.07
C ALA A 1189 -1.04 33.14 34.63
N ALA A 1190 -0.14 33.77 33.87
CA ALA A 1190 1.21 34.12 34.34
C ALA A 1190 1.19 35.30 35.33
N ALA A 1191 0.40 36.35 35.08
CA ALA A 1191 0.31 37.52 35.98
C ALA A 1191 -0.30 37.19 37.35
N LEU A 1192 -1.27 36.26 37.41
CA LEU A 1192 -1.90 35.81 38.66
C LEU A 1192 -1.06 34.78 39.44
N ALA A 1193 -0.12 34.09 38.78
CA ALA A 1193 0.63 32.99 39.37
C ALA A 1193 1.50 33.35 40.61
N PRO A 1194 2.11 34.55 40.74
CA PRO A 1194 2.87 34.93 41.93
C PRO A 1194 2.03 35.08 43.20
N ALA A 1195 0.77 35.54 43.06
CA ALA A 1195 -0.12 35.80 44.20
C ALA A 1195 -1.06 34.62 44.53
N LEU A 1196 -1.52 33.89 43.52
CA LEU A 1196 -2.48 32.77 43.69
C LEU A 1196 -1.83 31.39 43.58
N GLY A 1197 -0.60 31.30 43.06
CA GLY A 1197 0.04 30.04 42.71
C GLY A 1197 -0.34 29.55 41.30
N LYS A 1198 0.64 29.00 40.58
CA LYS A 1198 0.53 28.57 39.17
C LYS A 1198 -0.66 27.64 38.87
N ALA A 1199 -0.97 26.71 39.78
CA ALA A 1199 -2.07 25.78 39.61
C ALA A 1199 -3.45 26.48 39.68
N GLU A 1200 -3.62 27.38 40.65
CA GLU A 1200 -4.89 28.08 40.87
C GLU A 1200 -5.14 29.16 39.81
N ALA A 1201 -4.11 29.94 39.47
CA ALA A 1201 -4.17 30.90 38.37
C ALA A 1201 -4.59 30.22 37.05
N ARG A 1202 -3.99 29.05 36.74
CA ARG A 1202 -4.38 28.26 35.56
C ARG A 1202 -5.81 27.73 35.69
N ARG A 1203 -6.25 27.26 36.87
CA ARG A 1203 -7.62 26.76 37.10
C ARG A 1203 -8.67 27.85 36.86
N LEU A 1204 -8.48 29.03 37.47
CA LEU A 1204 -9.39 30.17 37.36
C LEU A 1204 -9.48 30.68 35.91
N VAL A 1205 -8.34 30.90 35.25
CA VAL A 1205 -8.31 31.36 33.85
C VAL A 1205 -8.89 30.31 32.90
N THR A 1206 -8.66 29.01 33.12
CA THR A 1206 -9.29 27.94 32.32
C THR A 1206 -10.81 27.95 32.47
N ALA A 1207 -11.33 28.14 33.68
CA ALA A 1207 -12.77 28.20 33.93
C ALA A 1207 -13.41 29.43 33.25
N CYS A 1208 -12.81 30.61 33.38
CA CYS A 1208 -13.30 31.83 32.73
C CYS A 1208 -13.18 31.76 31.20
N SER A 1209 -12.12 31.12 30.67
CA SER A 1209 -11.93 30.94 29.22
C SER A 1209 -12.97 29.99 28.60
N ARG A 1210 -13.33 28.90 29.31
CA ARG A 1210 -14.43 28.01 28.88
C ARG A 1210 -15.75 28.77 28.87
N ARG A 1211 -16.13 29.40 29.98
CA ARG A 1211 -17.35 30.22 30.06
C ARG A 1211 -17.40 31.33 29.00
N SER A 1212 -16.27 31.95 28.65
CA SER A 1212 -16.23 32.95 27.58
C SER A 1212 -16.56 32.37 26.20
N ALA A 1213 -16.12 31.14 25.92
CA ALA A 1213 -16.45 30.42 24.68
C ALA A 1213 -17.88 29.82 24.69
N ASP A 1214 -18.34 29.31 25.83
CA ASP A 1214 -19.63 28.64 25.98
C ASP A 1214 -20.81 29.63 26.09
N GLU A 1215 -20.61 30.76 26.77
CA GLU A 1215 -21.66 31.76 27.07
C GLU A 1215 -21.59 33.00 26.16
N GLY A 1216 -20.51 33.18 25.39
CA GLY A 1216 -20.26 34.36 24.56
C GLY A 1216 -19.90 35.64 25.32
N THR A 1217 -19.85 35.59 26.66
CA THR A 1217 -19.46 36.72 27.53
C THR A 1217 -17.97 37.01 27.39
N ALA A 1218 -17.56 38.29 27.42
CA ALA A 1218 -16.15 38.64 27.28
C ALA A 1218 -15.31 38.12 28.46
N LEU A 1219 -14.10 37.61 28.16
CA LEU A 1219 -13.17 37.09 29.16
C LEU A 1219 -12.78 38.15 30.22
N ALA A 1220 -12.74 39.43 29.83
CA ALA A 1220 -12.49 40.55 30.75
C ALA A 1220 -13.56 40.62 31.86
N ASP A 1221 -14.84 40.59 31.48
CA ASP A 1221 -15.96 40.68 32.41
C ASP A 1221 -16.02 39.47 33.34
N LEU A 1222 -15.76 38.27 32.81
CA LEU A 1222 -15.72 37.02 33.57
C LEU A 1222 -14.57 36.97 34.58
N LEU A 1223 -13.46 37.66 34.31
CA LEU A 1223 -12.33 37.80 35.22
C LEU A 1223 -12.59 38.92 36.25
N ALA A 1224 -13.13 40.07 35.82
CA ALA A 1224 -13.49 41.18 36.71
C ALA A 1224 -14.65 40.84 37.67
N ALA A 1225 -15.53 39.90 37.31
CA ALA A 1225 -16.54 39.34 38.20
C ALA A 1225 -15.99 38.31 39.21
N SER A 1226 -14.73 37.90 39.08
CA SER A 1226 -14.10 36.94 39.99
C SER A 1226 -13.35 37.65 41.11
N ALA A 1227 -13.94 37.65 42.32
CA ALA A 1227 -13.35 38.28 43.50
C ALA A 1227 -11.88 37.90 43.73
N ARG A 1228 -11.53 36.63 43.50
CA ARG A 1228 -10.17 36.09 43.66
C ARG A 1228 -9.17 36.58 42.61
N VAL A 1229 -9.65 37.12 41.49
CA VAL A 1229 -8.82 37.80 40.47
C VAL A 1229 -8.69 39.28 40.81
N THR A 1230 -9.78 39.93 41.21
CA THR A 1230 -9.79 41.36 41.59
C THR A 1230 -9.09 41.67 42.92
N GLU A 1231 -8.79 40.65 43.73
CA GLU A 1231 -7.85 40.74 44.86
C GLU A 1231 -6.38 40.93 44.43
N VAL A 1232 -6.06 40.73 43.13
CA VAL A 1232 -4.67 40.70 42.61
C VAL A 1232 -4.45 41.65 41.43
N LEU A 1233 -5.45 41.80 40.55
CA LEU A 1233 -5.40 42.67 39.36
C LEU A 1233 -6.67 43.50 39.27
N ASP A 1234 -6.55 44.81 39.07
CA ASP A 1234 -7.73 45.67 38.87
C ASP A 1234 -8.36 45.50 37.46
N PRO A 1235 -9.60 45.95 37.22
CA PRO A 1235 -10.27 45.79 35.92
C PRO A 1235 -9.55 46.45 34.73
N ALA A 1236 -8.77 47.52 34.95
CA ALA A 1236 -7.96 48.15 33.91
C ALA A 1236 -6.67 47.36 33.63
N GLU A 1237 -6.03 46.80 34.67
CA GLU A 1237 -4.91 45.86 34.53
C GLU A 1237 -5.34 44.59 33.78
N ILE A 1238 -6.49 44.02 34.12
CA ILE A 1238 -7.11 42.89 33.39
C ILE A 1238 -7.30 43.28 31.91
N GLY A 1239 -7.87 44.44 31.62
CA GLY A 1239 -8.05 44.94 30.25
C GLY A 1239 -6.74 45.09 29.48
N ALA A 1240 -5.72 45.69 30.09
CA ALA A 1240 -4.40 45.91 29.46
C ALA A 1240 -3.60 44.61 29.25
N LEU A 1241 -3.76 43.61 30.13
CA LEU A 1241 -3.18 42.29 29.95
C LEU A 1241 -3.91 41.49 28.84
N LEU A 1242 -5.22 41.66 28.71
CA LEU A 1242 -6.03 40.96 27.71
C LEU A 1242 -5.90 41.48 26.28
N ASP A 1243 -5.33 42.68 26.04
CA ASP A 1243 -5.03 43.15 24.67
C ASP A 1243 -4.07 42.19 23.95
N PRO A 1244 -4.51 41.51 22.86
CA PRO A 1244 -3.65 40.61 22.11
C PRO A 1244 -2.55 41.34 21.33
N ALA A 1245 -2.72 42.62 20.98
CA ALA A 1245 -1.68 43.38 20.28
C ALA A 1245 -0.47 43.65 21.20
N GLY A 1246 -0.69 43.81 22.51
CA GLY A 1246 0.34 43.92 23.53
C GLY A 1246 1.01 42.60 23.96
N TYR A 1247 0.73 41.46 23.32
CA TYR A 1247 1.24 40.14 23.72
C TYR A 1247 1.90 39.34 22.58
N THR A 1248 2.67 40.00 21.72
CA THR A 1248 3.44 39.36 20.63
C THR A 1248 4.78 38.74 21.06
N GLY A 1249 5.08 38.70 22.36
CA GLY A 1249 6.33 38.15 22.91
C GLY A 1249 7.61 38.74 22.28
N ALA A 1250 8.62 37.90 22.10
CA ALA A 1250 9.92 38.31 21.53
C ALA A 1250 9.93 38.52 20.00
N SER A 1251 8.76 38.52 19.33
CA SER A 1251 8.66 38.55 17.85
C SER A 1251 9.53 39.63 17.20
N ALA A 1252 9.49 40.85 17.73
CA ALA A 1252 10.23 41.99 17.18
C ALA A 1252 11.76 41.83 17.30
N ALA A 1253 12.26 41.34 18.43
CA ALA A 1253 13.69 41.11 18.64
C ALA A 1253 14.22 39.92 17.81
N LEU A 1254 13.39 38.92 17.55
CA LEU A 1254 13.71 37.82 16.65
C LEU A 1254 13.77 38.28 15.18
N VAL A 1255 12.89 39.20 14.77
CA VAL A 1255 12.99 39.88 13.47
C VAL A 1255 14.29 40.69 13.36
N ASP A 1256 14.63 41.48 14.38
CA ASP A 1256 15.87 42.26 14.39
C ASP A 1256 17.11 41.36 14.26
N ARG A 1257 17.12 40.20 14.95
CA ARG A 1257 18.19 39.21 14.83
C ARG A 1257 18.29 38.62 13.42
N ALA A 1258 17.18 38.28 12.77
CA ALA A 1258 17.19 37.77 11.40
C ALA A 1258 17.66 38.83 10.39
N LEU A 1259 17.21 40.09 10.56
CA LEU A 1259 17.64 41.21 9.73
C LEU A 1259 19.11 41.59 9.97
N ALA A 1260 19.65 41.32 11.16
CA ALA A 1260 21.08 41.47 11.47
C ALA A 1260 21.94 40.30 10.95
N HIS A 1261 21.36 39.14 10.65
CA HIS A 1261 22.05 38.02 9.99
C HIS A 1261 22.01 38.12 8.45
N TYR A 1262 20.99 38.80 7.90
CA TYR A 1262 20.86 39.05 6.46
C TYR A 1262 21.81 40.13 5.91
N ARG A 1263 22.25 41.06 6.77
CA ARG A 1263 23.17 42.17 6.44
C ARG A 1263 24.64 41.76 6.52
#